data_AF-A0A1Q3PQK6-F1
#
_entry.id   AF-A0A1Q3PQK6-F1
#
_cell.length_a   1.000
_cell.length_b   1.000
_cell.length_c   1.000
_cell.angle_alpha   90.00
_cell.angle_beta   90.00
_cell.angle_gamma   90.00
#
_symmetry.space_group_name_H-M   'P 1'
#
loop_
_entity.id
_entity.type
_entity.pdbx_description
1 polymer ?
#
loop_
_entity_poly.entity_id
_entity_poly.type
_entity_poly.pdbx_seq_one_letter_code
_entity_poly.pdbx_strand_id
1 'polypeptide(L)'
;MRYDTLAADEAAFKKRTDYTFTPFTVPVEGENLSLRGIFCKPKNRSGYYNTPEPPHAKQRIVLHFTAGNLSGGINTLTTQDFRVSVPFVIARDGTIYQLFPSKDWSGHIGAGIGNAGTGNAQDKVTIAIEIINYGYLVARGANLETIYSRPKESPGRIDLYCPLTQTEAYQKLAQPFRGQQYYASYTQQQYESLIILLRFLTKKYNIPRQFLNESSRYQGTQEVLSFKGIVSHVNYRTSGKWDLGPAFDWQQVISGVQAQAYQPASAIREALLAEKGLVSDEAAQEAYWNEPRGVELAPPEDFESHFNDDEGSVVKPDLYALVVGIDDYEDQVILNKKVIFPKLRGCVADATKMRRYLENDSSFEQKHITFLTNRQATKKEIVNAFQQLGRAGKDDVIVFYYSGHGTQELADTAVWTAEQDGKLECLVTYYDEDHDDDYLMSDKELRYLLSEVSANGAHTTVISDCCHSGDNTRNAGLIRSTYDQVIERRIPYVFPQRTWEKFVFSAVLSPADFAGRHIDALLPPARHVSLSACESDESAVEVSGEGVFTKYLLKSLEVSGGQLSYTALHGRVKQMLHNAFEQTPVMYIPPAFHQQLAWNNVFNKPGAAGNTTYADVLRDGAGNWVLQRGAVHGIGRSTEGVTVRDDEHVYQAKVRSVGADTTILSFDNAVESALDTTRIYRGYVEGLMSQQLKIHLNNVDNVLIDSLLLAEKMMTEIPAQARLESKEEEADYTLTLRNGRAVLSKPFDTFRPVVEQIPLDSEAFATELVKDLKHISNWHFLKNLRNDASVGTPLQIEVRDDEGQPIQAENNVVRLHYRQTGGQWQGSIRIKITNTSTRKLYCCCVFLDAAFGASLGLLDPIVTPLDPGASKELSYNGQTTIPISLDNYVRLYNWPQNTEYLQFIVSDEDLSNVEELALESLPAPFTIQKRGSAKGIGPAVTETDKNVAVSWSTQLLTLEYINPEYNIIAESDLKAMLEDENLAEYALGNYFEVKATPDLQPEYQLKPDVQLRKPDAHLDEKGFIRDSLLDAANNTARLARNSKYRIMRLRFPHAPVMVSEGDSWFQHPLVVDTIDHLSKVYPIYCVAAAGDTLANYDREGEWLEAVGSKSPRFFLISGGGNDVLGEQFRNHIKAGPHTPGLSPQDYLEPTLIAELDNLKTIYRKIFTELFALRPDIHALCHGYDYITPLEKTDKGWLGRYMIENGMTSQADRKGVITYILNEFNDRLETVAAEFPNVHYINARGLVAGDQWYDEIHPDKQGFQAVAGSFLNVINRLTAG
;
A
#
# COMPACT_ATOMS: atom_id res chain seq x y z
N MET A 1 12.28 16.41 -15.33
CA MET A 1 13.35 15.41 -15.19
C MET A 1 14.62 16.00 -15.74
N ARG A 2 15.53 16.42 -14.85
CA ARG A 2 16.77 17.09 -15.28
C ARG A 2 17.87 16.09 -15.56
N TYR A 3 18.77 16.42 -16.48
CA TYR A 3 19.97 15.63 -16.77
C TYR A 3 20.74 15.23 -15.48
N ASP A 4 20.85 16.16 -14.53
CA ASP A 4 21.58 15.99 -13.28
C ASP A 4 20.95 14.97 -12.30
N THR A 5 19.65 14.67 -12.40
CA THR A 5 18.98 13.71 -11.49
C THR A 5 19.11 12.26 -11.94
N LEU A 6 19.37 12.02 -13.24
CA LEU A 6 19.25 10.70 -13.86
C LEU A 6 20.12 9.62 -13.18
N ALA A 7 21.29 9.99 -12.64
CA ALA A 7 22.15 9.07 -11.90
C ALA A 7 21.57 8.67 -10.53
N ALA A 8 20.83 9.57 -9.87
CA ALA A 8 20.11 9.26 -8.63
C ALA A 8 18.86 8.40 -8.92
N ASP A 9 18.17 8.67 -10.04
CA ASP A 9 17.01 7.89 -10.50
C ASP A 9 17.40 6.42 -10.78
N GLU A 10 18.54 6.18 -11.44
CA GLU A 10 19.08 4.82 -11.67
C GLU A 10 19.59 4.15 -10.38
N ALA A 11 20.16 4.91 -9.45
CA ALA A 11 20.58 4.42 -8.14
C ALA A 11 19.41 4.10 -7.19
N ALA A 12 18.25 4.73 -7.40
CA ALA A 12 17.00 4.40 -6.71
C ALA A 12 16.36 3.13 -7.29
N PHE A 13 16.33 2.98 -8.62
CA PHE A 13 15.77 1.79 -9.28
C PHE A 13 16.43 0.48 -8.80
N LYS A 14 17.75 0.47 -8.62
CA LYS A 14 18.52 -0.67 -8.10
C LYS A 14 18.15 -1.10 -6.67
N LYS A 15 17.31 -0.34 -5.97
CA LYS A 15 16.81 -0.63 -4.60
C LYS A 15 15.34 -1.07 -4.58
N ARG A 16 14.66 -1.14 -5.74
CA ARG A 16 13.27 -1.61 -5.84
C ARG A 16 13.13 -3.06 -5.37
N THR A 17 12.13 -3.31 -4.52
CA THR A 17 11.87 -4.63 -3.94
C THR A 17 10.83 -5.45 -4.70
N ASP A 18 10.12 -4.86 -5.66
CA ASP A 18 9.14 -5.53 -6.54
C ASP A 18 9.78 -6.29 -7.72
N TYR A 19 11.08 -6.10 -7.93
CA TYR A 19 11.91 -6.87 -8.86
C TYR A 19 12.86 -7.81 -8.12
N THR A 20 13.35 -8.81 -8.85
CA THR A 20 14.55 -9.56 -8.50
C THR A 20 15.68 -9.10 -9.41
N PHE A 21 16.86 -8.86 -8.81
CA PHE A 21 18.06 -8.43 -9.52
C PHE A 21 19.15 -9.49 -9.32
N THR A 22 19.52 -10.22 -10.37
CA THR A 22 20.52 -11.30 -10.29
C THR A 22 21.69 -11.03 -11.25
N PRO A 23 22.90 -10.69 -10.77
CA PRO A 23 24.06 -10.44 -11.62
C PRO A 23 24.48 -11.66 -12.45
N PHE A 24 24.89 -11.41 -13.69
CA PHE A 24 25.44 -12.43 -14.59
C PHE A 24 26.69 -11.96 -15.35
N THR A 25 27.54 -12.91 -15.72
CA THR A 25 28.61 -12.76 -16.70
C THR A 25 28.56 -13.93 -17.68
N VAL A 26 28.69 -13.67 -18.99
CA VAL A 26 28.75 -14.73 -20.01
C VAL A 26 29.90 -14.40 -20.98
N PRO A 27 30.82 -15.34 -21.28
CA PRO A 27 31.90 -15.10 -22.23
C PRO A 27 31.34 -14.87 -23.64
N VAL A 28 31.92 -13.91 -24.38
CA VAL A 28 31.58 -13.72 -25.80
C VAL A 28 32.35 -14.77 -26.61
N GLU A 29 31.64 -15.78 -27.12
CA GLU A 29 32.28 -16.96 -27.73
C GLU A 29 33.23 -16.58 -28.88
N GLY A 30 34.51 -16.96 -28.75
CA GLY A 30 35.58 -16.63 -29.70
C GLY A 30 36.26 -15.28 -29.47
N GLU A 31 35.93 -14.53 -28.42
CA GLU A 31 36.51 -13.22 -28.11
C GLU A 31 36.99 -13.10 -26.65
N ASN A 32 37.99 -12.25 -26.41
CA ASN A 32 38.45 -11.90 -25.06
C ASN A 32 37.55 -10.81 -24.45
N LEU A 33 36.25 -11.11 -24.33
CA LEU A 33 35.20 -10.25 -23.78
C LEU A 33 34.21 -11.08 -22.97
N SER A 34 33.48 -10.41 -22.06
CA SER A 34 32.32 -11.00 -21.38
C SER A 34 31.17 -10.01 -21.38
N LEU A 35 29.99 -10.48 -21.78
CA LEU A 35 28.75 -9.78 -21.51
C LEU A 35 28.51 -9.80 -20.00
N ARG A 36 28.20 -8.65 -19.39
CA ARG A 36 27.85 -8.53 -17.97
C ARG A 36 26.55 -7.77 -17.82
N GLY A 37 25.68 -8.22 -16.94
CA GLY A 37 24.36 -7.63 -16.73
C GLY A 37 23.67 -8.13 -15.48
N ILE A 38 22.38 -7.85 -15.39
CA ILE A 38 21.50 -8.20 -14.28
C ILE A 38 20.21 -8.80 -14.87
N PHE A 39 19.83 -10.02 -14.49
CA PHE A 39 18.47 -10.51 -14.74
C PHE A 39 17.50 -9.71 -13.88
N CYS A 40 16.44 -9.19 -14.49
CA CYS A 40 15.51 -8.24 -13.88
C CYS A 40 14.08 -8.76 -14.03
N LYS A 41 13.74 -9.82 -13.27
CA LYS A 41 12.41 -10.44 -13.29
C LYS A 41 11.52 -9.75 -12.22
N PRO A 42 10.38 -9.13 -12.58
CA PRO A 42 9.38 -8.68 -11.61
C PRO A 42 8.86 -9.88 -10.79
N LYS A 43 8.63 -9.70 -9.48
CA LYS A 43 8.19 -10.80 -8.61
C LYS A 43 6.76 -11.25 -8.91
N ASN A 44 5.86 -10.28 -9.06
CA ASN A 44 4.41 -10.51 -9.13
C ASN A 44 3.82 -10.12 -10.49
N ARG A 45 4.59 -10.26 -11.58
CA ARG A 45 4.14 -9.96 -12.96
C ARG A 45 4.62 -11.00 -13.96
N SER A 46 3.77 -11.33 -14.93
CA SER A 46 4.00 -12.29 -16.01
C SER A 46 3.36 -11.82 -17.33
N GLY A 47 3.47 -12.61 -18.40
CA GLY A 47 2.73 -12.37 -19.64
C GLY A 47 3.19 -11.18 -20.50
N TYR A 48 4.33 -10.55 -20.22
CA TYR A 48 4.89 -9.46 -21.06
C TYR A 48 5.71 -9.94 -22.27
N TYR A 49 5.93 -11.25 -22.42
CA TYR A 49 6.59 -11.89 -23.58
C TYR A 49 5.97 -13.27 -23.89
N ASN A 50 6.38 -13.88 -25.00
CA ASN A 50 5.90 -15.17 -25.51
C ASN A 50 7.08 -16.11 -25.77
N THR A 51 6.99 -17.36 -25.28
CA THR A 51 8.01 -18.40 -25.41
C THR A 51 7.56 -19.47 -26.42
N PRO A 52 7.99 -19.42 -27.70
CA PRO A 52 7.54 -20.33 -28.73
C PRO A 52 8.31 -21.66 -28.73
N GLU A 53 7.60 -22.78 -28.90
CA GLU A 53 8.20 -24.11 -29.10
C GLU A 53 7.84 -24.66 -30.48
N PRO A 54 8.82 -24.93 -31.38
CA PRO A 54 10.25 -24.66 -31.25
C PRO A 54 10.59 -23.15 -31.40
N PRO A 55 11.71 -22.67 -30.80
CA PRO A 55 12.12 -21.28 -30.89
C PRO A 55 12.30 -20.76 -32.32
N HIS A 56 11.87 -19.52 -32.56
CA HIS A 56 12.00 -18.89 -33.87
C HIS A 56 13.45 -18.53 -34.20
N ALA A 57 13.90 -18.87 -35.41
CA ALA A 57 15.24 -18.53 -35.89
C ALA A 57 15.41 -17.00 -36.04
N LYS A 58 16.14 -16.40 -35.10
CA LYS A 58 16.43 -14.95 -35.08
C LYS A 58 17.32 -14.55 -36.26
N GLN A 59 16.97 -13.47 -36.95
CA GLN A 59 17.63 -13.00 -38.18
C GLN A 59 18.20 -11.59 -38.07
N ARG A 60 17.64 -10.78 -37.17
CA ARG A 60 17.97 -9.36 -37.00
C ARG A 60 17.97 -8.97 -35.52
N ILE A 61 18.79 -7.99 -35.17
CA ILE A 61 18.73 -7.29 -33.87
C ILE A 61 18.15 -5.90 -34.15
N VAL A 62 17.13 -5.49 -33.40
CA VAL A 62 16.45 -4.19 -33.55
C VAL A 62 16.83 -3.30 -32.37
N LEU A 63 17.32 -2.11 -32.67
CA LEU A 63 17.70 -1.11 -31.67
C LEU A 63 16.61 -0.04 -31.50
N HIS A 64 16.29 0.26 -30.25
CA HIS A 64 15.26 1.20 -29.79
C HIS A 64 15.87 2.17 -28.76
N PHE A 65 15.14 3.22 -28.38
CA PHE A 65 15.41 3.91 -27.12
C PHE A 65 14.13 4.11 -26.28
N THR A 66 14.25 3.97 -24.96
CA THR A 66 13.20 4.37 -24.02
C THR A 66 13.25 5.88 -23.90
N ALA A 67 12.21 6.57 -24.35
CA ALA A 67 12.13 8.04 -24.37
C ALA A 67 12.02 8.72 -22.98
N GLY A 68 12.46 8.04 -21.91
CA GLY A 68 12.33 8.44 -20.52
C GLY A 68 13.47 7.92 -19.63
N ASN A 69 13.16 7.62 -18.37
CA ASN A 69 14.11 7.09 -17.38
C ASN A 69 14.05 5.56 -17.25
N LEU A 70 15.02 4.98 -16.54
CA LEU A 70 15.16 3.53 -16.34
C LEU A 70 13.96 2.89 -15.62
N SER A 71 13.43 3.54 -14.58
CA SER A 71 12.33 2.99 -13.78
C SER A 71 11.06 2.89 -14.61
N GLY A 72 10.61 3.99 -15.22
CA GLY A 72 9.41 4.00 -16.05
C GLY A 72 9.54 3.04 -17.24
N GLY A 73 10.71 3.02 -17.89
CA GLY A 73 11.01 2.09 -18.98
C GLY A 73 10.79 0.62 -18.60
N ILE A 74 11.51 0.13 -17.58
CA ILE A 74 11.37 -1.28 -17.16
C ILE A 74 9.98 -1.54 -16.57
N ASN A 75 9.36 -0.57 -15.90
CA ASN A 75 8.02 -0.72 -15.34
C ASN A 75 6.97 -0.96 -16.43
N THR A 76 6.96 -0.16 -17.52
CA THR A 76 6.10 -0.37 -18.68
C THR A 76 6.43 -1.66 -19.43
N LEU A 77 7.72 -1.96 -19.63
CA LEU A 77 8.17 -3.17 -20.35
C LEU A 77 7.92 -4.48 -19.59
N THR A 78 7.47 -4.43 -18.33
CA THR A 78 7.17 -5.61 -17.51
C THR A 78 5.75 -5.61 -16.94
N THR A 79 4.86 -4.77 -17.47
CA THR A 79 3.43 -4.74 -17.11
C THR A 79 2.77 -6.11 -17.34
N GLN A 80 1.92 -6.53 -16.39
CA GLN A 80 1.18 -7.80 -16.46
C GLN A 80 0.42 -7.94 -17.79
N ASP A 81 0.59 -9.08 -18.46
CA ASP A 81 -0.10 -9.46 -19.73
C ASP A 81 0.04 -8.48 -20.92
N PHE A 82 0.92 -7.48 -20.83
CA PHE A 82 1.00 -6.39 -21.81
C PHE A 82 1.59 -6.82 -23.17
N ARG A 83 2.35 -7.93 -23.22
CA ARG A 83 2.99 -8.57 -24.40
C ARG A 83 3.85 -7.68 -25.30
N VAL A 84 4.03 -6.41 -24.96
CA VAL A 84 4.94 -5.43 -25.56
C VAL A 84 6.08 -5.20 -24.59
N SER A 85 7.26 -5.73 -24.92
CA SER A 85 8.45 -5.76 -24.06
C SER A 85 9.71 -5.93 -24.92
N VAL A 86 10.90 -5.94 -24.30
CA VAL A 86 12.21 -6.12 -24.94
C VAL A 86 13.10 -7.00 -24.07
N PRO A 87 13.91 -7.93 -24.62
CA PRO A 87 14.70 -8.83 -23.78
C PRO A 87 15.86 -8.12 -23.06
N PHE A 88 16.37 -6.99 -23.57
CA PHE A 88 17.47 -6.23 -22.95
C PHE A 88 17.21 -4.73 -22.90
N VAL A 89 17.53 -4.11 -21.76
CA VAL A 89 17.51 -2.66 -21.51
C VAL A 89 18.90 -2.19 -21.06
N ILE A 90 19.40 -1.06 -21.59
CA ILE A 90 20.72 -0.49 -21.25
C ILE A 90 20.56 0.89 -20.57
N ALA A 91 20.84 0.92 -19.26
CA ALA A 91 20.86 2.13 -18.43
C ALA A 91 21.98 3.13 -18.81
N ARG A 92 21.95 4.36 -18.29
CA ARG A 92 22.97 5.40 -18.56
C ARG A 92 24.32 5.10 -17.93
N ASP A 93 24.37 4.41 -16.79
CA ASP A 93 25.62 3.80 -16.29
C ASP A 93 26.10 2.59 -17.13
N GLY A 94 25.34 2.24 -18.17
CA GLY A 94 25.57 1.12 -19.07
C GLY A 94 25.19 -0.24 -18.50
N THR A 95 24.56 -0.35 -17.33
CA THR A 95 24.08 -1.64 -16.80
C THR A 95 23.07 -2.23 -17.78
N ILE A 96 23.31 -3.49 -18.17
CA ILE A 96 22.44 -4.25 -19.05
C ILE A 96 21.48 -5.05 -18.17
N TYR A 97 20.21 -4.70 -18.20
CA TYR A 97 19.14 -5.47 -17.58
C TYR A 97 18.56 -6.42 -18.61
N GLN A 98 18.42 -7.70 -18.27
CA GLN A 98 17.73 -8.68 -19.11
C GLN A 98 16.35 -8.98 -18.51
N LEU A 99 15.28 -8.76 -19.29
CA LEU A 99 13.89 -8.90 -18.84
C LEU A 99 13.27 -10.26 -19.17
N PHE A 100 13.79 -10.98 -20.17
CA PHE A 100 13.38 -12.35 -20.55
C PHE A 100 14.41 -13.01 -21.49
N PRO A 101 14.29 -14.31 -21.87
CA PRO A 101 15.23 -14.99 -22.77
C PRO A 101 15.28 -14.39 -24.18
N SER A 102 16.47 -14.15 -24.74
CA SER A 102 16.63 -13.60 -26.10
C SER A 102 16.20 -14.53 -27.26
N LYS A 103 15.80 -15.77 -26.96
CA LYS A 103 15.18 -16.71 -27.90
C LYS A 103 13.67 -16.46 -28.09
N ASP A 104 13.04 -15.80 -27.12
CA ASP A 104 11.59 -15.55 -27.06
C ASP A 104 11.21 -14.25 -27.79
N TRP A 105 9.93 -13.86 -27.81
CA TRP A 105 9.48 -12.68 -28.55
C TRP A 105 8.28 -11.94 -27.90
N SER A 106 8.13 -10.67 -28.28
CA SER A 106 7.16 -9.70 -27.78
C SER A 106 6.84 -8.70 -28.91
N GLY A 107 5.71 -8.00 -28.85
CA GLY A 107 5.25 -7.09 -29.93
C GLY A 107 6.00 -5.76 -30.05
N HIS A 108 7.33 -5.76 -30.11
CA HIS A 108 8.16 -4.55 -30.02
C HIS A 108 8.16 -3.67 -31.30
N ILE A 109 7.89 -4.24 -32.47
CA ILE A 109 7.79 -3.49 -33.74
C ILE A 109 6.42 -2.81 -33.88
N GLY A 110 5.35 -3.39 -33.31
CA GLY A 110 3.96 -2.99 -33.52
C GLY A 110 3.53 -3.11 -34.99
N ALA A 111 2.53 -2.33 -35.40
CA ALA A 111 2.00 -2.31 -36.79
C ALA A 111 2.96 -1.66 -37.83
N GLY A 112 4.25 -2.01 -37.80
CA GLY A 112 5.27 -1.55 -38.74
C GLY A 112 5.30 -2.29 -40.09
N ILE A 113 6.23 -1.87 -40.95
CA ILE A 113 6.51 -2.47 -42.27
C ILE A 113 6.67 -3.99 -42.13
N GLY A 114 5.85 -4.75 -42.87
CA GLY A 114 5.90 -6.21 -42.91
C GLY A 114 5.53 -6.93 -41.60
N ASN A 115 4.94 -6.23 -40.63
CA ASN A 115 4.47 -6.80 -39.37
C ASN A 115 2.95 -6.67 -39.18
N ALA A 116 2.35 -5.54 -39.57
CA ALA A 116 0.90 -5.35 -39.56
C ALA A 116 0.16 -6.44 -40.36
N GLY A 117 -0.86 -7.07 -39.76
CA GLY A 117 -1.64 -8.15 -40.39
C GLY A 117 -0.88 -9.47 -40.62
N THR A 118 0.27 -9.68 -39.99
CA THR A 118 1.12 -10.89 -40.20
C THR A 118 1.19 -11.86 -39.03
N GLY A 119 0.49 -11.59 -37.91
CA GLY A 119 0.67 -12.35 -36.67
C GLY A 119 2.06 -12.15 -36.04
N ASN A 120 2.58 -10.91 -36.12
CA ASN A 120 3.87 -10.47 -35.58
C ASN A 120 5.09 -11.19 -36.17
N ALA A 121 5.08 -11.42 -37.49
CA ALA A 121 6.11 -12.18 -38.19
C ALA A 121 7.52 -11.56 -38.12
N GLN A 122 7.66 -10.25 -37.89
CA GLN A 122 8.97 -9.60 -37.70
C GLN A 122 9.46 -9.71 -36.27
N ASP A 123 8.60 -9.49 -35.28
CA ASP A 123 8.94 -9.60 -33.85
C ASP A 123 9.51 -10.99 -33.53
N LYS A 124 8.84 -12.02 -34.05
CA LYS A 124 9.22 -13.43 -33.93
C LYS A 124 10.68 -13.70 -34.34
N VAL A 125 11.12 -13.15 -35.48
CA VAL A 125 12.47 -13.34 -36.03
C VAL A 125 13.48 -12.26 -35.60
N THR A 126 13.16 -11.42 -34.63
CA THR A 126 14.03 -10.33 -34.15
C THR A 126 14.34 -10.42 -32.66
N ILE A 127 15.40 -9.74 -32.23
CA ILE A 127 15.78 -9.53 -30.83
C ILE A 127 15.84 -8.02 -30.62
N ALA A 128 15.06 -7.47 -29.68
CA ALA A 128 15.10 -6.05 -29.37
C ALA A 128 16.19 -5.71 -28.35
N ILE A 129 16.78 -4.52 -28.45
CA ILE A 129 17.60 -3.90 -27.42
C ILE A 129 17.13 -2.46 -27.25
N GLU A 130 16.82 -2.11 -26.01
CA GLU A 130 16.30 -0.82 -25.59
C GLU A 130 17.39 -0.03 -24.87
N ILE A 131 17.54 1.26 -25.16
CA ILE A 131 18.57 2.12 -24.56
C ILE A 131 17.89 3.30 -23.84
N ILE A 132 18.21 3.53 -22.56
CA ILE A 132 17.57 4.60 -21.77
C ILE A 132 18.07 5.98 -22.23
N ASN A 133 17.22 6.74 -22.94
CA ASN A 133 17.54 8.07 -23.45
C ASN A 133 16.27 8.86 -23.81
N TYR A 134 16.11 10.08 -23.26
CA TYR A 134 14.95 10.95 -23.47
C TYR A 134 14.66 11.36 -24.94
N GLY A 135 15.51 10.99 -25.89
CA GLY A 135 15.25 11.09 -27.31
C GLY A 135 15.53 12.48 -27.86
N TYR A 136 14.58 13.03 -28.61
CA TYR A 136 14.70 14.41 -29.08
C TYR A 136 14.35 15.40 -27.96
N LEU A 137 14.94 16.58 -28.02
CA LEU A 137 14.72 17.67 -27.09
C LEU A 137 14.21 18.90 -27.83
N VAL A 138 13.28 19.63 -27.21
CA VAL A 138 12.66 20.82 -27.80
C VAL A 138 13.33 22.07 -27.22
N ALA A 139 13.98 22.86 -28.07
CA ALA A 139 14.62 24.09 -27.64
C ALA A 139 13.60 25.21 -27.40
N ARG A 140 13.57 25.75 -26.18
CA ARG A 140 12.69 26.84 -25.74
C ARG A 140 13.52 27.87 -24.97
N GLY A 141 13.69 29.06 -25.56
CA GLY A 141 14.52 30.11 -24.99
C GLY A 141 15.98 29.65 -24.79
N ALA A 142 16.46 29.73 -23.55
CA ALA A 142 17.81 29.29 -23.17
C ALA A 142 17.89 27.79 -22.79
N ASN A 143 16.80 27.04 -22.90
CA ASN A 143 16.65 25.68 -22.35
C ASN A 143 16.29 24.63 -23.41
N LEU A 144 16.49 23.36 -23.04
CA LEU A 144 16.00 22.18 -23.73
C LEU A 144 14.98 21.44 -22.84
N GLU A 145 13.81 21.16 -23.42
CA GLU A 145 12.70 20.44 -22.79
C GLU A 145 12.60 18.99 -23.35
N THR A 146 12.08 18.04 -22.59
CA THR A 146 11.84 16.65 -23.04
C THR A 146 10.64 16.56 -24.00
N ILE A 147 10.42 15.39 -24.60
CA ILE A 147 9.21 15.11 -25.40
C ILE A 147 7.90 15.11 -24.58
N TYR A 148 7.99 14.99 -23.24
CA TYR A 148 6.85 15.04 -22.31
C TYR A 148 6.58 16.46 -21.81
N SER A 149 7.35 17.43 -22.28
CA SER A 149 7.04 18.85 -22.13
C SER A 149 5.89 19.22 -23.08
N ARG A 150 4.86 19.83 -22.52
CA ARG A 150 3.70 20.41 -23.22
C ARG A 150 2.89 19.39 -24.05
N PRO A 151 2.43 18.27 -23.44
CA PRO A 151 1.45 17.38 -24.06
C PRO A 151 0.18 18.15 -24.43
N LYS A 152 -0.65 17.63 -25.33
CA LYS A 152 -1.85 18.35 -25.81
C LYS A 152 -2.86 18.59 -24.68
N GLU A 153 -2.85 17.68 -23.72
CA GLU A 153 -3.70 17.56 -22.55
C GLU A 153 -3.27 18.53 -21.43
N SER A 154 -2.02 19.01 -21.46
CA SER A 154 -1.49 20.03 -20.56
C SER A 154 -0.34 20.82 -21.25
N PRO A 155 -0.65 21.81 -22.12
CA PRO A 155 0.37 22.55 -22.86
C PRO A 155 1.24 23.49 -22.00
N GLY A 156 0.85 23.73 -20.75
CA GLY A 156 1.63 24.48 -19.75
C GLY A 156 2.82 23.68 -19.21
N ARG A 157 2.62 22.39 -18.90
CA ARG A 157 3.63 21.46 -18.35
C ARG A 157 4.99 21.61 -19.02
N ILE A 158 5.98 22.14 -18.31
CA ILE A 158 7.37 22.08 -18.77
C ILE A 158 8.10 20.92 -18.09
N ASP A 159 8.61 20.00 -18.90
CA ASP A 159 9.55 18.97 -18.46
C ASP A 159 10.97 19.38 -18.89
N LEU A 160 11.59 20.25 -18.09
CA LEU A 160 12.93 20.80 -18.34
C LEU A 160 14.00 19.72 -18.21
N TYR A 161 14.76 19.49 -19.28
CA TYR A 161 15.87 18.53 -19.32
C TYR A 161 17.20 19.16 -18.93
N CYS A 162 17.65 20.20 -19.65
CA CYS A 162 18.91 20.90 -19.38
C CYS A 162 18.91 22.33 -19.96
N PRO A 163 19.77 23.24 -19.48
CA PRO A 163 20.08 24.49 -20.19
C PRO A 163 20.85 24.23 -21.49
N LEU A 164 20.76 25.15 -22.46
CA LEU A 164 21.60 25.15 -23.68
C LEU A 164 23.10 25.38 -23.40
N THR A 165 23.47 25.79 -22.19
CA THR A 165 24.88 25.87 -21.78
C THR A 165 25.46 24.52 -21.36
N GLN A 166 24.61 23.52 -21.07
CA GLN A 166 25.01 22.19 -20.61
C GLN A 166 25.24 21.26 -21.80
N THR A 167 26.25 21.57 -22.60
CA THR A 167 26.51 20.93 -23.91
C THR A 167 26.90 19.45 -23.84
N GLU A 168 27.20 18.93 -22.66
CA GLU A 168 27.41 17.50 -22.39
C GLU A 168 26.10 16.71 -22.26
N ALA A 169 24.99 17.39 -21.95
CA ALA A 169 23.68 16.76 -21.77
C ALA A 169 22.96 16.45 -23.10
N TYR A 170 23.39 17.07 -24.21
CA TYR A 170 22.69 16.96 -25.49
C TYR A 170 23.62 17.06 -26.70
N GLN A 171 23.19 16.47 -27.81
CA GLN A 171 23.79 16.64 -29.14
C GLN A 171 22.88 17.49 -30.03
N LYS A 172 23.44 18.52 -30.68
CA LYS A 172 22.74 19.33 -31.69
C LYS A 172 23.13 18.87 -33.08
N LEU A 173 22.14 18.49 -33.90
CA LEU A 173 22.34 18.12 -35.29
C LEU A 173 22.52 19.34 -36.20
N ALA A 174 23.40 19.20 -37.21
CA ALA A 174 23.55 20.19 -38.26
C ALA A 174 22.33 20.28 -39.19
N GLN A 175 21.58 19.17 -39.34
CA GLN A 175 20.32 19.07 -40.09
C GLN A 175 19.28 18.35 -39.22
N PRO A 176 18.03 18.84 -39.10
CA PRO A 176 17.02 18.21 -38.25
C PRO A 176 16.64 16.80 -38.72
N PHE A 177 16.57 15.84 -37.80
CA PHE A 177 16.08 14.49 -38.06
C PHE A 177 14.60 14.39 -37.71
N ARG A 178 13.75 13.97 -38.68
CA ARG A 178 12.28 13.92 -38.53
C ARG A 178 11.69 15.19 -37.89
N GLY A 179 12.23 16.36 -38.29
CA GLY A 179 11.82 17.69 -37.82
C GLY A 179 12.54 18.22 -36.57
N GLN A 180 13.31 17.39 -35.85
CA GLN A 180 13.90 17.75 -34.55
C GLN A 180 15.44 17.91 -34.64
N GLN A 181 16.00 18.89 -33.91
CA GLN A 181 17.42 19.25 -34.03
C GLN A 181 18.28 18.92 -32.82
N TYR A 182 17.71 18.85 -31.61
CA TYR A 182 18.43 18.56 -30.38
C TYR A 182 18.03 17.17 -29.87
N TYR A 183 18.97 16.44 -29.29
CA TYR A 183 18.77 15.08 -28.77
C TYR A 183 19.56 14.89 -27.47
N ALA A 184 19.03 14.13 -26.51
CA ALA A 184 19.72 13.86 -25.26
C ALA A 184 20.96 12.97 -25.48
N SER A 185 22.06 13.25 -24.76
CA SER A 185 23.34 12.56 -24.98
C SER A 185 23.30 11.11 -24.47
N TYR A 186 23.93 10.20 -25.22
CA TYR A 186 24.23 8.84 -24.79
C TYR A 186 25.59 8.81 -24.08
N THR A 187 25.74 7.95 -23.07
CA THR A 187 27.01 7.83 -22.33
C THR A 187 27.99 6.92 -23.05
N GLN A 188 29.29 7.06 -22.77
CA GLN A 188 30.31 6.12 -23.25
C GLN A 188 30.00 4.68 -22.80
N GLN A 189 29.52 4.53 -21.56
CA GLN A 189 29.16 3.25 -20.96
C GLN A 189 27.99 2.57 -21.70
N GLN A 190 27.02 3.34 -22.20
CA GLN A 190 25.95 2.82 -23.06
C GLN A 190 26.50 2.26 -24.38
N TYR A 191 27.39 2.99 -25.05
CA TYR A 191 28.02 2.53 -26.29
C TYR A 191 28.89 1.28 -26.06
N GLU A 192 29.73 1.25 -25.02
CA GLU A 192 30.60 0.10 -24.71
C GLU A 192 29.78 -1.16 -24.38
N SER A 193 28.73 -1.04 -23.54
CA SER A 193 27.80 -2.14 -23.26
C SER A 193 27.07 -2.64 -24.50
N LEU A 194 26.57 -1.72 -25.35
CA LEU A 194 25.86 -2.09 -26.56
C LEU A 194 26.77 -2.83 -27.54
N ILE A 195 28.02 -2.38 -27.72
CA ILE A 195 28.99 -3.06 -28.60
C ILE A 195 29.23 -4.50 -28.11
N ILE A 196 29.40 -4.71 -26.80
CA ILE A 196 29.59 -6.05 -26.22
C ILE A 196 28.33 -6.92 -26.42
N LEU A 197 27.13 -6.40 -26.14
CA LEU A 197 25.87 -7.12 -26.33
C LEU A 197 25.58 -7.46 -27.79
N LEU A 198 25.89 -6.56 -28.73
CA LEU A 198 25.78 -6.82 -30.16
C LEU A 198 26.79 -7.87 -30.63
N ARG A 199 28.04 -7.84 -30.15
CA ARG A 199 29.05 -8.86 -30.46
C ARG A 199 28.65 -10.24 -29.91
N PHE A 200 28.05 -10.30 -28.72
CA PHE A 200 27.45 -11.50 -28.14
C PHE A 200 26.28 -12.05 -28.97
N LEU A 201 25.22 -11.26 -29.19
CA LEU A 201 24.01 -11.72 -29.87
C LEU A 201 24.25 -12.08 -31.35
N THR A 202 25.11 -11.35 -32.05
CA THR A 202 25.50 -11.69 -33.44
C THR A 202 26.21 -13.05 -33.50
N LYS A 203 27.03 -13.38 -32.50
CA LYS A 203 27.67 -14.69 -32.39
C LYS A 203 26.65 -15.79 -32.03
N LYS A 204 25.88 -15.59 -30.93
CA LYS A 204 24.92 -16.58 -30.39
C LYS A 204 23.86 -17.02 -31.40
N TYR A 205 23.33 -16.08 -32.19
CA TYR A 205 22.27 -16.36 -33.17
C TYR A 205 22.77 -16.43 -34.63
N ASN A 206 24.08 -16.41 -34.86
CA ASN A 206 24.69 -16.36 -36.20
C ASN A 206 24.11 -15.22 -37.09
N ILE A 207 23.79 -14.09 -36.47
CA ILE A 207 23.28 -12.88 -37.14
C ILE A 207 24.50 -12.09 -37.64
N PRO A 208 24.55 -11.69 -38.93
CA PRO A 208 25.70 -10.94 -39.46
C PRO A 208 25.97 -9.65 -38.68
N ARG A 209 27.25 -9.33 -38.45
CA ARG A 209 27.71 -8.03 -37.89
C ARG A 209 27.60 -6.88 -38.90
N GLN A 210 26.56 -6.89 -39.73
CA GLN A 210 26.27 -5.88 -40.73
C GLN A 210 25.15 -4.98 -40.22
N PHE A 211 25.23 -3.70 -40.57
CA PHE A 211 24.21 -2.70 -40.27
C PHE A 211 23.54 -2.26 -41.57
N LEU A 212 22.30 -1.77 -41.49
CA LEU A 212 21.66 -1.18 -42.67
C LEU A 212 22.51 -0.03 -43.25
N ASN A 213 22.54 0.03 -44.58
CA ASN A 213 23.21 1.06 -45.36
C ASN A 213 22.75 2.45 -44.89
N GLU A 214 23.66 3.42 -44.84
CA GLU A 214 23.37 4.73 -44.23
C GLU A 214 22.20 5.47 -44.91
N SER A 215 22.07 5.34 -46.22
CA SER A 215 20.94 5.82 -47.03
C SER A 215 19.57 5.26 -46.59
N SER A 216 19.55 4.10 -45.94
CA SER A 216 18.35 3.40 -45.49
C SER A 216 18.18 3.46 -43.97
N ARG A 217 19.28 3.67 -43.22
CA ARG A 217 19.35 3.56 -41.75
C ARG A 217 18.37 4.48 -41.01
N TYR A 218 18.12 5.68 -41.52
CA TYR A 218 17.32 6.70 -40.83
C TYR A 218 15.85 6.76 -41.31
N GLN A 219 15.40 5.79 -42.12
CA GLN A 219 14.05 5.77 -42.69
C GLN A 219 13.41 4.38 -42.66
N GLY A 220 12.07 4.34 -42.69
CA GLY A 220 11.32 3.11 -42.89
C GLY A 220 11.59 2.56 -44.30
N THR A 221 11.99 1.30 -44.42
CA THR A 221 12.43 0.71 -45.69
C THR A 221 11.96 -0.74 -45.84
N GLN A 222 11.55 -1.13 -47.05
CA GLN A 222 11.23 -2.54 -47.36
C GLN A 222 12.49 -3.44 -47.35
N GLU A 223 13.69 -2.86 -47.45
CA GLU A 223 14.99 -3.55 -47.32
C GLU A 223 15.11 -4.30 -45.97
N VAL A 224 14.48 -3.77 -44.91
CA VAL A 224 14.57 -4.33 -43.55
C VAL A 224 14.03 -5.76 -43.46
N LEU A 225 13.08 -6.14 -44.32
CA LEU A 225 12.44 -7.45 -44.30
C LEU A 225 13.35 -8.56 -44.82
N SER A 226 14.22 -8.24 -45.78
CA SER A 226 15.19 -9.16 -46.37
C SER A 226 16.58 -9.08 -45.72
N PHE A 227 16.88 -7.97 -45.04
CA PHE A 227 18.15 -7.73 -44.36
C PHE A 227 18.41 -8.74 -43.22
N LYS A 228 19.68 -9.08 -42.99
CA LYS A 228 20.13 -9.89 -41.85
C LYS A 228 21.30 -9.19 -41.18
N GLY A 229 21.13 -8.86 -39.91
CA GLY A 229 22.07 -8.02 -39.16
C GLY A 229 21.38 -7.07 -38.19
N ILE A 230 21.99 -5.92 -37.95
CA ILE A 230 21.58 -4.95 -36.93
C ILE A 230 20.83 -3.79 -37.61
N VAL A 231 19.65 -3.48 -37.10
CA VAL A 231 18.73 -2.44 -37.61
C VAL A 231 18.18 -1.62 -36.44
N SER A 232 17.43 -0.56 -36.73
CA SER A 232 16.72 0.25 -35.73
C SER A 232 15.20 0.15 -35.91
N HIS A 233 14.43 0.51 -34.88
CA HIS A 233 12.96 0.59 -34.97
C HIS A 233 12.49 1.55 -36.07
N VAL A 234 13.28 2.61 -36.33
CA VAL A 234 13.10 3.55 -37.45
C VAL A 234 12.91 2.84 -38.79
N ASN A 235 13.60 1.71 -39.01
CA ASN A 235 13.58 0.98 -40.27
C ASN A 235 12.26 0.26 -40.54
N TYR A 236 11.45 0.05 -39.50
CA TYR A 236 10.09 -0.49 -39.58
C TYR A 236 8.99 0.59 -39.54
N ARG A 237 9.31 1.85 -39.24
CA ARG A 237 8.32 2.92 -38.98
C ARG A 237 8.55 4.13 -39.89
N THR A 238 7.70 4.26 -40.92
CA THR A 238 7.71 5.36 -41.90
C THR A 238 7.48 6.75 -41.27
N SER A 239 6.69 6.82 -40.20
CA SER A 239 6.38 8.05 -39.45
C SER A 239 6.18 7.75 -37.95
N GLY A 240 5.92 8.78 -37.14
CA GLY A 240 5.43 8.65 -35.76
C GLY A 240 6.43 8.13 -34.70
N LYS A 241 7.68 7.88 -35.09
CA LYS A 241 8.77 7.41 -34.20
C LYS A 241 10.06 8.17 -34.49
N TRP A 242 10.85 8.45 -33.45
CA TRP A 242 12.07 9.26 -33.48
C TRP A 242 13.32 8.53 -32.94
N ASP A 243 13.24 7.19 -32.88
CA ASP A 243 14.29 6.23 -32.53
C ASP A 243 15.63 6.48 -33.25
N LEU A 244 16.70 5.83 -32.76
CA LEU A 244 18.12 6.04 -33.07
C LEU A 244 18.42 6.69 -34.44
N GLY A 245 18.46 8.02 -34.45
CA GLY A 245 18.77 8.84 -35.62
C GLY A 245 20.26 9.18 -35.77
N PRO A 246 20.59 10.23 -36.54
CA PRO A 246 21.96 10.75 -36.71
C PRO A 246 22.60 11.36 -35.44
N ALA A 247 21.87 11.45 -34.32
CA ALA A 247 22.39 11.91 -33.03
C ALA A 247 22.96 10.76 -32.17
N PHE A 248 22.84 9.52 -32.64
CA PHE A 248 23.48 8.36 -32.05
C PHE A 248 24.80 8.09 -32.79
N ASP A 249 25.88 7.77 -32.07
CA ASP A 249 27.18 7.49 -32.69
C ASP A 249 27.22 6.10 -33.33
N TRP A 250 26.61 6.04 -34.52
CA TRP A 250 26.68 4.89 -35.40
C TRP A 250 28.11 4.55 -35.82
N GLN A 251 29.03 5.52 -35.91
CA GLN A 251 30.41 5.23 -36.31
C GLN A 251 31.14 4.46 -35.21
N GLN A 252 31.00 4.88 -33.95
CA GLN A 252 31.53 4.18 -32.78
C GLN A 252 30.96 2.76 -32.67
N VAL A 253 29.64 2.59 -32.78
CA VAL A 253 28.98 1.28 -32.65
C VAL A 253 29.30 0.36 -33.84
N ILE A 254 29.24 0.85 -35.07
CA ILE A 254 29.59 0.06 -36.27
C ILE A 254 31.06 -0.37 -36.20
N SER A 255 31.98 0.56 -35.92
CA SER A 255 33.41 0.24 -35.82
C SER A 255 33.69 -0.74 -34.68
N GLY A 256 33.09 -0.53 -33.51
CA GLY A 256 33.25 -1.40 -32.34
C GLY A 256 32.69 -2.80 -32.55
N VAL A 257 31.57 -2.96 -33.27
CA VAL A 257 30.98 -4.28 -33.57
C VAL A 257 31.68 -4.97 -34.75
N GLN A 258 32.16 -4.23 -35.75
CA GLN A 258 32.82 -4.79 -36.94
C GLN A 258 34.33 -5.03 -36.78
N ALA A 259 34.99 -4.43 -35.79
CA ALA A 259 36.41 -4.64 -35.52
C ALA A 259 36.73 -6.14 -35.27
N GLN A 260 37.88 -6.60 -35.77
CA GLN A 260 38.34 -7.99 -35.61
C GLN A 260 38.43 -8.39 -34.12
N ALA A 261 38.91 -7.47 -33.28
CA ALA A 261 38.82 -7.54 -31.82
C ALA A 261 38.36 -6.17 -31.31
N TYR A 262 37.61 -6.17 -30.20
CA TYR A 262 37.19 -4.95 -29.51
C TYR A 262 37.77 -4.93 -28.10
N GLN A 263 38.11 -3.75 -27.59
CA GLN A 263 38.57 -3.51 -26.22
C GLN A 263 37.84 -2.25 -25.71
N PRO A 264 37.09 -2.32 -24.60
CA PRO A 264 36.43 -1.15 -24.01
C PRO A 264 37.49 -0.20 -23.44
N ALA A 265 37.22 1.10 -23.45
CA ALA A 265 38.13 2.11 -22.91
C ALA A 265 37.96 2.29 -21.39
N SER A 266 36.81 1.93 -20.81
CA SER A 266 36.59 2.01 -19.37
C SER A 266 37.07 0.73 -18.64
N ALA A 267 38.09 0.88 -17.80
CA ALA A 267 38.54 -0.18 -16.89
C ALA A 267 37.60 -0.38 -15.67
N ILE A 268 36.62 0.51 -15.48
CA ILE A 268 35.83 0.66 -14.25
C ILE A 268 34.63 -0.30 -14.22
N ARG A 269 34.89 -1.61 -14.29
CA ARG A 269 33.86 -2.67 -14.09
C ARG A 269 34.31 -3.84 -13.19
N GLU A 270 35.30 -3.61 -12.33
CA GLU A 270 35.69 -4.58 -11.28
C GLU A 270 34.69 -4.62 -10.11
N ALA A 271 33.91 -3.55 -9.88
CA ALA A 271 33.02 -3.43 -8.72
C ALA A 271 31.87 -4.47 -8.63
N LEU A 272 31.53 -5.15 -9.74
CA LEU A 272 30.52 -6.22 -9.78
C LEU A 272 31.07 -7.62 -9.42
N LEU A 273 32.35 -7.74 -9.05
CA LEU A 273 33.03 -9.03 -8.86
C LEU A 273 33.08 -9.53 -7.40
N ALA A 274 32.35 -8.89 -6.48
CA ALA A 274 32.38 -9.21 -5.04
C ALA A 274 31.15 -10.00 -4.52
N GLU A 275 30.14 -10.24 -5.35
CA GLU A 275 28.85 -10.78 -4.92
C GLU A 275 28.72 -12.30 -5.12
N LYS A 276 28.17 -12.99 -4.12
CA LYS A 276 27.82 -14.42 -4.21
C LYS A 276 26.63 -14.62 -5.17
N GLY A 277 26.63 -15.73 -5.90
CA GLY A 277 25.49 -16.11 -6.76
C GLY A 277 25.55 -15.60 -8.21
N LEU A 278 26.69 -15.06 -8.64
CA LEU A 278 26.91 -14.57 -9.99
C LEU A 278 26.78 -15.68 -11.04
N VAL A 279 25.80 -15.58 -11.93
CA VAL A 279 25.52 -16.60 -12.97
C VAL A 279 26.57 -16.49 -14.09
N SER A 280 27.27 -17.60 -14.39
CA SER A 280 28.50 -17.58 -15.20
C SER A 280 28.44 -18.30 -16.56
N ASP A 281 27.34 -19.00 -16.88
CA ASP A 281 27.18 -19.80 -18.10
C ASP A 281 25.78 -19.67 -18.71
N GLU A 282 25.66 -20.09 -19.97
CA GLU A 282 24.42 -19.94 -20.75
C GLU A 282 23.31 -20.92 -20.35
N ALA A 283 23.64 -22.09 -19.80
CA ALA A 283 22.64 -23.06 -19.37
C ALA A 283 21.95 -22.58 -18.08
N ALA A 284 22.73 -22.03 -17.14
CA ALA A 284 22.21 -21.35 -15.96
C ALA A 284 21.43 -20.06 -16.32
N GLN A 285 21.85 -19.31 -17.35
CA GLN A 285 21.09 -18.18 -17.90
C GLN A 285 19.71 -18.61 -18.43
N GLU A 286 19.59 -19.76 -19.10
CA GLU A 286 18.29 -20.26 -19.55
C GLU A 286 17.47 -20.88 -18.41
N ALA A 287 18.10 -21.60 -17.48
CA ALA A 287 17.43 -22.20 -16.33
C ALA A 287 16.76 -21.17 -15.39
N TYR A 288 17.29 -19.94 -15.33
CA TYR A 288 16.73 -18.83 -14.54
C TYR A 288 15.26 -18.49 -14.90
N TRP A 289 14.83 -18.79 -16.12
CA TRP A 289 13.50 -18.42 -16.63
C TRP A 289 12.51 -19.60 -16.70
N ASN A 290 12.86 -20.77 -16.13
CA ASN A 290 12.04 -21.99 -16.19
C ASN A 290 10.84 -21.99 -15.21
N GLU A 291 9.81 -21.21 -15.53
CA GLU A 291 8.46 -21.29 -14.93
C GLU A 291 7.41 -21.47 -16.05
N PRO A 292 6.14 -21.85 -15.75
CA PRO A 292 5.35 -22.68 -16.67
C PRO A 292 5.03 -22.06 -18.03
N ARG A 293 5.06 -22.92 -19.07
CA ARG A 293 4.97 -22.54 -20.48
C ARG A 293 3.56 -22.10 -20.87
N GLY A 294 3.36 -20.79 -21.01
CA GLY A 294 2.13 -20.22 -21.56
C GLY A 294 1.96 -20.53 -23.06
N VAL A 295 0.71 -20.71 -23.50
CA VAL A 295 0.36 -20.88 -24.91
C VAL A 295 0.65 -19.59 -25.68
N GLU A 296 1.16 -19.70 -26.92
CA GLU A 296 1.33 -18.53 -27.79
C GLU A 296 -0.03 -17.89 -28.10
N LEU A 297 -0.24 -16.66 -27.61
CA LEU A 297 -1.49 -15.92 -27.76
C LEU A 297 -1.19 -14.56 -28.41
N ALA A 298 -1.91 -14.25 -29.49
CA ALA A 298 -1.74 -13.00 -30.21
C ALA A 298 -1.96 -11.78 -29.29
N PRO A 299 -1.08 -10.76 -29.34
CA PRO A 299 -1.38 -9.42 -28.83
C PRO A 299 -2.61 -8.81 -29.54
N PRO A 300 -3.29 -7.82 -28.94
CA PRO A 300 -4.39 -7.10 -29.58
C PRO A 300 -3.98 -6.49 -30.93
N GLU A 301 -4.81 -6.62 -31.96
CA GLU A 301 -4.40 -6.34 -33.35
C GLU A 301 -4.17 -4.84 -33.66
N ASP A 302 -4.82 -3.93 -32.94
CA ASP A 302 -4.79 -2.47 -33.20
C ASP A 302 -3.89 -1.68 -32.23
N PHE A 303 -2.67 -2.17 -31.95
CA PHE A 303 -1.71 -1.45 -31.10
C PHE A 303 -0.96 -0.32 -31.85
N GLU A 304 -1.61 0.84 -31.96
CA GLU A 304 -0.88 2.12 -31.95
C GLU A 304 -0.30 2.31 -30.53
N SER A 305 0.99 2.64 -30.43
CA SER A 305 1.66 2.67 -29.13
C SER A 305 1.32 3.95 -28.36
N HIS A 306 0.20 3.93 -27.65
CA HIS A 306 -0.07 4.81 -26.51
C HIS A 306 0.89 4.44 -25.37
N PHE A 307 2.11 4.95 -25.46
CA PHE A 307 3.03 5.04 -24.34
C PHE A 307 2.67 6.31 -23.55
N ASN A 308 2.71 6.22 -22.22
CA ASN A 308 1.92 7.01 -21.27
C ASN A 308 0.44 6.54 -21.25
N ASP A 309 -0.23 6.49 -20.11
CA ASP A 309 0.06 7.19 -18.85
C ASP A 309 0.59 6.32 -17.68
N ASP A 310 0.84 6.97 -16.54
CA ASP A 310 1.23 6.45 -15.20
C ASP A 310 2.66 5.93 -14.94
N GLU A 311 3.65 6.84 -14.99
CA GLU A 311 4.55 7.11 -13.85
C GLU A 311 5.16 8.53 -14.00
N GLY A 312 4.86 9.44 -13.08
CA GLY A 312 4.92 10.89 -13.37
C GLY A 312 6.30 11.57 -13.28
N SER A 313 6.72 12.24 -14.37
CA SER A 313 7.68 13.36 -14.24
C SER A 313 6.97 14.56 -13.58
N VAL A 314 7.55 15.06 -12.48
CA VAL A 314 6.97 16.18 -11.71
C VAL A 314 6.85 17.41 -12.59
N VAL A 315 5.59 17.74 -12.92
CA VAL A 315 5.19 18.98 -13.56
C VAL A 315 5.36 20.11 -12.57
N LYS A 316 5.88 21.25 -13.03
CA LYS A 316 5.70 22.51 -12.31
C LYS A 316 4.38 23.15 -12.74
N PRO A 317 3.46 23.46 -11.82
CA PRO A 317 2.20 24.11 -12.15
C PRO A 317 2.45 25.49 -12.78
N ASP A 318 1.57 25.91 -13.70
CA ASP A 318 1.45 27.32 -14.02
C ASP A 318 0.64 28.02 -12.92
N LEU A 319 1.08 29.22 -12.53
CA LEU A 319 0.41 30.04 -11.53
C LEU A 319 -0.51 31.06 -12.20
N TYR A 320 -1.79 31.02 -11.87
CA TYR A 320 -2.77 32.04 -12.22
C TYR A 320 -3.13 32.82 -10.95
N ALA A 321 -2.71 34.08 -10.85
CA ALA A 321 -2.94 34.86 -9.65
C ALA A 321 -3.70 36.17 -9.94
N LEU A 322 -4.59 36.53 -9.02
CA LEU A 322 -5.21 37.84 -8.95
C LEU A 322 -4.83 38.43 -7.59
N VAL A 323 -4.02 39.49 -7.62
CA VAL A 323 -3.47 40.14 -6.43
C VAL A 323 -4.00 41.57 -6.38
N VAL A 324 -4.83 41.86 -5.38
CA VAL A 324 -5.58 43.11 -5.22
C VAL A 324 -5.12 43.85 -3.96
N GLY A 325 -4.86 45.16 -4.08
CA GLY A 325 -4.52 46.04 -2.96
C GLY A 325 -5.16 47.42 -3.10
N ILE A 326 -5.93 47.87 -2.11
CA ILE A 326 -6.67 49.13 -2.17
C ILE A 326 -6.40 49.99 -0.93
N ASP A 327 -5.69 51.11 -1.13
CA ASP A 327 -5.43 52.15 -0.12
C ASP A 327 -6.25 53.42 -0.39
N ASP A 328 -6.32 53.85 -1.65
CA ASP A 328 -6.86 55.15 -2.08
C ASP A 328 -8.39 55.13 -2.27
N TYR A 329 -9.14 54.71 -1.25
CA TYR A 329 -10.59 54.93 -1.22
C TYR A 329 -10.90 56.45 -1.20
N GLU A 330 -11.96 56.89 -1.89
CA GLU A 330 -12.27 58.31 -2.00
C GLU A 330 -12.91 58.88 -0.72
N ASP A 331 -12.32 59.98 -0.22
CA ASP A 331 -12.66 60.67 1.03
C ASP A 331 -14.07 61.31 1.04
N GLN A 332 -14.84 61.15 -0.05
CA GLN A 332 -16.03 61.95 -0.36
C GLN A 332 -17.33 61.14 -0.44
N VAL A 333 -17.30 59.82 -0.18
CA VAL A 333 -18.52 59.00 -0.15
C VAL A 333 -19.32 59.30 1.13
N ILE A 334 -20.31 60.20 1.03
CA ILE A 334 -21.14 60.65 2.16
C ILE A 334 -22.36 59.72 2.35
N LEU A 335 -22.15 58.58 2.97
CA LEU A 335 -23.24 57.69 3.41
C LEU A 335 -23.90 58.27 4.66
N ASN A 336 -25.23 58.47 4.62
CA ASN A 336 -26.04 58.96 5.75
C ASN A 336 -25.48 60.21 6.47
N LYS A 337 -24.91 61.16 5.71
CA LYS A 337 -24.29 62.42 6.19
C LYS A 337 -22.99 62.24 6.99
N LYS A 338 -22.27 61.13 6.81
CA LYS A 338 -20.88 60.95 7.26
C LYS A 338 -20.01 60.40 6.12
N VAL A 339 -18.73 60.75 6.12
CA VAL A 339 -17.71 60.01 5.36
C VAL A 339 -17.38 58.74 6.15
N ILE A 340 -17.40 57.57 5.49
CA ILE A 340 -17.20 56.26 6.15
C ILE A 340 -16.11 55.39 5.47
N PHE A 341 -15.37 55.95 4.51
CA PHE A 341 -14.23 55.27 3.87
C PHE A 341 -12.91 55.92 4.38
N PRO A 342 -12.29 55.38 5.45
CA PRO A 342 -10.97 55.84 5.87
C PRO A 342 -9.90 55.34 4.90
N LYS A 343 -8.88 56.13 4.58
CA LYS A 343 -7.78 55.63 3.74
C LYS A 343 -6.92 54.64 4.50
N LEU A 344 -6.72 53.47 3.91
CA LEU A 344 -5.70 52.51 4.30
C LEU A 344 -4.34 52.96 3.74
N ARG A 345 -3.25 52.37 4.23
CA ARG A 345 -1.86 52.76 3.88
C ARG A 345 -0.94 51.59 3.60
N GLY A 346 -1.33 50.37 3.98
CA GLY A 346 -0.53 49.16 3.81
C GLY A 346 -1.06 48.19 2.76
N CYS A 347 -2.25 48.35 2.20
CA CYS A 347 -2.89 47.34 1.35
C CYS A 347 -2.20 47.20 -0.01
N VAL A 348 -1.78 48.30 -0.65
CA VAL A 348 -0.96 48.22 -1.88
C VAL A 348 0.45 47.72 -1.55
N ALA A 349 0.99 48.04 -0.37
CA ALA A 349 2.30 47.57 0.07
C ALA A 349 2.31 46.04 0.29
N ASP A 350 1.27 45.50 0.92
CA ASP A 350 1.11 44.07 1.20
C ASP A 350 0.82 43.27 -0.07
N ALA A 351 -0.09 43.75 -0.92
CA ALA A 351 -0.32 43.21 -2.25
C ALA A 351 0.98 43.21 -3.09
N THR A 352 1.82 44.25 -2.98
CA THR A 352 3.13 44.29 -3.64
C THR A 352 4.11 43.23 -3.08
N LYS A 353 4.09 42.95 -1.77
CA LYS A 353 4.93 41.89 -1.17
C LYS A 353 4.46 40.51 -1.61
N MET A 354 3.15 40.23 -1.55
CA MET A 354 2.57 38.96 -2.01
C MET A 354 2.86 38.72 -3.50
N ARG A 355 2.66 39.74 -4.34
CA ARG A 355 3.06 39.72 -5.75
C ARG A 355 4.54 39.34 -5.91
N ARG A 356 5.45 40.01 -5.20
CA ARG A 356 6.91 39.73 -5.30
C ARG A 356 7.27 38.32 -4.83
N TYR A 357 6.63 37.83 -3.77
CA TYR A 357 6.82 36.45 -3.31
C TYR A 357 6.45 35.47 -4.44
N LEU A 358 5.25 35.61 -5.03
CA LEU A 358 4.78 34.78 -6.15
C LEU A 358 5.64 34.93 -7.42
N GLU A 359 6.08 36.15 -7.75
CA GLU A 359 6.98 36.43 -8.88
C GLU A 359 8.33 35.72 -8.72
N ASN A 360 8.89 35.70 -7.51
CA ASN A 360 10.19 35.07 -7.22
C ASN A 360 10.11 33.55 -6.99
N ASP A 361 8.92 32.99 -6.77
CA ASP A 361 8.73 31.60 -6.37
C ASP A 361 9.18 30.61 -7.46
N SER A 362 10.24 29.85 -7.20
CA SER A 362 10.81 28.94 -8.21
C SER A 362 9.98 27.67 -8.44
N SER A 363 8.89 27.45 -7.69
CA SER A 363 8.03 26.27 -7.83
C SER A 363 7.11 26.29 -9.05
N PHE A 364 6.66 27.47 -9.48
CA PHE A 364 5.80 27.64 -10.66
C PHE A 364 6.63 27.85 -11.92
N GLU A 365 6.06 27.47 -13.07
CA GLU A 365 6.73 27.60 -14.35
C GLU A 365 6.38 28.91 -15.08
N GLN A 366 5.12 29.10 -15.49
CA GLN A 366 4.58 30.40 -15.90
C GLN A 366 3.82 31.07 -14.74
N LYS A 367 3.71 32.40 -14.80
CA LYS A 367 3.15 33.24 -13.73
C LYS A 367 2.24 34.31 -14.32
N HIS A 368 0.98 33.98 -14.47
CA HIS A 368 -0.10 34.84 -14.96
C HIS A 368 -0.67 35.67 -13.80
N ILE A 369 0.14 36.60 -13.29
CA ILE A 369 -0.21 37.45 -12.14
C ILE A 369 -0.89 38.74 -12.64
N THR A 370 -2.20 38.80 -12.47
CA THR A 370 -3.00 40.03 -12.60
C THR A 370 -2.87 40.84 -11.31
N PHE A 371 -2.46 42.10 -11.42
CA PHE A 371 -2.23 42.98 -10.28
C PHE A 371 -3.09 44.23 -10.42
N LEU A 372 -4.09 44.38 -9.54
CA LEU A 372 -5.02 45.51 -9.55
C LEU A 372 -4.82 46.34 -8.29
N THR A 373 -4.60 47.64 -8.43
CA THR A 373 -4.39 48.55 -7.29
C THR A 373 -5.22 49.82 -7.40
N ASN A 374 -5.77 50.27 -6.26
CA ASN A 374 -6.58 51.49 -6.16
C ASN A 374 -7.62 51.59 -7.29
N ARG A 375 -7.59 52.66 -8.10
CA ARG A 375 -8.47 52.93 -9.27
C ARG A 375 -8.57 51.81 -10.33
N GLN A 376 -7.70 50.79 -10.28
CA GLN A 376 -7.76 49.63 -11.18
C GLN A 376 -8.61 48.48 -10.61
N ALA A 377 -8.90 48.47 -9.31
CA ALA A 377 -9.51 47.37 -8.58
C ALA A 377 -11.03 47.55 -8.42
N THR A 378 -11.74 47.92 -9.49
CA THR A 378 -13.22 47.95 -9.48
C THR A 378 -13.77 46.53 -9.51
N LYS A 379 -15.00 46.33 -9.01
CA LYS A 379 -15.71 45.04 -9.04
C LYS A 379 -15.70 44.41 -10.44
N LYS A 380 -15.98 45.21 -11.47
CA LYS A 380 -15.95 44.80 -12.88
C LYS A 380 -14.59 44.23 -13.30
N GLU A 381 -13.48 44.92 -13.03
CA GLU A 381 -12.16 44.44 -13.46
C GLU A 381 -11.65 43.27 -12.62
N ILE A 382 -12.10 43.14 -11.36
CA ILE A 382 -11.92 41.93 -10.54
C ILE A 382 -12.68 40.74 -11.18
N VAL A 383 -13.94 40.90 -11.59
CA VAL A 383 -14.71 39.86 -12.29
C VAL A 383 -14.06 39.48 -13.63
N ASN A 384 -13.59 40.46 -14.42
CA ASN A 384 -12.82 40.21 -15.65
C ASN A 384 -11.53 39.43 -15.40
N ALA A 385 -10.88 39.65 -14.24
CA ALA A 385 -9.68 38.93 -13.84
C ALA A 385 -9.99 37.49 -13.39
N PHE A 386 -11.09 37.22 -12.70
CA PHE A 386 -11.55 35.85 -12.41
C PHE A 386 -11.74 35.03 -13.71
N GLN A 387 -12.25 35.63 -14.79
CA GLN A 387 -12.30 34.98 -16.11
C GLN A 387 -10.93 34.63 -16.70
N GLN A 388 -9.84 35.26 -16.24
CA GLN A 388 -8.47 34.84 -16.59
C GLN A 388 -7.98 33.68 -15.72
N LEU A 389 -8.40 33.61 -14.45
CA LEU A 389 -8.04 32.52 -13.52
C LEU A 389 -8.66 31.19 -13.96
N GLY A 390 -9.90 31.21 -14.50
CA GLY A 390 -10.60 30.04 -15.05
C GLY A 390 -9.96 29.41 -16.30
N ARG A 391 -8.75 29.84 -16.68
CA ARG A 391 -7.91 29.18 -17.70
C ARG A 391 -6.97 28.12 -17.11
N ALA A 392 -6.77 28.11 -15.80
CA ALA A 392 -5.96 27.11 -15.12
C ALA A 392 -6.55 25.69 -15.32
N GLY A 393 -5.69 24.71 -15.62
CA GLY A 393 -6.04 23.31 -15.73
C GLY A 393 -5.92 22.55 -14.39
N LYS A 394 -6.28 21.26 -14.40
CA LYS A 394 -6.22 20.37 -13.22
C LYS A 394 -4.85 20.32 -12.51
N ASP A 395 -3.77 20.57 -13.26
CA ASP A 395 -2.39 20.49 -12.78
C ASP A 395 -1.82 21.87 -12.37
N ASP A 396 -2.61 22.95 -12.52
CA ASP A 396 -2.21 24.34 -12.27
C ASP A 396 -2.70 24.87 -10.91
N VAL A 397 -2.24 26.07 -10.55
CA VAL A 397 -2.52 26.70 -9.25
C VAL A 397 -3.16 28.06 -9.44
N ILE A 398 -4.29 28.29 -8.76
CA ILE A 398 -4.98 29.58 -8.69
C ILE A 398 -4.70 30.23 -7.33
N VAL A 399 -4.35 31.52 -7.31
CA VAL A 399 -4.22 32.33 -6.08
C VAL A 399 -4.99 33.64 -6.21
N PHE A 400 -6.08 33.78 -5.46
CA PHE A 400 -6.73 35.07 -5.23
C PHE A 400 -6.23 35.66 -3.91
N TYR A 401 -5.55 36.81 -3.97
CA TYR A 401 -5.14 37.59 -2.81
C TYR A 401 -5.86 38.94 -2.82
N TYR A 402 -6.46 39.30 -1.69
CA TYR A 402 -7.11 40.59 -1.47
C TYR A 402 -6.60 41.25 -0.19
N SER A 403 -6.23 42.53 -0.28
CA SER A 403 -6.05 43.41 0.87
C SER A 403 -6.76 44.75 0.63
N GLY A 404 -7.58 45.15 1.60
CA GLY A 404 -8.45 46.31 1.51
C GLY A 404 -9.52 46.26 2.60
N HIS A 405 -10.60 47.02 2.43
CA HIS A 405 -11.74 46.96 3.34
C HIS A 405 -12.62 45.72 3.10
N GLY A 406 -13.13 45.14 4.19
CA GLY A 406 -14.35 44.34 4.21
C GLY A 406 -15.52 45.10 4.87
N THR A 407 -16.74 44.61 4.65
CA THR A 407 -17.99 45.20 5.18
C THR A 407 -19.15 44.19 5.10
N GLN A 408 -20.34 44.59 5.56
CA GLN A 408 -21.57 43.79 5.47
C GLN A 408 -22.66 44.49 4.64
N GLU A 409 -23.55 43.73 4.00
CA GLU A 409 -24.84 44.20 3.48
C GLU A 409 -26.00 43.37 4.04
N LEU A 410 -27.24 43.89 3.98
CA LEU A 410 -28.43 43.13 4.39
C LEU A 410 -28.77 42.04 3.36
N ALA A 411 -29.03 40.83 3.83
CA ALA A 411 -29.43 39.70 3.00
C ALA A 411 -30.94 39.71 2.71
N ASP A 412 -31.33 39.27 1.51
CA ASP A 412 -32.71 38.83 1.26
C ASP A 412 -32.98 37.51 2.00
N THR A 413 -33.61 37.57 3.16
CA THR A 413 -33.88 36.38 4.00
C THR A 413 -34.94 35.44 3.44
N ALA A 414 -35.63 35.79 2.34
CA ALA A 414 -36.49 34.86 1.61
C ALA A 414 -35.70 34.00 0.60
N VAL A 415 -34.50 34.45 0.20
CA VAL A 415 -33.58 33.71 -0.68
C VAL A 415 -32.49 33.01 0.14
N TRP A 416 -31.85 33.74 1.04
CA TRP A 416 -30.67 33.29 1.80
C TRP A 416 -31.08 32.73 3.17
N THR A 417 -31.91 31.70 3.18
CA THR A 417 -32.54 31.14 4.40
C THR A 417 -31.57 30.49 5.40
N ALA A 418 -30.28 30.40 5.07
CA ALA A 418 -29.23 29.90 5.95
C ALA A 418 -28.53 31.00 6.78
N GLU A 419 -28.68 32.27 6.40
CA GLU A 419 -27.98 33.40 7.04
C GLU A 419 -28.66 33.78 8.36
N GLN A 420 -28.14 33.26 9.48
CA GLN A 420 -28.78 33.38 10.79
C GLN A 420 -28.81 34.80 11.35
N ASP A 421 -27.90 35.69 10.90
CA ASP A 421 -27.87 37.10 11.28
C ASP A 421 -28.56 38.04 10.26
N GLY A 422 -28.99 37.50 9.11
CA GLY A 422 -29.64 38.23 8.04
C GLY A 422 -28.73 39.13 7.19
N LYS A 423 -27.42 38.84 7.10
CA LYS A 423 -26.46 39.65 6.34
C LYS A 423 -25.66 38.84 5.31
N LEU A 424 -24.98 39.53 4.41
CA LEU A 424 -23.96 38.98 3.50
C LEU A 424 -22.63 39.70 3.71
N GLU A 425 -21.55 38.93 3.81
CA GLU A 425 -20.20 39.48 3.95
C GLU A 425 -19.67 39.95 2.59
N CYS A 426 -19.04 41.13 2.56
CA CYS A 426 -18.62 41.80 1.33
C CYS A 426 -17.17 42.28 1.36
N LEU A 427 -16.48 42.14 0.22
CA LEU A 427 -15.23 42.82 -0.09
C LEU A 427 -15.54 44.18 -0.74
N VAL A 428 -14.86 45.24 -0.31
CA VAL A 428 -15.08 46.61 -0.78
C VAL A 428 -14.09 46.97 -1.88
N THR A 429 -14.53 46.81 -3.13
CA THR A 429 -13.75 47.15 -4.31
C THR A 429 -13.66 48.68 -4.50
N TYR A 430 -12.89 49.15 -5.47
CA TYR A 430 -12.70 50.58 -5.70
C TYR A 430 -14.00 51.29 -6.15
N TYR A 431 -14.21 52.51 -5.64
CA TYR A 431 -15.36 53.39 -5.94
C TYR A 431 -14.91 54.74 -6.50
N ASP A 432 -15.65 55.25 -7.49
CA ASP A 432 -15.67 56.65 -7.93
C ASP A 432 -17.09 57.05 -8.38
N GLU A 433 -17.28 58.32 -8.73
CA GLU A 433 -18.56 58.89 -9.17
C GLU A 433 -19.16 58.23 -10.45
N ASP A 434 -18.37 57.48 -11.23
CA ASP A 434 -18.84 56.77 -12.44
C ASP A 434 -19.40 55.35 -12.13
N HIS A 435 -19.20 54.82 -10.92
CA HIS A 435 -19.55 53.44 -10.51
C HIS A 435 -20.59 53.37 -9.37
N ASP A 436 -21.58 54.27 -9.38
CA ASP A 436 -22.56 54.43 -8.30
C ASP A 436 -23.33 53.12 -8.00
N ASP A 437 -23.24 52.67 -6.73
CA ASP A 437 -23.78 51.41 -6.21
C ASP A 437 -23.35 50.08 -6.91
N ASP A 438 -22.13 49.93 -7.48
CA ASP A 438 -21.59 48.61 -7.91
C ASP A 438 -20.13 48.33 -7.45
N TYR A 439 -19.83 48.62 -6.18
CA TYR A 439 -18.50 48.48 -5.58
C TYR A 439 -18.39 47.36 -4.53
N LEU A 440 -19.48 46.71 -4.14
CA LEU A 440 -19.48 45.60 -3.18
C LEU A 440 -19.49 44.24 -3.89
N MET A 441 -18.55 43.37 -3.53
CA MET A 441 -18.52 41.97 -3.98
C MET A 441 -18.81 41.03 -2.80
N SER A 442 -19.95 40.34 -2.81
CA SER A 442 -20.38 39.49 -1.68
C SER A 442 -19.72 38.12 -1.68
N ASP A 443 -19.74 37.44 -0.54
CA ASP A 443 -19.27 36.06 -0.38
C ASP A 443 -19.99 35.09 -1.34
N LYS A 444 -21.27 35.35 -1.65
CA LYS A 444 -22.07 34.60 -2.63
C LYS A 444 -21.57 34.82 -4.07
N GLU A 445 -21.18 36.03 -4.43
CA GLU A 445 -20.55 36.32 -5.73
C GLU A 445 -19.17 35.68 -5.82
N LEU A 446 -18.36 35.78 -4.76
CA LEU A 446 -17.05 35.12 -4.67
C LEU A 446 -17.18 33.60 -4.77
N ARG A 447 -18.16 32.99 -4.08
CA ARG A 447 -18.46 31.55 -4.17
C ARG A 447 -18.83 31.11 -5.57
N TYR A 448 -19.66 31.89 -6.28
CA TYR A 448 -19.97 31.63 -7.69
C TYR A 448 -18.70 31.71 -8.56
N LEU A 449 -17.92 32.79 -8.46
CA LEU A 449 -16.68 32.96 -9.22
C LEU A 449 -15.65 31.86 -8.92
N LEU A 450 -15.56 31.39 -7.67
CA LEU A 450 -14.72 30.26 -7.29
C LEU A 450 -15.21 28.94 -7.88
N SER A 451 -16.53 28.73 -8.01
CA SER A 451 -17.08 27.53 -8.66
C SER A 451 -16.76 27.50 -10.16
N GLU A 452 -16.84 28.63 -10.86
CA GLU A 452 -16.45 28.77 -12.27
C GLU A 452 -14.95 28.47 -12.48
N VAL A 453 -14.05 29.07 -11.69
CA VAL A 453 -12.60 28.91 -11.93
C VAL A 453 -12.02 27.58 -11.44
N SER A 454 -12.65 26.94 -10.44
CA SER A 454 -12.25 25.60 -9.96
C SER A 454 -12.85 24.45 -10.77
N ALA A 455 -13.76 24.70 -11.71
CA ALA A 455 -14.42 23.68 -12.54
C ALA A 455 -13.43 22.81 -13.35
N ASN A 456 -12.27 23.36 -13.73
CA ASN A 456 -11.20 22.64 -14.42
C ASN A 456 -10.32 21.78 -13.48
N GLY A 457 -10.60 21.76 -12.17
CA GLY A 457 -9.89 20.98 -11.17
C GLY A 457 -8.65 21.64 -10.55
N ALA A 458 -8.27 22.85 -10.99
CA ALA A 458 -7.08 23.57 -10.54
C ALA A 458 -7.00 23.72 -9.00
N HIS A 459 -5.79 23.71 -8.43
CA HIS A 459 -5.61 23.90 -6.99
C HIS A 459 -5.78 25.38 -6.61
N THR A 460 -6.90 25.71 -5.99
CA THR A 460 -7.30 27.11 -5.73
C THR A 460 -6.99 27.53 -4.29
N THR A 461 -6.37 28.70 -4.13
CA THR A 461 -6.13 29.35 -2.84
C THR A 461 -6.76 30.75 -2.82
N VAL A 462 -7.46 31.08 -1.73
CA VAL A 462 -7.97 32.42 -1.42
C VAL A 462 -7.24 32.94 -0.17
N ILE A 463 -6.83 34.20 -0.19
CA ILE A 463 -6.14 34.87 0.93
C ILE A 463 -6.73 36.27 1.10
N SER A 464 -7.35 36.52 2.26
CA SER A 464 -8.12 37.74 2.52
C SER A 464 -7.60 38.49 3.75
N ASP A 465 -6.94 39.63 3.53
CA ASP A 465 -6.43 40.55 4.56
C ASP A 465 -7.37 41.76 4.72
N CYS A 466 -8.54 41.47 5.31
CA CYS A 466 -9.66 42.38 5.55
C CYS A 466 -10.55 41.85 6.69
N CYS A 467 -11.43 42.69 7.26
CA CYS A 467 -12.40 42.29 8.30
C CYS A 467 -13.84 42.66 7.94
N HIS A 468 -14.78 41.88 8.47
CA HIS A 468 -16.09 41.62 7.87
C HIS A 468 -17.26 42.05 8.78
N SER A 469 -17.57 41.27 9.83
CA SER A 469 -18.55 41.67 10.85
C SER A 469 -17.91 42.58 11.92
N GLY A 470 -18.46 42.64 13.13
CA GLY A 470 -17.67 42.90 14.32
C GLY A 470 -18.43 43.59 15.44
N ASP A 471 -18.29 43.07 16.66
CA ASP A 471 -18.70 43.74 17.91
C ASP A 471 -17.86 43.30 19.14
N ASN A 472 -16.51 43.40 19.05
CA ASN A 472 -15.63 43.47 20.22
C ASN A 472 -14.32 44.22 19.91
N THR A 473 -14.04 45.28 20.66
CA THR A 473 -12.70 45.90 20.72
C THR A 473 -12.30 46.10 22.17
N ARG A 474 -11.98 45.02 22.89
CA ARG A 474 -11.66 45.12 24.32
C ARG A 474 -10.20 45.50 24.57
N ASN A 475 -9.29 45.25 23.61
CA ASN A 475 -7.87 45.59 23.72
C ASN A 475 -7.37 46.65 22.73
N ALA A 476 -8.19 47.13 21.78
CA ALA A 476 -7.78 48.15 20.80
C ALA A 476 -7.18 49.43 21.42
N GLY A 477 -7.59 49.82 22.63
CA GLY A 477 -7.00 50.95 23.37
C GLY A 477 -5.55 50.71 23.85
N LEU A 478 -5.17 49.45 24.09
CA LEU A 478 -3.82 49.06 24.50
C LEU A 478 -2.88 48.97 23.28
N ILE A 479 -3.37 48.43 22.16
CA ILE A 479 -2.60 48.36 20.91
C ILE A 479 -2.32 49.77 20.38
N ARG A 480 -3.34 50.66 20.37
CA ARG A 480 -3.21 52.08 19.99
C ARG A 480 -2.40 52.94 20.96
N SER A 481 -1.99 52.42 22.13
CA SER A 481 -1.04 53.09 23.04
C SER A 481 0.36 52.45 23.04
N THR A 482 0.53 51.32 22.36
CA THR A 482 1.81 50.59 22.22
C THR A 482 2.44 50.83 20.85
N TYR A 483 1.63 51.04 19.81
CA TYR A 483 2.08 51.25 18.43
C TYR A 483 1.49 52.53 17.83
N ASP A 484 2.35 53.31 17.17
CA ASP A 484 1.93 54.42 16.32
C ASP A 484 1.25 53.92 15.04
N GLN A 485 0.21 54.64 14.59
CA GLN A 485 -0.48 54.42 13.31
C GLN A 485 -1.02 52.99 13.12
N VAL A 486 -1.99 52.62 13.97
CA VAL A 486 -2.84 51.43 13.82
C VAL A 486 -4.13 51.80 13.06
N ILE A 487 -4.49 51.05 12.02
CA ILE A 487 -5.72 51.23 11.23
C ILE A 487 -6.42 49.88 11.03
N GLU A 488 -7.76 49.87 11.11
CA GLU A 488 -8.61 48.67 10.95
C GLU A 488 -9.05 48.51 9.48
N ARG A 489 -8.96 47.29 8.94
CA ARG A 489 -9.27 46.97 7.53
C ARG A 489 -10.76 46.68 7.27
N ARG A 490 -11.62 47.55 7.82
CA ARG A 490 -13.09 47.43 7.84
C ARG A 490 -13.80 48.75 7.55
N ILE A 491 -14.94 48.69 6.85
CA ILE A 491 -15.95 49.76 6.89
C ILE A 491 -17.03 49.38 7.91
N PRO A 492 -17.17 50.11 9.04
CA PRO A 492 -18.13 49.81 10.10
C PRO A 492 -19.54 50.34 9.75
N TYR A 493 -20.09 49.87 8.63
CA TYR A 493 -21.42 50.15 8.14
C TYR A 493 -22.04 48.88 7.57
N VAL A 494 -23.36 48.72 7.72
CA VAL A 494 -24.12 47.67 7.03
C VAL A 494 -24.87 48.33 5.89
N PHE A 495 -24.55 47.93 4.66
CA PHE A 495 -25.17 48.46 3.45
C PHE A 495 -26.60 47.93 3.27
N PRO A 496 -27.49 48.70 2.61
CA PRO A 496 -28.83 48.23 2.25
C PRO A 496 -28.78 46.98 1.35
N GLN A 497 -29.85 46.17 1.39
CA GLN A 497 -30.00 45.02 0.51
C GLN A 497 -29.95 45.44 -0.96
N ARG A 498 -29.05 44.84 -1.75
CA ARG A 498 -28.98 45.05 -3.21
C ARG A 498 -30.15 44.38 -3.96
N THR A 499 -30.47 44.88 -5.14
CA THR A 499 -31.43 44.19 -6.04
C THR A 499 -30.77 42.99 -6.72
N TRP A 500 -31.55 41.99 -7.15
CA TRP A 500 -31.02 40.73 -7.68
C TRP A 500 -30.09 40.94 -8.89
N GLU A 501 -30.42 41.91 -9.74
CA GLU A 501 -29.72 42.24 -10.99
C GLU A 501 -28.29 42.76 -10.76
N LYS A 502 -27.92 43.07 -9.51
CA LYS A 502 -26.56 43.47 -9.10
C LYS A 502 -25.65 42.31 -8.65
N PHE A 503 -26.16 41.07 -8.63
CA PHE A 503 -25.32 39.89 -8.44
C PHE A 503 -24.70 39.44 -9.78
N VAL A 504 -23.40 39.10 -9.77
CA VAL A 504 -22.67 38.61 -10.97
C VAL A 504 -23.37 37.42 -11.65
N PHE A 505 -24.00 36.52 -10.89
CA PHE A 505 -24.72 35.33 -11.39
C PHE A 505 -26.18 35.60 -11.83
N SER A 506 -26.69 36.83 -11.72
CA SER A 506 -28.12 37.15 -11.92
C SER A 506 -28.66 36.89 -13.33
N ALA A 507 -27.77 36.79 -14.33
CA ALA A 507 -28.10 36.42 -15.70
C ALA A 507 -28.25 34.88 -15.91
N VAL A 508 -27.87 34.08 -14.91
CA VAL A 508 -27.82 32.60 -14.98
C VAL A 508 -28.72 31.95 -13.93
N LEU A 509 -28.87 32.57 -12.75
CA LEU A 509 -29.67 32.09 -11.63
C LEU A 509 -30.79 33.07 -11.26
N SER A 510 -31.93 32.56 -10.81
CA SER A 510 -33.07 33.35 -10.33
C SER A 510 -33.32 33.17 -8.83
N PRO A 511 -34.01 34.11 -8.15
CA PRO A 511 -34.40 33.94 -6.75
C PRO A 511 -35.26 32.69 -6.49
N ALA A 512 -36.00 32.22 -7.52
CA ALA A 512 -36.87 31.06 -7.42
C ALA A 512 -36.11 29.72 -7.34
N ASP A 513 -34.87 29.67 -7.81
CA ASP A 513 -34.06 28.43 -7.79
C ASP A 513 -33.67 28.04 -6.35
N PHE A 514 -33.47 29.03 -5.48
CA PHE A 514 -33.10 28.89 -4.07
C PHE A 514 -34.30 28.55 -3.16
N ALA A 515 -35.54 28.62 -3.66
CA ALA A 515 -36.75 28.48 -2.85
C ALA A 515 -36.86 27.11 -2.17
N GLY A 516 -36.46 27.05 -0.89
CA GLY A 516 -36.45 25.82 -0.09
C GLY A 516 -35.31 24.84 -0.41
N ARG A 517 -34.24 25.29 -1.06
CA ARG A 517 -33.05 24.47 -1.37
C ARG A 517 -31.82 25.01 -0.66
N HIS A 518 -30.93 24.11 -0.20
CA HIS A 518 -29.63 24.53 0.34
C HIS A 518 -28.73 25.05 -0.77
N ILE A 519 -27.88 26.05 -0.46
CA ILE A 519 -27.02 26.71 -1.46
C ILE A 519 -26.09 25.73 -2.18
N ASP A 520 -25.61 24.68 -1.51
CA ASP A 520 -24.73 23.66 -2.09
C ASP A 520 -25.37 22.89 -3.26
N ALA A 521 -26.70 22.84 -3.33
CA ALA A 521 -27.43 22.15 -4.41
C ALA A 521 -27.50 22.96 -5.72
N LEU A 522 -27.06 24.22 -5.70
CA LEU A 522 -27.06 25.15 -6.83
C LEU A 522 -25.66 25.69 -7.11
N LEU A 523 -24.93 26.04 -6.05
CA LEU A 523 -23.56 26.53 -6.04
C LEU A 523 -22.73 25.66 -5.08
N PRO A 524 -22.40 24.40 -5.45
CA PRO A 524 -21.58 23.52 -4.60
C PRO A 524 -20.23 24.16 -4.26
N PRO A 525 -19.65 23.87 -3.08
CA PRO A 525 -18.42 24.53 -2.64
C PRO A 525 -17.23 24.13 -3.53
N ALA A 526 -16.56 25.15 -4.08
CA ALA A 526 -15.39 25.03 -4.95
C ALA A 526 -14.24 24.26 -4.30
N ARG A 527 -13.42 23.55 -5.10
CA ARG A 527 -12.18 22.89 -4.62
C ARG A 527 -11.10 23.93 -4.32
N HIS A 528 -11.09 24.46 -3.09
CA HIS A 528 -10.18 25.52 -2.67
C HIS A 528 -9.77 25.43 -1.20
N VAL A 529 -8.69 26.13 -0.85
CA VAL A 529 -8.33 26.53 0.52
C VAL A 529 -8.53 28.03 0.64
N SER A 530 -9.13 28.51 1.74
CA SER A 530 -9.23 29.93 2.08
C SER A 530 -8.48 30.23 3.38
N LEU A 531 -7.73 31.34 3.40
CA LEU A 531 -7.00 31.85 4.55
C LEU A 531 -7.45 33.30 4.83
N SER A 532 -8.26 33.50 5.87
CA SER A 532 -8.73 34.81 6.31
C SER A 532 -7.88 35.34 7.47
N ALA A 533 -7.68 36.66 7.52
CA ALA A 533 -6.81 37.30 8.51
C ALA A 533 -7.31 37.21 9.96
N CYS A 534 -8.62 37.17 10.18
CA CYS A 534 -9.24 37.16 11.51
C CYS A 534 -10.54 36.32 11.50
N GLU A 535 -11.04 35.98 12.69
CA GLU A 535 -12.38 35.45 12.88
C GLU A 535 -13.47 36.48 12.53
N SER A 536 -14.69 35.98 12.34
CA SER A 536 -15.82 36.80 11.92
C SER A 536 -16.13 37.99 12.85
N ASP A 537 -15.96 37.83 14.16
CA ASP A 537 -16.25 38.82 15.21
C ASP A 537 -15.05 39.72 15.60
N GLU A 538 -13.87 39.47 15.03
CA GLU A 538 -12.61 40.19 15.30
C GLU A 538 -12.35 41.33 14.30
N SER A 539 -11.11 41.84 14.22
CA SER A 539 -10.71 42.85 13.22
C SER A 539 -9.25 42.75 12.78
N ALA A 540 -9.05 42.55 11.48
CA ALA A 540 -7.75 42.67 10.82
C ALA A 540 -7.20 44.10 10.87
N VAL A 541 -5.92 44.24 11.26
CA VAL A 541 -5.26 45.54 11.43
C VAL A 541 -3.98 45.68 10.60
N GLU A 542 -3.71 46.93 10.18
CA GLU A 542 -2.39 47.35 9.75
C GLU A 542 -1.71 48.23 10.80
N VAL A 543 -0.40 48.05 10.96
CA VAL A 543 0.44 48.74 11.93
C VAL A 543 1.64 49.32 11.19
N SER A 544 1.85 50.64 11.29
CA SER A 544 2.93 51.33 10.57
C SER A 544 2.95 51.13 9.04
N GLY A 545 1.78 50.90 8.42
CA GLY A 545 1.64 50.71 6.97
C GLY A 545 1.89 49.28 6.47
N GLU A 546 1.65 48.28 7.31
CA GLU A 546 1.75 46.86 6.97
C GLU A 546 0.70 46.04 7.75
N GLY A 547 -0.03 45.19 7.04
CA GLY A 547 -1.01 44.26 7.61
C GLY A 547 -0.35 43.15 8.40
N VAL A 548 -0.78 42.95 9.65
CA VAL A 548 -0.10 42.01 10.55
C VAL A 548 -0.25 40.56 10.10
N PHE A 549 -1.37 40.21 9.45
CA PHE A 549 -1.58 38.89 8.86
C PHE A 549 -0.62 38.63 7.68
N THR A 550 -0.69 39.44 6.62
CA THR A 550 0.20 39.25 5.45
C THR A 550 1.68 39.27 5.83
N LYS A 551 2.08 40.08 6.82
CA LYS A 551 3.45 40.11 7.36
C LYS A 551 3.90 38.74 7.90
N TYR A 552 3.14 38.12 8.80
CA TYR A 552 3.52 36.84 9.40
C TYR A 552 3.29 35.66 8.45
N LEU A 553 2.29 35.75 7.58
CA LEU A 553 2.05 34.81 6.48
C LEU A 553 3.27 34.72 5.55
N LEU A 554 3.73 35.86 5.01
CA LEU A 554 4.89 35.91 4.13
C LEU A 554 6.17 35.52 4.86
N LYS A 555 6.40 35.97 6.10
CA LYS A 555 7.56 35.53 6.88
C LYS A 555 7.61 34.01 7.07
N SER A 556 6.47 33.37 7.36
CA SER A 556 6.38 31.91 7.53
C SER A 556 6.66 31.14 6.24
N LEU A 557 6.24 31.70 5.10
CA LEU A 557 6.54 31.18 3.76
C LEU A 557 8.01 31.39 3.36
N GLU A 558 8.58 32.57 3.58
CA GLU A 558 9.98 32.89 3.26
C GLU A 558 10.96 32.01 4.05
N VAL A 559 10.76 31.88 5.37
CA VAL A 559 11.61 31.05 6.26
C VAL A 559 11.56 29.55 5.90
N SER A 560 10.52 29.09 5.19
CA SER A 560 10.34 27.69 4.78
C SER A 560 10.59 27.44 3.29
N GLY A 561 10.86 28.47 2.48
CA GLY A 561 10.77 28.39 1.01
C GLY A 561 9.37 28.02 0.49
N GLY A 562 8.34 28.12 1.33
CA GLY A 562 6.98 27.65 1.10
C GLY A 562 6.79 26.13 1.20
N GLN A 563 7.79 25.37 1.66
CA GLN A 563 7.70 23.92 1.85
C GLN A 563 7.03 23.60 3.20
N LEU A 564 5.74 23.93 3.30
CA LEU A 564 4.85 23.69 4.44
C LEU A 564 3.49 23.23 3.95
N SER A 565 2.80 22.38 4.70
CA SER A 565 1.37 22.15 4.50
C SER A 565 0.54 23.39 4.85
N TYR A 566 -0.70 23.48 4.37
CA TYR A 566 -1.61 24.57 4.75
C TYR A 566 -1.86 24.61 6.27
N THR A 567 -2.06 23.46 6.91
CA THR A 567 -2.16 23.34 8.38
C THR A 567 -0.91 23.89 9.08
N ALA A 568 0.30 23.51 8.64
CA ALA A 568 1.54 24.00 9.25
C ALA A 568 1.75 25.51 9.05
N LEU A 569 1.33 26.08 7.93
CA LEU A 569 1.33 27.54 7.73
C LEU A 569 0.31 28.24 8.64
N HIS A 570 -0.92 27.71 8.72
CA HIS A 570 -2.00 28.28 9.53
C HIS A 570 -1.62 28.32 11.03
N GLY A 571 -1.17 27.18 11.58
CA GLY A 571 -0.71 27.09 12.97
C GLY A 571 0.45 28.04 13.29
N ARG A 572 1.45 28.15 12.40
CA ARG A 572 2.55 29.13 12.53
C ARG A 572 2.05 30.57 12.59
N VAL A 573 1.23 31.00 11.63
CA VAL A 573 0.75 32.39 11.55
C VAL A 573 -0.17 32.72 12.74
N LYS A 574 -1.04 31.79 13.14
CA LYS A 574 -1.89 31.91 14.32
C LYS A 574 -1.05 32.07 15.59
N GLN A 575 -0.04 31.23 15.81
CA GLN A 575 0.83 31.33 16.99
C GLN A 575 1.67 32.61 17.06
N MET A 576 2.07 33.17 15.90
CA MET A 576 2.83 34.42 15.82
C MET A 576 1.97 35.68 16.05
N LEU A 577 0.66 35.61 15.82
CA LEU A 577 -0.30 36.66 16.16
C LEU A 577 -0.81 36.53 17.60
N HIS A 578 -0.95 35.30 18.09
CA HIS A 578 -1.43 34.96 19.44
C HIS A 578 -0.67 35.73 20.53
N ASN A 579 -1.41 36.24 21.52
CA ASN A 579 -0.97 37.15 22.58
C ASN A 579 -0.48 38.55 22.14
N ALA A 580 -0.22 38.82 20.85
CA ALA A 580 0.20 40.15 20.36
C ALA A 580 -0.94 40.98 19.76
N PHE A 581 -1.92 40.34 19.13
CA PHE A 581 -3.05 41.00 18.46
C PHE A 581 -4.38 40.34 18.81
N GLU A 582 -5.47 41.11 18.83
CA GLU A 582 -6.86 40.64 19.01
C GLU A 582 -7.38 40.14 17.65
N GLN A 583 -6.66 39.14 17.08
CA GLN A 583 -6.77 38.72 15.68
C GLN A 583 -6.28 37.27 15.46
N THR A 584 -7.19 36.39 15.03
CA THR A 584 -7.04 34.93 14.93
C THR A 584 -7.27 34.46 13.48
N PRO A 585 -6.23 34.08 12.73
CA PRO A 585 -6.40 33.62 11.35
C PRO A 585 -7.30 32.39 11.23
N VAL A 586 -8.15 32.37 10.21
CA VAL A 586 -9.07 31.26 9.92
C VAL A 586 -8.63 30.55 8.65
N MET A 587 -8.56 29.22 8.70
CA MET A 587 -8.40 28.37 7.52
C MET A 587 -9.70 27.64 7.24
N TYR A 588 -10.26 27.83 6.05
CA TYR A 588 -11.43 27.08 5.57
C TYR A 588 -11.06 26.20 4.38
N ILE A 589 -11.50 24.94 4.44
CA ILE A 589 -11.41 23.96 3.35
C ILE A 589 -12.72 23.17 3.36
N PRO A 590 -13.49 23.10 2.27
CA PRO A 590 -14.76 22.37 2.25
C PRO A 590 -14.56 20.89 2.63
N PRO A 591 -15.45 20.29 3.45
CA PRO A 591 -15.25 18.94 4.01
C PRO A 591 -14.90 17.86 2.98
N ALA A 592 -15.54 17.88 1.81
CA ALA A 592 -15.29 16.93 0.72
C ALA A 592 -13.85 16.95 0.17
N PHE A 593 -13.10 18.03 0.41
CA PHE A 593 -11.71 18.19 -0.03
C PHE A 593 -10.72 18.33 1.13
N HIS A 594 -11.17 18.32 2.40
CA HIS A 594 -10.30 18.63 3.54
C HIS A 594 -9.08 17.69 3.63
N GLN A 595 -9.31 16.37 3.61
CA GLN A 595 -8.24 15.36 3.61
C GLN A 595 -7.29 15.49 2.41
N GLN A 596 -7.75 16.05 1.28
CA GLN A 596 -6.97 16.20 0.05
C GLN A 596 -6.17 17.50 -0.04
N LEU A 597 -6.46 18.51 0.79
CA LEU A 597 -5.92 19.87 0.63
C LEU A 597 -5.20 20.40 1.88
N ALA A 598 -5.60 20.02 3.09
CA ALA A 598 -4.98 20.51 4.33
C ALA A 598 -3.47 20.19 4.40
N TRP A 599 -3.12 18.96 3.96
CA TRP A 599 -1.75 18.44 3.96
C TRP A 599 -0.93 18.78 2.72
N ASN A 600 -1.54 19.31 1.65
CA ASN A 600 -0.79 19.73 0.47
C ASN A 600 0.14 20.88 0.85
N ASN A 601 1.31 20.92 0.23
CA ASN A 601 2.19 22.08 0.37
C ASN A 601 1.45 23.34 -0.10
N VAL A 602 1.70 24.47 0.56
CA VAL A 602 1.04 25.74 0.24
C VAL A 602 1.31 26.12 -1.21
N PHE A 603 0.24 26.40 -1.95
CA PHE A 603 0.21 26.57 -3.40
C PHE A 603 0.60 25.31 -4.21
N ASN A 604 0.27 24.12 -3.70
CA ASN A 604 0.50 22.80 -4.32
C ASN A 604 1.95 22.56 -4.79
N LYS A 605 2.93 23.06 -4.02
CA LYS A 605 4.35 22.95 -4.40
C LYS A 605 4.83 21.49 -4.40
N PRO A 606 5.67 21.08 -5.35
CA PRO A 606 6.33 19.78 -5.30
C PRO A 606 7.35 19.72 -4.16
N GLY A 607 7.24 18.68 -3.34
CA GLY A 607 8.09 18.40 -2.19
C GLY A 607 7.38 17.45 -1.21
N ALA A 608 8.14 16.67 -0.45
CA ALA A 608 7.55 15.81 0.58
C ALA A 608 7.20 16.64 1.81
N ALA A 609 5.91 16.77 2.12
CA ALA A 609 5.46 17.20 3.44
C ALA A 609 6.00 16.16 4.45
N GLY A 610 6.97 16.58 5.26
CA GLY A 610 7.81 15.66 6.03
C GLY A 610 7.05 15.02 7.19
N ASN A 611 7.02 13.68 7.23
CA ASN A 611 6.37 12.88 8.27
C ASN A 611 6.77 13.36 9.68
N THR A 612 5.80 13.76 10.52
CA THR A 612 6.00 14.61 11.69
C THR A 612 6.55 13.88 12.94
N THR A 613 7.74 13.30 12.82
CA THR A 613 8.55 12.94 14.00
C THR A 613 9.11 14.17 14.74
N TYR A 614 8.92 15.36 14.16
CA TYR A 614 9.29 16.65 14.75
C TYR A 614 8.11 17.62 14.58
N ALA A 615 7.85 18.42 15.62
CA ALA A 615 6.91 19.53 15.58
C ALA A 615 7.65 20.86 15.60
N ASP A 616 7.00 21.94 15.17
CA ASP A 616 7.61 23.26 15.19
C ASP A 616 7.73 23.83 16.61
N VAL A 617 8.89 24.42 16.91
CA VAL A 617 9.17 25.25 18.07
C VAL A 617 9.47 26.66 17.57
N LEU A 618 8.64 27.63 17.96
CA LEU A 618 8.74 29.02 17.52
C LEU A 618 8.44 29.98 18.67
N ARG A 619 8.61 31.28 18.44
CA ARG A 619 8.36 32.32 19.44
C ARG A 619 6.99 32.98 19.25
N ASP A 620 6.15 32.98 20.29
CA ASP A 620 4.81 33.59 20.26
C ASP A 620 4.84 35.12 20.36
N GLY A 621 3.68 35.76 20.18
CA GLY A 621 3.53 37.21 20.26
C GLY A 621 3.85 37.83 21.63
N ALA A 622 3.84 37.03 22.71
CA ALA A 622 4.28 37.44 24.05
C ALA A 622 5.76 37.16 24.34
N GLY A 623 6.51 36.59 23.39
CA GLY A 623 7.94 36.30 23.53
C GLY A 623 8.26 34.98 24.24
N ASN A 624 7.29 34.09 24.45
CA ASN A 624 7.50 32.73 24.93
C ASN A 624 7.94 31.81 23.79
N TRP A 625 8.70 30.77 24.11
CA TRP A 625 8.96 29.66 23.20
C TRP A 625 7.81 28.65 23.29
N VAL A 626 7.22 28.27 22.14
CA VAL A 626 6.05 27.40 22.07
C VAL A 626 6.29 26.28 21.05
N LEU A 627 6.06 25.05 21.50
CA LEU A 627 5.96 23.83 20.70
C LEU A 627 4.51 23.68 20.21
N GLN A 628 4.31 23.40 18.91
CA GLN A 628 2.99 23.15 18.31
C GLN A 628 2.43 21.75 18.63
N ARG A 629 2.57 21.31 19.89
CA ARG A 629 2.01 20.07 20.45
C ARG A 629 1.61 20.31 21.89
N GLY A 630 0.50 19.72 22.32
CA GLY A 630 -0.06 19.88 23.67
C GLY A 630 -0.50 18.56 24.27
N ALA A 631 -1.39 18.63 25.25
CA ALA A 631 -1.86 17.46 25.96
C ALA A 631 -2.68 16.49 25.07
N VAL A 632 -3.40 16.98 24.04
CA VAL A 632 -4.08 16.11 23.06
C VAL A 632 -3.11 15.25 22.23
N HIS A 633 -1.84 15.66 22.12
CA HIS A 633 -0.78 14.91 21.44
C HIS A 633 0.04 14.03 22.39
N GLY A 634 -0.30 13.98 23.68
CA GLY A 634 0.34 13.13 24.68
C GLY A 634 1.44 13.81 25.50
N ILE A 635 1.59 15.13 25.41
CA ILE A 635 2.52 15.87 26.27
C ILE A 635 1.92 16.01 27.66
N GLY A 636 2.64 15.56 28.68
CA GLY A 636 2.15 15.48 30.06
C GLY A 636 3.19 15.94 31.08
N ARG A 637 2.83 15.86 32.37
CA ARG A 637 3.77 16.18 33.47
C ARG A 637 4.96 15.20 33.57
N SER A 638 4.87 14.06 32.89
CA SER A 638 5.91 13.03 32.75
C SER A 638 6.86 13.25 31.58
N THR A 639 6.64 14.26 30.72
CA THR A 639 7.54 14.57 29.60
C THR A 639 8.85 15.17 30.15
N GLU A 640 9.89 14.34 30.28
CA GLU A 640 11.16 14.72 30.95
C GLU A 640 11.92 15.87 30.26
N GLY A 641 11.73 16.03 28.94
CA GLY A 641 12.26 17.15 28.17
C GLY A 641 11.79 17.14 26.72
N VAL A 642 12.09 18.22 26.00
CA VAL A 642 11.87 18.36 24.56
C VAL A 642 13.22 18.63 23.89
N THR A 643 13.63 17.75 22.98
CA THR A 643 14.87 17.92 22.21
C THR A 643 14.61 18.87 21.05
N VAL A 644 15.12 20.10 21.13
CA VAL A 644 14.90 21.14 20.11
C VAL A 644 16.15 21.27 19.26
N ARG A 645 16.04 21.23 17.93
CA ARG A 645 17.20 21.32 17.04
C ARG A 645 17.01 22.28 15.88
N ASP A 646 18.12 22.80 15.39
CA ASP A 646 18.21 23.36 14.05
C ASP A 646 19.01 22.41 13.13
N ASP A 647 19.58 22.93 12.03
CA ASP A 647 20.30 22.14 11.03
C ASP A 647 21.77 21.87 11.42
N GLU A 648 22.28 22.56 12.45
CA GLU A 648 23.67 22.46 12.94
C GLU A 648 23.74 22.07 14.44
N HIS A 649 22.76 22.48 15.25
CA HIS A 649 22.79 22.40 16.72
C HIS A 649 21.59 21.64 17.31
N VAL A 650 21.83 21.04 18.48
CA VAL A 650 20.80 20.40 19.32
C VAL A 650 20.80 21.02 20.72
N TYR A 651 19.61 21.40 21.17
CA TYR A 651 19.31 22.05 22.43
C TYR A 651 18.34 21.17 23.24
N GLN A 652 18.27 21.37 24.55
CA GLN A 652 17.28 20.73 25.41
C GLN A 652 16.39 21.79 26.06
N ALA A 653 15.08 21.57 26.00
CA ALA A 653 14.06 22.44 26.57
C ALA A 653 13.24 21.69 27.63
N LYS A 654 12.79 22.42 28.64
CA LYS A 654 11.93 21.93 29.72
C LYS A 654 10.50 22.39 29.46
N VAL A 655 9.52 21.55 29.80
CA VAL A 655 8.10 21.93 29.74
C VAL A 655 7.80 22.93 30.86
N ARG A 656 7.32 24.13 30.49
CA ARG A 656 6.92 25.19 31.43
C ARG A 656 5.43 25.13 31.75
N SER A 657 4.60 24.92 30.73
CA SER A 657 3.15 24.71 30.85
C SER A 657 2.59 24.08 29.58
N VAL A 658 1.65 23.15 29.72
CA VAL A 658 1.01 22.42 28.61
C VAL A 658 -0.42 22.94 28.45
N GLY A 659 -0.78 23.37 27.23
CA GLY A 659 -2.15 23.70 26.83
C GLY A 659 -2.88 22.50 26.22
N ALA A 660 -4.03 22.73 25.58
CA ALA A 660 -4.75 21.65 24.90
C ALA A 660 -3.92 21.06 23.75
N ASP A 661 -3.46 21.90 22.80
CA ASP A 661 -2.78 21.48 21.57
C ASP A 661 -1.38 22.10 21.38
N THR A 662 -0.93 22.96 22.30
CA THR A 662 0.39 23.62 22.30
C THR A 662 1.08 23.52 23.67
N THR A 663 2.40 23.72 23.73
CA THR A 663 3.19 23.64 24.97
C THR A 663 4.21 24.78 25.04
N ILE A 664 4.19 25.54 26.14
CA ILE A 664 5.21 26.54 26.43
C ILE A 664 6.46 25.87 26.99
N LEU A 665 7.60 26.18 26.40
CA LEU A 665 8.92 25.70 26.77
C LEU A 665 9.71 26.73 27.58
N SER A 666 10.73 26.24 28.30
CA SER A 666 11.82 27.05 28.84
C SER A 666 13.17 26.43 28.53
N PHE A 667 14.17 27.29 28.34
CA PHE A 667 15.57 26.92 28.12
C PHE A 667 16.42 27.42 29.28
N ASP A 668 17.62 26.88 29.46
CA ASP A 668 18.58 27.46 30.41
C ASP A 668 19.12 28.78 29.84
N ASN A 669 19.22 29.84 30.66
CA ASN A 669 19.41 31.24 30.21
C ASN A 669 20.53 31.46 29.16
N ALA A 670 21.63 30.69 29.24
CA ALA A 670 22.74 30.77 28.29
C ALA A 670 22.40 30.24 26.90
N VAL A 671 21.52 29.25 26.81
CA VAL A 671 20.94 28.74 25.55
C VAL A 671 19.87 29.71 25.05
N GLU A 672 18.98 30.18 25.92
CA GLU A 672 17.91 31.12 25.52
C GLU A 672 18.47 32.43 24.93
N SER A 673 19.61 32.90 25.45
CA SER A 673 20.32 34.08 24.95
C SER A 673 21.04 33.86 23.61
N ALA A 674 21.17 32.62 23.14
CA ALA A 674 21.85 32.23 21.91
C ALA A 674 20.89 31.81 20.79
N LEU A 675 19.63 31.48 21.10
CA LEU A 675 18.61 31.16 20.11
C LEU A 675 18.22 32.40 19.29
N ASP A 676 18.28 32.30 17.96
CA ASP A 676 17.66 33.29 17.07
C ASP A 676 16.14 33.27 17.28
N THR A 677 15.65 34.34 17.91
CA THR A 677 14.25 34.58 18.25
C THR A 677 13.31 34.76 17.06
N THR A 678 13.86 34.78 15.84
CA THR A 678 13.11 34.87 14.58
C THR A 678 13.04 33.56 13.79
N ARG A 679 13.87 32.56 14.15
CA ARG A 679 13.96 31.23 13.54
C ARG A 679 12.91 30.27 14.13
N ILE A 680 12.53 29.27 13.34
CA ILE A 680 11.69 28.13 13.76
C ILE A 680 12.59 26.89 13.86
N TYR A 681 12.44 26.13 14.95
CA TYR A 681 13.25 24.97 15.31
C TYR A 681 12.40 23.70 15.28
N ARG A 682 13.05 22.53 15.15
CA ARG A 682 12.39 21.22 15.15
C ARG A 682 12.43 20.62 16.56
N GLY A 683 11.29 20.52 17.24
CA GLY A 683 11.14 19.86 18.53
C GLY A 683 10.81 18.37 18.37
N TYR A 684 11.55 17.50 19.06
CA TYR A 684 11.29 16.07 19.21
C TYR A 684 10.84 15.76 20.64
N VAL A 685 9.83 14.90 20.75
CA VAL A 685 9.31 14.36 22.00
C VAL A 685 9.24 12.84 21.86
N GLU A 686 9.88 12.11 22.77
CA GLU A 686 9.85 10.66 22.78
C GLU A 686 8.46 10.16 23.19
N GLY A 687 7.97 9.10 22.54
CA GLY A 687 6.65 8.51 22.84
C GLY A 687 5.42 9.36 22.45
N LEU A 688 5.59 10.48 21.74
CA LEU A 688 4.49 11.36 21.32
C LEU A 688 3.39 10.59 20.57
N MET A 689 2.12 10.86 20.92
CA MET A 689 0.91 10.19 20.41
C MET A 689 0.95 8.65 20.46
N SER A 690 1.58 8.02 21.46
CA SER A 690 1.66 6.55 21.54
C SER A 690 1.23 5.95 22.88
N GLN A 691 0.77 4.70 22.82
CA GLN A 691 0.45 3.84 23.96
C GLN A 691 1.16 2.50 23.82
N GLN A 692 1.90 2.07 24.85
CA GLN A 692 2.64 0.80 24.80
C GLN A 692 1.68 -0.41 24.77
N LEU A 693 1.53 -1.01 23.60
CA LEU A 693 0.80 -2.26 23.39
C LEU A 693 1.54 -3.45 24.03
N LYS A 694 0.79 -4.40 24.57
CA LYS A 694 1.27 -5.71 25.00
C LYS A 694 0.94 -6.75 23.94
N ILE A 695 1.96 -7.37 23.35
CA ILE A 695 1.80 -8.36 22.29
C ILE A 695 2.24 -9.75 22.79
N HIS A 696 1.31 -10.70 22.87
CA HIS A 696 1.68 -12.09 23.08
C HIS A 696 2.17 -12.71 21.76
N LEU A 697 3.29 -13.45 21.77
CA LEU A 697 3.89 -14.03 20.57
C LEU A 697 3.76 -15.57 20.58
N ASN A 698 2.90 -16.08 19.71
CA ASN A 698 2.63 -17.52 19.57
C ASN A 698 3.22 -18.06 18.26
N ASN A 699 4.40 -18.69 18.32
CA ASN A 699 5.06 -19.24 17.12
C ASN A 699 4.67 -20.71 16.89
N VAL A 700 3.56 -20.92 16.17
CA VAL A 700 3.04 -22.25 15.81
C VAL A 700 3.90 -22.92 14.73
N ASP A 701 4.51 -22.14 13.84
CA ASP A 701 5.44 -22.65 12.82
C ASP A 701 6.76 -23.17 13.43
N ASN A 702 7.06 -22.83 14.69
CA ASN A 702 8.28 -23.17 15.44
C ASN A 702 9.60 -22.64 14.81
N VAL A 703 9.51 -21.65 13.90
CA VAL A 703 10.68 -21.04 13.23
C VAL A 703 11.28 -19.94 14.11
N LEU A 704 12.23 -20.33 14.96
CA LEU A 704 12.78 -19.46 16.02
C LEU A 704 13.39 -18.13 15.53
N ILE A 705 14.00 -18.12 14.34
CA ILE A 705 14.65 -16.92 13.78
C ILE A 705 13.67 -15.77 13.56
N ASP A 706 12.42 -16.06 13.19
CA ASP A 706 11.40 -15.04 12.93
C ASP A 706 10.92 -14.39 14.24
N SER A 707 10.82 -15.16 15.32
CA SER A 707 10.54 -14.63 16.67
C SER A 707 11.69 -13.78 17.20
N LEU A 708 12.94 -14.14 16.92
CA LEU A 708 14.12 -13.36 17.35
C LEU A 708 14.22 -12.03 16.58
N LEU A 709 14.08 -12.07 15.24
CA LEU A 709 14.08 -10.87 14.39
C LEU A 709 12.99 -9.88 14.81
N LEU A 710 11.77 -10.38 15.07
CA LEU A 710 10.67 -9.54 15.53
C LEU A 710 10.95 -8.96 16.93
N ALA A 711 11.42 -9.76 17.89
CA ALA A 711 11.74 -9.27 19.23
C ALA A 711 12.83 -8.18 19.19
N GLU A 712 13.88 -8.37 18.39
CA GLU A 712 14.94 -7.38 18.18
C GLU A 712 14.39 -6.08 17.60
N LYS A 713 13.59 -6.14 16.53
CA LYS A 713 12.98 -4.96 15.91
C LYS A 713 11.99 -4.24 16.82
N MET A 714 11.16 -4.97 17.59
CA MET A 714 10.27 -4.36 18.57
C MET A 714 11.04 -3.62 19.68
N MET A 715 12.11 -4.23 20.21
CA MET A 715 12.94 -3.61 21.25
C MET A 715 13.77 -2.41 20.76
N THR A 716 14.12 -2.35 19.47
CA THR A 716 15.01 -1.32 18.92
C THR A 716 14.31 -0.19 18.18
N GLU A 717 13.19 -0.46 17.49
CA GLU A 717 12.49 0.53 16.66
C GLU A 717 11.25 1.12 17.33
N ILE A 718 10.56 0.35 18.20
CA ILE A 718 9.26 0.73 18.79
C ILE A 718 9.06 0.41 20.30
N PRO A 719 10.08 0.53 21.18
CA PRO A 719 9.96 0.11 22.58
C PRO A 719 8.93 0.90 23.41
N ALA A 720 8.58 2.12 23.00
CA ALA A 720 7.52 2.92 23.63
C ALA A 720 6.11 2.54 23.12
N GLN A 721 5.99 2.00 21.92
CA GLN A 721 4.72 1.68 21.25
C GLN A 721 4.30 0.23 21.46
N ALA A 722 5.24 -0.71 21.63
CA ALA A 722 4.91 -2.11 21.87
C ALA A 722 5.97 -2.83 22.72
N ARG A 723 5.53 -3.79 23.53
CA ARG A 723 6.37 -4.77 24.22
C ARG A 723 5.79 -6.17 24.09
N LEU A 724 6.64 -7.18 24.20
CA LEU A 724 6.19 -8.56 24.31
C LEU A 724 5.54 -8.81 25.70
N GLU A 725 4.55 -9.68 25.74
CA GLU A 725 3.92 -10.18 26.96
C GLU A 725 3.95 -11.71 27.02
N SER A 726 4.33 -12.22 28.18
CA SER A 726 4.53 -13.63 28.50
C SER A 726 3.22 -14.43 28.65
N LYS A 727 2.13 -13.72 28.95
CA LYS A 727 0.79 -14.25 29.20
C LYS A 727 -0.19 -13.76 28.15
N GLU A 728 -0.93 -14.67 27.56
CA GLU A 728 -1.96 -14.32 26.57
C GLU A 728 -3.11 -13.53 27.23
N GLU A 729 -3.48 -13.87 28.47
CA GLU A 729 -4.58 -13.22 29.21
C GLU A 729 -4.26 -11.80 29.71
N GLU A 730 -2.99 -11.38 29.69
CA GLU A 730 -2.59 -10.01 30.07
C GLU A 730 -2.27 -9.12 28.86
N ALA A 731 -2.30 -9.66 27.63
CA ALA A 731 -1.95 -8.95 26.40
C ALA A 731 -3.13 -8.19 25.76
N ASP A 732 -2.83 -7.15 24.98
CA ASP A 732 -3.83 -6.42 24.18
C ASP A 732 -4.15 -7.16 22.88
N TYR A 733 -3.13 -7.80 22.29
CA TYR A 733 -3.23 -8.62 21.09
C TYR A 733 -2.37 -9.88 21.19
N THR A 734 -2.77 -10.92 20.47
CA THR A 734 -1.93 -12.09 20.20
C THR A 734 -1.49 -12.05 18.75
N LEU A 735 -0.18 -12.15 18.55
CA LEU A 735 0.46 -12.31 17.27
C LEU A 735 0.85 -13.78 17.09
N THR A 736 0.19 -14.45 16.16
CA THR A 736 0.45 -15.85 15.85
C THR A 736 1.28 -15.96 14.58
N LEU A 737 2.43 -16.65 14.63
CA LEU A 737 3.21 -17.02 13.44
C LEU A 737 2.81 -18.44 13.03
N ARG A 738 2.09 -18.58 11.91
CA ARG A 738 1.42 -19.82 11.50
C ARG A 738 1.25 -19.91 9.99
N ASN A 739 1.55 -21.07 9.42
CA ASN A 739 1.47 -21.39 7.98
C ASN A 739 2.20 -20.39 7.08
N GLY A 740 3.26 -19.75 7.59
CA GLY A 740 3.97 -18.71 6.85
C GLY A 740 3.23 -17.38 6.76
N ARG A 741 2.37 -17.07 7.75
CA ARG A 741 1.76 -15.76 7.95
C ARG A 741 1.91 -15.30 9.41
N ALA A 742 2.04 -14.00 9.60
CA ALA A 742 1.85 -13.31 10.87
C ALA A 742 0.38 -12.88 10.98
N VAL A 743 -0.31 -13.34 12.02
CA VAL A 743 -1.74 -13.13 12.25
C VAL A 743 -1.91 -12.37 13.56
N LEU A 744 -2.38 -11.13 13.51
CA LEU A 744 -2.71 -10.35 14.70
C LEU A 744 -4.20 -10.54 15.04
N SER A 745 -4.49 -11.07 16.22
CA SER A 745 -5.84 -11.33 16.73
C SER A 745 -6.03 -10.79 18.15
N LYS A 746 -7.26 -10.86 18.66
CA LYS A 746 -7.51 -10.72 20.10
C LYS A 746 -6.95 -11.95 20.84
N PRO A 747 -6.59 -11.84 22.14
CA PRO A 747 -6.24 -12.97 22.99
C PRO A 747 -7.26 -14.11 22.89
N PHE A 748 -6.77 -15.34 22.75
CA PHE A 748 -7.54 -16.58 22.61
C PHE A 748 -8.48 -16.68 21.39
N ASP A 749 -8.44 -15.72 20.46
CA ASP A 749 -9.30 -15.66 19.26
C ASP A 749 -8.50 -15.76 17.96
N THR A 750 -7.57 -16.72 17.89
CA THR A 750 -6.55 -16.91 16.82
C THR A 750 -7.13 -16.95 15.39
N PHE A 751 -8.40 -17.33 15.24
CA PHE A 751 -9.06 -17.44 13.93
C PHE A 751 -9.82 -16.17 13.50
N ARG A 752 -9.73 -15.10 14.29
CA ARG A 752 -10.33 -13.79 13.98
C ARG A 752 -9.25 -12.70 13.91
N PRO A 753 -8.60 -12.53 12.73
CA PRO A 753 -7.64 -11.46 12.50
C PRO A 753 -8.30 -10.08 12.61
N VAL A 754 -7.57 -9.09 13.15
CA VAL A 754 -8.01 -7.69 13.23
C VAL A 754 -7.51 -6.81 12.09
N VAL A 755 -6.49 -7.27 11.34
CA VAL A 755 -5.90 -6.63 10.14
C VAL A 755 -5.48 -7.72 9.13
N GLU A 756 -5.11 -7.33 7.92
CA GLU A 756 -4.56 -8.26 6.91
C GLU A 756 -3.32 -9.03 7.41
N GLN A 757 -3.29 -10.33 7.12
CA GLN A 757 -2.30 -11.27 7.68
C GLN A 757 -1.01 -11.32 6.84
N ILE A 758 0.07 -10.72 7.34
CA ILE A 758 1.33 -10.46 6.63
C ILE A 758 2.09 -11.77 6.31
N PRO A 759 2.55 -12.02 5.06
CA PRO A 759 3.35 -13.21 4.72
C PRO A 759 4.75 -13.25 5.36
N LEU A 760 5.20 -14.43 5.79
CA LEU A 760 6.56 -14.71 6.30
C LEU A 760 7.52 -15.12 5.17
N ASP A 761 7.54 -14.36 4.06
CA ASP A 761 8.28 -14.70 2.83
C ASP A 761 9.73 -14.17 2.79
N SER A 762 10.09 -13.33 3.74
CA SER A 762 11.30 -12.50 3.73
C SER A 762 11.62 -12.00 5.15
N GLU A 763 12.55 -11.06 5.30
CA GLU A 763 12.74 -10.31 6.56
C GLU A 763 11.88 -9.03 6.60
N ALA A 764 11.17 -8.70 5.51
CA ALA A 764 10.39 -7.46 5.40
C ALA A 764 9.15 -7.46 6.32
N PHE A 765 8.53 -8.63 6.54
CA PHE A 765 7.34 -8.79 7.39
C PHE A 765 7.51 -8.13 8.77
N ALA A 766 8.70 -8.25 9.38
CA ALA A 766 8.96 -7.71 10.71
C ALA A 766 9.08 -6.18 10.72
N THR A 767 9.33 -5.55 9.56
CA THR A 767 9.34 -4.08 9.41
C THR A 767 7.93 -3.55 9.13
N GLU A 768 7.16 -4.28 8.33
CA GLU A 768 5.74 -4.01 8.07
C GLU A 768 4.89 -4.13 9.35
N LEU A 769 5.07 -5.24 10.07
CA LEU A 769 4.44 -5.47 11.37
C LEU A 769 4.86 -4.43 12.43
N VAL A 770 6.10 -3.95 12.42
CA VAL A 770 6.54 -2.86 13.32
C VAL A 770 5.88 -1.52 12.97
N LYS A 771 5.70 -1.22 11.68
CA LYS A 771 4.90 -0.07 11.23
C LYS A 771 3.45 -0.20 11.71
N ASP A 772 2.84 -1.36 11.56
CA ASP A 772 1.42 -1.55 11.89
C ASP A 772 1.17 -1.60 13.40
N LEU A 773 2.08 -2.19 14.20
CA LEU A 773 2.04 -2.10 15.67
C LEU A 773 2.20 -0.66 16.16
N LYS A 774 3.06 0.15 15.51
CA LYS A 774 3.16 1.59 15.77
C LYS A 774 1.88 2.34 15.40
N HIS A 775 1.23 1.98 14.30
CA HIS A 775 -0.05 2.57 13.88
C HIS A 775 -1.17 2.25 14.88
N ILE A 776 -1.30 0.98 15.29
CA ILE A 776 -2.26 0.51 16.29
C ILE A 776 -1.98 1.18 17.65
N SER A 777 -0.71 1.38 18.02
CA SER A 777 -0.31 2.11 19.23
C SER A 777 -0.81 3.56 19.23
N ASN A 778 -0.67 4.26 18.10
CA ASN A 778 -1.19 5.63 17.94
C ASN A 778 -2.72 5.67 18.01
N TRP A 779 -3.39 4.71 17.38
CA TRP A 779 -4.86 4.61 17.44
C TRP A 779 -5.38 4.34 18.87
N HIS A 780 -4.73 3.44 19.63
CA HIS A 780 -5.09 3.20 21.04
C HIS A 780 -4.82 4.44 21.89
N PHE A 781 -3.75 5.19 21.63
CA PHE A 781 -3.52 6.48 22.27
C PHE A 781 -4.69 7.45 22.05
N LEU A 782 -5.19 7.60 20.81
CA LEU A 782 -6.34 8.49 20.51
C LEU A 782 -7.65 8.01 21.16
N LYS A 783 -7.92 6.71 21.09
CA LYS A 783 -9.07 6.03 21.74
C LYS A 783 -9.06 6.23 23.26
N ASN A 784 -7.89 6.13 23.88
CA ASN A 784 -7.74 6.22 25.33
C ASN A 784 -7.35 7.63 25.78
N LEU A 785 -7.23 8.61 24.86
CA LEU A 785 -6.93 10.00 25.15
C LEU A 785 -7.93 10.55 26.18
N ARG A 786 -7.41 10.98 27.32
CA ARG A 786 -8.18 11.48 28.45
C ARG A 786 -7.46 12.65 29.09
N ASN A 787 -8.25 13.57 29.62
CA ASN A 787 -7.77 14.57 30.56
C ASN A 787 -8.32 14.26 31.96
N ASP A 788 -7.68 13.33 32.67
CA ASP A 788 -8.10 12.84 34.00
C ASP A 788 -8.20 13.94 35.07
N ALA A 789 -7.61 15.10 34.77
CA ALA A 789 -7.58 16.26 35.63
C ALA A 789 -8.78 17.21 35.42
N SER A 790 -9.52 17.03 34.31
CA SER A 790 -10.76 17.76 33.98
C SER A 790 -11.98 17.22 34.72
N VAL A 791 -13.06 18.01 34.83
CA VAL A 791 -14.24 17.68 35.66
C VAL A 791 -15.56 17.90 34.90
N GLY A 792 -16.12 16.80 34.39
CA GLY A 792 -17.46 16.75 33.78
C GLY A 792 -17.47 16.62 32.26
N THR A 793 -18.66 16.33 31.71
CA THR A 793 -18.94 16.20 30.28
C THR A 793 -19.70 17.43 29.78
N PRO A 794 -19.06 18.40 29.12
CA PRO A 794 -19.69 19.67 28.74
C PRO A 794 -20.57 19.58 27.48
N LEU A 795 -20.63 18.41 26.83
CA LEU A 795 -21.51 18.13 25.70
C LEU A 795 -22.60 17.12 26.08
N GLN A 796 -23.85 17.46 25.79
CA GLN A 796 -24.91 16.47 25.63
C GLN A 796 -24.80 15.89 24.21
N ILE A 797 -24.86 14.56 24.09
CA ILE A 797 -24.87 13.86 22.80
C ILE A 797 -26.20 13.11 22.68
N GLU A 798 -26.93 13.32 21.58
CA GLU A 798 -28.13 12.59 21.20
C GLU A 798 -27.82 11.73 19.96
N VAL A 799 -28.19 10.44 19.97
CA VAL A 799 -28.13 9.57 18.79
C VAL A 799 -29.55 9.18 18.36
N ARG A 800 -29.81 9.15 17.06
CA ARG A 800 -31.10 8.81 16.46
C ARG A 800 -30.93 7.87 15.27
N ASP A 801 -31.98 7.13 14.93
CA ASP A 801 -32.03 6.29 13.74
C ASP A 801 -32.50 7.05 12.47
N ASP A 802 -32.71 6.29 11.38
CA ASP A 802 -33.24 6.75 10.10
C ASP A 802 -34.65 7.35 10.23
N GLU A 803 -35.49 6.78 11.09
CA GLU A 803 -36.83 7.28 11.42
C GLU A 803 -36.83 8.50 12.37
N GLY A 804 -35.72 8.73 13.09
CA GLY A 804 -35.52 9.87 14.00
C GLY A 804 -35.82 9.58 15.47
N GLN A 805 -36.07 8.31 15.81
CA GLN A 805 -36.24 7.83 17.17
C GLN A 805 -34.92 7.88 17.93
N PRO A 806 -34.91 8.23 19.23
CA PRO A 806 -33.69 8.29 20.02
C PRO A 806 -33.16 6.90 20.37
N ILE A 807 -31.94 6.59 19.94
CA ILE A 807 -31.23 5.37 20.35
C ILE A 807 -30.57 5.65 21.71
N GLN A 808 -30.87 4.81 22.71
CA GLN A 808 -30.36 5.00 24.06
C GLN A 808 -28.88 4.59 24.15
N ALA A 809 -28.09 5.38 24.89
CA ALA A 809 -26.70 5.09 25.20
C ALA A 809 -26.57 4.53 26.62
N GLU A 810 -26.18 3.26 26.75
CA GLU A 810 -25.90 2.61 28.04
C GLU A 810 -24.41 2.75 28.36
N ASN A 811 -24.04 3.50 29.41
CA ASN A 811 -22.63 3.75 29.76
C ASN A 811 -21.78 4.31 28.58
N ASN A 812 -22.37 5.20 27.78
CA ASN A 812 -21.83 5.70 26.52
C ASN A 812 -21.66 4.62 25.42
N VAL A 813 -22.41 3.52 25.45
CA VAL A 813 -22.46 2.49 24.39
C VAL A 813 -23.83 2.49 23.71
N VAL A 814 -23.86 2.61 22.37
CA VAL A 814 -25.08 2.70 21.55
C VAL A 814 -25.17 1.50 20.61
N ARG A 815 -26.09 0.57 20.84
CA ARG A 815 -26.26 -0.62 19.99
C ARG A 815 -27.02 -0.27 18.70
N LEU A 816 -26.44 -0.62 17.57
CA LEU A 816 -26.95 -0.41 16.23
C LEU A 816 -27.24 -1.75 15.54
N HIS A 817 -28.34 -1.77 14.81
CA HIS A 817 -28.83 -2.95 14.10
C HIS A 817 -29.06 -2.61 12.62
N TYR A 818 -28.66 -3.53 11.74
CA TYR A 818 -28.83 -3.37 10.30
C TYR A 818 -30.26 -3.76 9.86
N ARG A 819 -30.69 -3.20 8.73
CA ARG A 819 -31.92 -3.50 8.00
C ARG A 819 -31.54 -4.12 6.65
N GLN A 820 -32.16 -5.25 6.28
CA GLN A 820 -31.84 -5.90 5.01
C GLN A 820 -32.54 -5.19 3.84
N THR A 821 -31.76 -4.68 2.88
CA THR A 821 -32.25 -3.96 1.70
C THR A 821 -31.51 -4.44 0.46
N GLY A 822 -32.22 -4.86 -0.60
CA GLY A 822 -31.59 -5.28 -1.86
C GLY A 822 -30.64 -6.50 -1.73
N GLY A 823 -30.76 -7.28 -0.66
CA GLY A 823 -29.84 -8.38 -0.32
C GLY A 823 -28.61 -7.97 0.50
N GLN A 824 -28.41 -6.68 0.77
CA GLN A 824 -27.33 -6.15 1.62
C GLN A 824 -27.85 -5.75 3.00
N TRP A 825 -26.97 -5.76 4.00
CA TRP A 825 -27.26 -5.27 5.35
C TRP A 825 -26.76 -3.83 5.51
N GLN A 826 -27.70 -2.91 5.71
CA GLN A 826 -27.42 -1.48 5.76
C GLN A 826 -28.33 -0.74 6.76
N GLY A 827 -28.01 0.51 7.06
CA GLY A 827 -28.84 1.37 7.89
C GLY A 827 -28.29 2.80 7.89
N SER A 828 -28.79 3.65 8.78
CA SER A 828 -28.15 4.93 9.06
C SER A 828 -28.53 5.47 10.44
N ILE A 829 -27.71 6.40 10.94
CA ILE A 829 -27.90 7.12 12.19
C ILE A 829 -27.74 8.62 12.00
N ARG A 830 -28.23 9.41 12.95
CA ARG A 830 -27.96 10.84 13.10
C ARG A 830 -27.43 11.10 14.49
N ILE A 831 -26.43 11.97 14.62
CA ILE A 831 -25.80 12.30 15.91
C ILE A 831 -25.79 13.82 16.07
N LYS A 832 -26.27 14.28 17.22
CA LYS A 832 -26.36 15.70 17.56
C LYS A 832 -25.62 15.98 18.86
N ILE A 833 -24.75 16.99 18.85
CA ILE A 833 -24.07 17.51 20.04
C ILE A 833 -24.68 18.85 20.46
N THR A 834 -24.69 19.12 21.76
CA THR A 834 -25.19 20.38 22.35
C THR A 834 -24.27 20.84 23.48
N ASN A 835 -23.83 22.10 23.45
CA ASN A 835 -23.06 22.71 24.54
C ASN A 835 -23.99 23.00 25.74
N THR A 836 -23.78 22.29 26.84
CA THR A 836 -24.56 22.46 28.09
C THR A 836 -23.85 23.33 29.14
N SER A 837 -22.69 23.89 28.80
CA SER A 837 -21.90 24.77 29.66
C SER A 837 -22.34 26.23 29.57
N THR A 838 -21.73 27.09 30.41
CA THR A 838 -21.93 28.54 30.41
C THR A 838 -20.87 29.33 29.61
N ARG A 839 -20.03 28.64 28.83
CA ARG A 839 -18.96 29.23 28.00
C ARG A 839 -19.12 28.81 26.54
N LYS A 840 -18.56 29.59 25.60
CA LYS A 840 -18.30 29.12 24.23
C LYS A 840 -17.28 27.96 24.33
N LEU A 841 -17.51 26.89 23.55
CA LEU A 841 -16.64 25.72 23.50
C LEU A 841 -16.18 25.47 22.07
N TYR A 842 -14.96 24.97 21.92
CA TYR A 842 -14.41 24.50 20.66
C TYR A 842 -14.37 22.97 20.68
N CYS A 843 -15.02 22.35 19.70
CA CYS A 843 -15.27 20.90 19.68
C CYS A 843 -14.70 20.26 18.41
N CYS A 844 -13.88 19.23 18.58
CA CYS A 844 -13.37 18.35 17.53
C CYS A 844 -13.87 16.91 17.76
N CYS A 845 -14.17 16.16 16.70
CA CYS A 845 -14.68 14.80 16.79
C CYS A 845 -13.76 13.82 16.04
N VAL A 846 -13.15 12.87 16.75
CA VAL A 846 -12.27 11.85 16.18
C VAL A 846 -13.00 10.50 16.08
N PHE A 847 -13.27 10.08 14.85
CA PHE A 847 -13.88 8.80 14.46
C PHE A 847 -12.77 7.76 14.31
N LEU A 848 -12.74 6.71 15.15
CA LEU A 848 -11.54 5.86 15.35
C LEU A 848 -11.77 4.41 14.91
N ASP A 849 -11.47 4.11 13.64
CA ASP A 849 -12.03 2.95 12.93
C ASP A 849 -11.44 1.56 13.31
N ALA A 850 -12.10 0.45 12.93
CA ALA A 850 -11.79 -0.93 13.37
C ALA A 850 -10.57 -1.49 12.65
N ALA A 851 -10.29 -0.93 11.48
CA ALA A 851 -9.05 -1.07 10.76
C ALA A 851 -8.02 -0.02 11.24
N PHE A 852 -8.19 0.54 12.44
CA PHE A 852 -7.25 1.45 13.11
C PHE A 852 -7.04 2.81 12.44
N GLY A 853 -7.94 3.25 11.56
CA GLY A 853 -7.95 4.62 11.05
C GLY A 853 -8.48 5.64 12.05
N ALA A 854 -8.26 6.93 11.78
CA ALA A 854 -8.79 8.05 12.56
C ALA A 854 -9.18 9.19 11.63
N SER A 855 -10.43 9.69 11.72
CA SER A 855 -10.92 10.76 10.83
C SER A 855 -11.71 11.83 11.58
N LEU A 856 -11.65 13.06 11.06
CA LEU A 856 -12.09 14.28 11.75
C LEU A 856 -13.28 14.98 11.06
N GLY A 857 -13.61 14.58 9.83
CA GLY A 857 -14.56 15.27 8.96
C GLY A 857 -16.04 15.07 9.27
N LEU A 858 -16.40 14.71 10.51
CA LEU A 858 -17.79 14.65 10.97
C LEU A 858 -18.32 15.98 11.54
N LEU A 859 -17.45 16.97 11.69
CA LEU A 859 -17.80 18.35 12.01
C LEU A 859 -17.29 19.27 10.89
N ASP A 860 -18.05 20.34 10.61
CA ASP A 860 -17.70 21.39 9.65
C ASP A 860 -18.00 22.78 10.25
N PRO A 861 -16.97 23.60 10.55
CA PRO A 861 -15.54 23.27 10.52
C PRO A 861 -15.17 22.15 11.51
N ILE A 862 -14.05 21.46 11.28
CA ILE A 862 -13.58 20.32 12.09
C ILE A 862 -13.51 20.67 13.58
N VAL A 863 -12.98 21.85 13.89
CA VAL A 863 -13.11 22.49 15.20
C VAL A 863 -14.35 23.38 15.14
N THR A 864 -15.50 22.84 15.50
CA THR A 864 -16.76 23.60 15.53
C THR A 864 -16.86 24.42 16.82
N PRO A 865 -16.96 25.76 16.75
CA PRO A 865 -17.33 26.58 17.89
C PRO A 865 -18.82 26.39 18.23
N LEU A 866 -19.14 26.29 19.52
CA LEU A 866 -20.49 26.16 20.05
C LEU A 866 -20.69 27.16 21.21
N ASP A 867 -21.58 28.13 21.03
CA ASP A 867 -22.00 29.01 22.12
C ASP A 867 -22.86 28.29 23.19
N PRO A 868 -23.03 28.87 24.40
CA PRO A 868 -23.85 28.28 25.46
C PRO A 868 -25.26 27.91 25.00
N GLY A 869 -25.62 26.63 25.04
CA GLY A 869 -26.91 26.11 24.57
C GLY A 869 -27.00 25.82 23.06
N ALA A 870 -25.95 26.13 22.27
CA ALA A 870 -25.93 25.85 20.83
C ALA A 870 -25.83 24.34 20.55
N SER A 871 -26.38 23.93 19.39
CA SER A 871 -26.40 22.55 18.91
C SER A 871 -25.81 22.42 17.50
N LYS A 872 -25.21 21.27 17.20
CA LYS A 872 -24.73 20.89 15.85
C LYS A 872 -25.05 19.41 15.60
N GLU A 873 -25.56 19.07 14.43
CA GLU A 873 -25.58 17.68 13.95
C GLU A 873 -24.25 17.36 13.26
N LEU A 874 -23.70 16.17 13.53
CA LEU A 874 -22.55 15.64 12.80
C LEU A 874 -22.95 15.37 11.34
N SER A 875 -22.01 15.55 10.41
CA SER A 875 -22.28 15.37 8.98
C SER A 875 -21.32 14.40 8.31
N TYR A 876 -21.86 13.48 7.52
CA TYR A 876 -21.12 12.63 6.60
C TYR A 876 -21.40 13.08 5.16
N ASN A 877 -20.36 13.47 4.42
CA ASN A 877 -20.46 13.95 3.03
C ASN A 877 -21.54 15.03 2.78
N GLY A 878 -21.74 15.95 3.73
CA GLY A 878 -22.73 17.04 3.64
C GLY A 878 -24.17 16.66 4.00
N GLN A 879 -24.42 15.42 4.44
CA GLN A 879 -25.71 14.98 5.00
C GLN A 879 -25.55 14.76 6.51
N THR A 880 -26.58 14.99 7.34
CA THR A 880 -26.48 14.66 8.79
C THR A 880 -26.76 13.18 9.07
N THR A 881 -27.26 12.46 8.08
CA THR A 881 -27.44 11.01 8.07
C THR A 881 -26.11 10.30 7.77
N ILE A 882 -25.59 9.57 8.75
CA ILE A 882 -24.39 8.75 8.66
C ILE A 882 -24.79 7.32 8.26
N PRO A 883 -24.38 6.79 7.09
CA PRO A 883 -24.74 5.44 6.65
C PRO A 883 -23.92 4.36 7.38
N ILE A 884 -24.52 3.19 7.59
CA ILE A 884 -23.86 2.00 8.14
C ILE A 884 -24.09 0.77 7.25
N SER A 885 -23.12 -0.14 7.17
CA SER A 885 -23.14 -1.33 6.30
C SER A 885 -22.32 -2.48 6.89
N LEU A 886 -22.75 -3.73 6.69
CA LEU A 886 -22.04 -4.91 7.20
C LEU A 886 -20.86 -5.31 6.30
N ASP A 887 -19.64 -5.29 6.84
CA ASP A 887 -18.44 -5.69 6.12
C ASP A 887 -18.31 -7.21 5.90
N ASN A 888 -17.77 -7.60 4.74
CA ASN A 888 -17.59 -9.01 4.38
C ASN A 888 -16.60 -9.75 5.28
N TYR A 889 -15.60 -9.09 5.88
CA TYR A 889 -14.68 -9.74 6.82
C TYR A 889 -15.37 -10.02 8.17
N VAL A 890 -16.24 -9.11 8.64
CA VAL A 890 -17.09 -9.31 9.84
C VAL A 890 -17.98 -10.55 9.64
N ARG A 891 -18.54 -10.66 8.43
CA ARG A 891 -19.40 -11.77 7.97
C ARG A 891 -18.66 -13.12 7.90
N LEU A 892 -17.51 -13.18 7.21
CA LEU A 892 -16.80 -14.42 6.86
C LEU A 892 -15.81 -14.92 7.93
N TYR A 893 -15.23 -14.04 8.77
CA TYR A 893 -14.49 -14.45 9.97
C TYR A 893 -15.41 -14.62 11.20
N ASN A 894 -16.73 -14.68 10.98
CA ASN A 894 -17.74 -14.96 12.00
C ASN A 894 -17.62 -14.06 13.26
N TRP A 895 -17.44 -12.75 13.09
CA TRP A 895 -17.39 -11.79 14.20
C TRP A 895 -18.80 -11.55 14.76
N PRO A 896 -19.04 -11.56 16.09
CA PRO A 896 -20.38 -11.34 16.67
C PRO A 896 -20.88 -9.89 16.52
N GLN A 897 -19.96 -8.94 16.53
CA GLN A 897 -20.23 -7.51 16.36
C GLN A 897 -18.95 -6.82 15.88
N ASN A 898 -19.12 -5.74 15.12
CA ASN A 898 -18.11 -4.68 15.05
C ASN A 898 -18.46 -3.62 16.12
N THR A 899 -17.51 -2.85 16.69
CA THR A 899 -17.80 -2.04 17.91
C THR A 899 -16.84 -0.88 18.08
N GLU A 900 -17.36 0.32 18.27
CA GLU A 900 -17.09 1.51 17.46
C GLU A 900 -16.89 2.78 18.31
N TYR A 901 -16.40 3.90 17.76
CA TYR A 901 -16.02 5.10 18.51
C TYR A 901 -16.20 6.45 17.82
N LEU A 902 -16.60 7.42 18.66
CA LEU A 902 -16.45 8.86 18.45
C LEU A 902 -15.84 9.47 19.72
N GLN A 903 -14.59 9.92 19.63
CA GLN A 903 -13.86 10.61 20.69
C GLN A 903 -14.02 12.12 20.49
N PHE A 904 -14.82 12.78 21.32
CA PHE A 904 -14.98 14.24 21.28
C PHE A 904 -13.91 14.91 22.15
N ILE A 905 -13.14 15.82 21.56
CA ILE A 905 -12.17 16.68 22.25
C ILE A 905 -12.80 18.06 22.35
N VAL A 906 -12.84 18.61 23.58
CA VAL A 906 -13.58 19.85 23.87
C VAL A 906 -12.74 20.79 24.72
N SER A 907 -12.64 22.06 24.35
CA SER A 907 -11.84 23.08 25.04
C SER A 907 -12.62 24.41 25.16
N ASP A 908 -12.29 25.24 26.14
CA ASP A 908 -12.76 26.64 26.20
C ASP A 908 -11.77 27.65 25.58
N GLU A 909 -10.63 27.15 25.11
CA GLU A 909 -9.68 27.79 24.19
C GLU A 909 -9.75 27.10 22.81
N ASP A 910 -9.42 27.81 21.72
CA ASP A 910 -9.55 27.29 20.36
C ASP A 910 -8.43 26.31 19.95
N LEU A 911 -8.78 25.26 19.22
CA LEU A 911 -7.91 24.15 18.87
C LEU A 911 -7.30 24.37 17.47
N SER A 912 -5.98 24.24 17.34
CA SER A 912 -5.23 24.74 16.16
C SER A 912 -4.35 23.69 15.46
N ASN A 913 -4.16 22.53 16.08
CA ASN A 913 -3.23 21.48 15.63
C ASN A 913 -3.87 20.06 15.70
N VAL A 914 -5.20 19.95 15.58
CA VAL A 914 -5.94 18.68 15.76
C VAL A 914 -5.93 17.78 14.53
N GLU A 915 -5.53 18.30 13.37
CA GLU A 915 -5.52 17.56 12.12
C GLU A 915 -4.56 16.37 12.16
N GLU A 916 -3.44 16.47 12.91
CA GLU A 916 -2.46 15.39 13.10
C GLU A 916 -2.99 14.21 13.94
N LEU A 917 -4.22 14.30 14.45
CA LEU A 917 -4.93 13.18 15.08
C LEU A 917 -5.61 12.28 14.04
N ALA A 918 -5.50 12.57 12.74
CA ALA A 918 -5.98 11.72 11.66
C ALA A 918 -4.98 10.60 11.30
N LEU A 919 -5.50 9.41 11.01
CA LEU A 919 -4.77 8.21 10.63
C LEU A 919 -5.49 7.51 9.46
N GLU A 920 -4.77 7.01 8.47
CA GLU A 920 -5.38 6.15 7.45
C GLU A 920 -5.71 4.76 8.04
N SER A 921 -6.78 4.13 7.57
CA SER A 921 -7.15 2.77 7.97
C SER A 921 -6.15 1.75 7.41
N LEU A 922 -5.71 0.80 8.24
CA LEU A 922 -4.91 -0.36 7.83
C LEU A 922 -5.74 -1.29 6.91
N PRO A 923 -5.09 -2.20 6.15
CA PRO A 923 -5.82 -3.19 5.36
C PRO A 923 -6.64 -4.14 6.25
N ALA A 924 -7.92 -4.31 5.92
CA ALA A 924 -8.80 -5.27 6.57
C ALA A 924 -8.45 -6.73 6.17
N PRO A 925 -8.78 -7.74 6.99
CA PRO A 925 -8.51 -9.14 6.68
C PRO A 925 -9.02 -9.59 5.30
N PHE A 926 -8.19 -10.33 4.56
CA PHE A 926 -8.51 -10.75 3.19
C PHE A 926 -9.69 -11.73 3.15
N THR A 927 -10.43 -11.72 2.04
CA THR A 927 -11.61 -12.58 1.81
C THR A 927 -11.67 -13.04 0.34
N ILE A 928 -12.59 -13.95 0.00
CA ILE A 928 -12.73 -14.62 -1.31
C ILE A 928 -12.84 -13.64 -2.50
N GLN A 929 -13.32 -12.40 -2.28
CA GLN A 929 -13.53 -11.40 -3.33
C GLN A 929 -12.65 -10.17 -3.14
N LYS A 930 -11.92 -9.77 -4.18
CA LYS A 930 -11.09 -8.55 -4.15
C LYS A 930 -11.94 -7.27 -4.29
N ARG A 931 -11.74 -6.37 -3.31
CA ARG A 931 -12.27 -5.00 -3.21
C ARG A 931 -13.80 -4.86 -3.07
N GLY A 932 -14.25 -4.92 -1.82
CA GLY A 932 -15.27 -4.00 -1.31
C GLY A 932 -14.76 -3.37 -0.01
N SER A 933 -14.57 -2.06 0.02
CA SER A 933 -14.15 -1.32 1.22
C SER A 933 -15.34 -0.54 1.78
N ALA A 934 -15.93 -1.02 2.88
CA ALA A 934 -16.80 -0.20 3.72
C ALA A 934 -16.06 0.17 5.02
N LYS A 935 -16.74 0.91 5.91
CA LYS A 935 -16.18 1.46 7.15
C LYS A 935 -16.94 0.90 8.36
N GLY A 936 -16.20 0.32 9.29
CA GLY A 936 -16.61 -0.01 10.66
C GLY A 936 -15.49 0.36 11.65
N ILE A 937 -15.80 0.49 12.95
CA ILE A 937 -15.03 1.25 13.95
C ILE A 937 -14.66 0.43 15.25
N GLY A 938 -13.69 0.86 16.10
CA GLY A 938 -13.38 0.47 17.54
C GLY A 938 -12.83 -0.97 17.85
N PRO A 939 -12.76 -1.55 19.11
CA PRO A 939 -13.20 -1.20 20.51
C PRO A 939 -12.06 -1.28 21.61
N ALA A 940 -12.26 -1.70 22.90
CA ALA A 940 -12.70 -1.04 24.19
C ALA A 940 -12.03 -1.76 25.43
N VAL A 941 -12.09 -1.48 26.75
CA VAL A 941 -12.65 -0.54 27.80
C VAL A 941 -11.83 -0.77 29.13
N THR A 942 -11.66 0.01 30.23
CA THR A 942 -11.88 1.43 30.70
C THR A 942 -10.60 1.86 31.51
N GLU A 943 -10.39 2.41 32.74
CA GLU A 943 -10.98 3.19 33.90
C GLU A 943 -9.76 3.62 34.83
N THR A 944 -9.68 4.55 35.83
CA THR A 944 -10.49 5.62 36.51
C THR A 944 -9.58 6.62 37.31
N ASP A 945 -10.14 7.74 37.82
CA ASP A 945 -9.83 8.49 39.08
C ASP A 945 -8.79 9.67 39.23
N LYS A 946 -9.29 10.91 39.00
CA LYS A 946 -9.21 12.15 39.85
C LYS A 946 -8.10 13.25 39.70
N ASN A 947 -8.46 14.30 38.93
CA ASN A 947 -8.60 15.73 39.29
C ASN A 947 -7.38 16.67 39.57
N VAL A 948 -7.15 17.65 38.67
CA VAL A 948 -6.74 19.06 38.94
C VAL A 948 -7.18 19.95 37.74
N ALA A 949 -8.09 20.91 37.93
CA ALA A 949 -8.76 21.67 36.86
C ALA A 949 -7.91 22.11 35.64
N VAL A 950 -8.47 21.96 34.42
CA VAL A 950 -7.82 22.21 33.10
C VAL A 950 -8.83 22.83 32.10
N SER A 951 -8.33 23.52 31.07
CA SER A 951 -9.10 24.16 29.97
C SER A 951 -9.68 23.23 28.88
N TRP A 952 -9.52 21.91 29.00
CA TRP A 952 -10.06 20.96 28.02
C TRP A 952 -10.54 19.64 28.64
N SER A 953 -11.31 18.86 27.88
CA SER A 953 -11.87 17.56 28.28
C SER A 953 -12.06 16.62 27.08
N THR A 954 -12.39 15.36 27.36
CA THR A 954 -12.61 14.29 26.38
C THR A 954 -13.90 13.54 26.70
N GLN A 955 -14.68 13.19 25.68
CA GLN A 955 -15.92 12.44 25.84
C GLN A 955 -16.03 11.37 24.75
N LEU A 956 -15.80 10.11 25.14
CA LEU A 956 -15.86 8.95 24.25
C LEU A 956 -17.29 8.39 24.19
N LEU A 957 -17.86 8.34 22.99
CA LEU A 957 -19.08 7.60 22.66
C LEU A 957 -18.68 6.32 21.91
N THR A 958 -19.20 5.18 22.35
CA THR A 958 -19.03 3.86 21.73
C THR A 958 -20.30 3.46 20.98
N LEU A 959 -20.19 2.81 19.81
CA LEU A 959 -21.36 2.27 19.08
C LEU A 959 -21.16 0.75 18.88
N GLU A 960 -22.20 -0.09 18.95
CA GLU A 960 -22.07 -1.55 18.86
C GLU A 960 -22.87 -2.08 17.65
N TYR A 961 -22.18 -2.46 16.58
CA TYR A 961 -22.79 -2.87 15.31
C TYR A 961 -22.95 -4.40 15.30
N ILE A 962 -24.12 -4.85 15.72
CA ILE A 962 -24.41 -6.28 15.94
C ILE A 962 -24.48 -7.01 14.60
N ASN A 963 -23.67 -8.05 14.40
CA ASN A 963 -23.64 -8.81 13.14
C ASN A 963 -24.93 -9.66 13.02
N PRO A 964 -25.82 -9.41 12.05
CA PRO A 964 -27.05 -10.16 11.87
C PRO A 964 -26.81 -11.56 11.26
N GLU A 965 -25.59 -11.81 10.78
CA GLU A 965 -25.14 -13.08 10.21
C GLU A 965 -24.14 -13.82 11.13
N TYR A 966 -24.02 -13.42 12.40
CA TYR A 966 -23.20 -14.18 13.36
C TYR A 966 -23.70 -15.63 13.45
N ASN A 967 -22.77 -16.57 13.26
CA ASN A 967 -23.01 -18.00 13.09
C ASN A 967 -23.90 -18.41 11.89
N ILE A 968 -24.16 -17.52 10.90
CA ILE A 968 -25.01 -17.84 9.73
C ILE A 968 -24.25 -17.60 8.42
N ILE A 969 -23.60 -18.64 7.87
CA ILE A 969 -22.86 -18.56 6.60
C ILE A 969 -23.65 -19.19 5.43
N ALA A 970 -23.46 -18.70 4.21
CA ALA A 970 -23.98 -19.34 3.01
C ALA A 970 -23.12 -20.55 2.62
N GLU A 971 -23.75 -21.64 2.15
CA GLU A 971 -23.03 -22.87 1.80
C GLU A 971 -21.96 -22.65 0.72
N SER A 972 -22.24 -21.79 -0.26
CA SER A 972 -21.28 -21.35 -1.28
C SER A 972 -20.08 -20.59 -0.71
N ASP A 973 -20.31 -19.73 0.28
CA ASP A 973 -19.25 -18.93 0.92
C ASP A 973 -18.35 -19.86 1.74
N LEU A 974 -18.95 -20.73 2.55
CA LEU A 974 -18.20 -21.69 3.38
C LEU A 974 -17.38 -22.66 2.50
N LYS A 975 -17.96 -23.16 1.41
CA LYS A 975 -17.24 -24.00 0.45
C LYS A 975 -16.05 -23.25 -0.16
N ALA A 976 -16.25 -22.04 -0.66
CA ALA A 976 -15.18 -21.25 -1.25
C ALA A 976 -14.09 -20.85 -0.24
N MET A 977 -14.42 -20.71 1.06
CA MET A 977 -13.39 -20.56 2.10
C MET A 977 -12.60 -21.85 2.32
N LEU A 978 -13.22 -23.03 2.25
CA LEU A 978 -12.55 -24.33 2.41
C LEU A 978 -11.71 -24.74 1.18
N GLU A 979 -12.06 -24.23 -0.01
CA GLU A 979 -11.29 -24.41 -1.25
C GLU A 979 -10.16 -23.37 -1.42
N ASP A 980 -10.18 -22.23 -0.71
CA ASP A 980 -9.10 -21.24 -0.75
C ASP A 980 -7.97 -21.61 0.24
N GLU A 981 -6.76 -21.76 -0.29
CA GLU A 981 -5.54 -22.15 0.44
C GLU A 981 -5.23 -21.29 1.67
N ASN A 982 -5.78 -20.07 1.74
CA ASN A 982 -5.50 -19.06 2.75
C ASN A 982 -6.67 -18.88 3.73
N LEU A 983 -7.89 -19.32 3.39
CA LEU A 983 -9.08 -19.18 4.22
C LEU A 983 -9.51 -20.49 4.89
N ALA A 984 -9.10 -21.65 4.38
CA ALA A 984 -9.59 -22.95 4.83
C ALA A 984 -9.44 -23.17 6.34
N GLU A 985 -8.28 -22.84 6.92
CA GLU A 985 -8.08 -23.02 8.37
C GLU A 985 -8.90 -22.04 9.23
N TYR A 986 -9.24 -20.86 8.71
CA TYR A 986 -10.10 -19.89 9.39
C TYR A 986 -11.57 -20.33 9.30
N ALA A 987 -11.99 -20.94 8.19
CA ALA A 987 -13.31 -21.58 8.10
C ALA A 987 -13.43 -22.76 9.08
N LEU A 988 -12.44 -23.66 9.11
CA LEU A 988 -12.38 -24.76 10.06
C LEU A 988 -12.40 -24.27 11.51
N GLY A 989 -11.55 -23.28 11.86
CA GLY A 989 -11.48 -22.72 13.21
C GLY A 989 -12.73 -21.94 13.65
N ASN A 990 -13.38 -21.20 12.75
CA ASN A 990 -14.55 -20.38 13.08
C ASN A 990 -15.87 -21.15 13.04
N TYR A 991 -16.08 -22.07 12.10
CA TYR A 991 -17.39 -22.72 11.86
C TYR A 991 -17.48 -24.19 12.29
N PHE A 992 -16.36 -24.90 12.51
CA PHE A 992 -16.36 -26.32 12.84
C PHE A 992 -15.81 -26.63 14.24
N GLU A 993 -16.26 -27.75 14.82
CA GLU A 993 -15.66 -28.41 15.96
C GLU A 993 -15.03 -29.75 15.53
N VAL A 994 -13.79 -30.03 15.95
CA VAL A 994 -13.14 -31.33 15.68
C VAL A 994 -13.58 -32.32 16.75
N LYS A 995 -14.36 -33.32 16.37
CA LYS A 995 -14.59 -34.48 17.24
C LYS A 995 -13.63 -35.59 16.84
N ALA A 996 -12.77 -35.96 17.80
CA ALA A 996 -12.09 -37.25 17.76
C ALA A 996 -13.18 -38.33 17.87
N THR A 997 -13.43 -39.03 16.76
CA THR A 997 -14.43 -40.10 16.73
C THR A 997 -13.96 -41.29 17.59
N PRO A 998 -14.88 -42.21 17.98
CA PRO A 998 -14.51 -43.48 18.61
C PRO A 998 -13.65 -44.42 17.73
N ASP A 999 -13.36 -44.00 16.50
CA ASP A 999 -12.54 -44.63 15.45
C ASP A 999 -11.32 -43.76 15.04
N LEU A 1000 -11.06 -42.68 15.80
CA LEU A 1000 -9.88 -41.81 15.73
C LEU A 1000 -9.65 -41.04 14.41
N GLN A 1001 -10.61 -41.11 13.48
CA GLN A 1001 -10.72 -40.16 12.37
C GLN A 1001 -11.17 -38.78 12.89
N PRO A 1002 -10.70 -37.66 12.30
CA PRO A 1002 -11.27 -36.33 12.54
C PRO A 1002 -12.64 -36.21 11.87
N GLU A 1003 -13.72 -36.25 12.64
CA GLU A 1003 -15.01 -35.76 12.15
C GLU A 1003 -15.15 -34.29 12.56
N TYR A 1004 -14.87 -33.37 11.62
CA TYR A 1004 -15.23 -31.98 11.82
C TYR A 1004 -16.74 -31.87 11.62
N GLN A 1005 -17.45 -31.49 12.67
CA GLN A 1005 -18.88 -31.18 12.61
C GLN A 1005 -19.05 -29.66 12.63
N LEU A 1006 -20.07 -29.10 11.98
CA LEU A 1006 -20.41 -27.69 12.20
C LEU A 1006 -20.71 -27.48 13.68
N LYS A 1007 -20.23 -26.36 14.26
CA LYS A 1007 -20.47 -26.06 15.67
C LYS A 1007 -21.99 -26.00 15.94
N PRO A 1008 -22.49 -26.42 17.12
CA PRO A 1008 -23.94 -26.57 17.35
C PRO A 1008 -24.77 -25.28 17.23
N ASP A 1009 -24.12 -24.12 17.23
CA ASP A 1009 -24.69 -22.78 17.08
C ASP A 1009 -24.63 -22.25 15.63
N VAL A 1010 -23.90 -22.91 14.72
CA VAL A 1010 -23.71 -22.52 13.31
C VAL A 1010 -24.82 -23.05 12.40
N GLN A 1011 -25.30 -22.19 11.50
CA GLN A 1011 -26.41 -22.45 10.58
C GLN A 1011 -25.99 -22.18 9.13
N LEU A 1012 -26.29 -23.12 8.22
CA LEU A 1012 -26.10 -22.93 6.79
C LEU A 1012 -27.32 -22.28 6.15
N ARG A 1013 -27.09 -21.21 5.40
CA ARG A 1013 -28.10 -20.51 4.59
C ARG A 1013 -28.12 -21.10 3.18
N LYS A 1014 -29.28 -21.62 2.77
CA LYS A 1014 -29.50 -22.28 1.48
C LYS A 1014 -30.05 -21.33 0.41
N PRO A 1015 -29.27 -20.98 -0.62
CA PRO A 1015 -29.79 -20.84 -1.98
C PRO A 1015 -29.92 -22.24 -2.61
N ASP A 1016 -31.10 -22.56 -3.14
CA ASP A 1016 -31.44 -23.76 -3.92
C ASP A 1016 -31.12 -25.15 -3.31
N ALA A 1017 -32.17 -25.84 -2.84
CA ALA A 1017 -32.08 -27.13 -2.15
C ALA A 1017 -31.91 -28.35 -3.10
N HIS A 1018 -30.75 -28.49 -3.73
CA HIS A 1018 -30.39 -29.65 -4.58
C HIS A 1018 -28.94 -30.15 -4.39
N LEU A 1019 -28.65 -30.77 -3.24
CA LEU A 1019 -27.55 -31.73 -3.03
C LEU A 1019 -27.80 -32.53 -1.74
N ASP A 1020 -27.11 -33.68 -1.57
CA ASP A 1020 -27.36 -34.61 -0.45
C ASP A 1020 -26.46 -34.29 0.75
N GLU A 1021 -27.05 -33.68 1.79
CA GLU A 1021 -26.40 -32.87 2.83
C GLU A 1021 -25.25 -33.55 3.60
N LYS A 1022 -25.21 -34.89 3.61
CA LYS A 1022 -24.26 -35.68 4.42
C LYS A 1022 -23.09 -36.28 3.66
N GLY A 1023 -23.20 -36.43 2.33
CA GLY A 1023 -22.07 -36.92 1.52
C GLY A 1023 -21.13 -35.77 1.18
N PHE A 1024 -21.67 -34.78 0.47
CA PHE A 1024 -20.91 -33.69 -0.14
C PHE A 1024 -20.03 -32.91 0.87
N ILE A 1025 -20.58 -32.58 2.04
CA ILE A 1025 -19.83 -31.86 3.09
C ILE A 1025 -18.70 -32.73 3.64
N ARG A 1026 -18.94 -34.03 3.89
CA ARG A 1026 -17.94 -34.90 4.54
C ARG A 1026 -16.73 -35.15 3.64
N ASP A 1027 -16.96 -35.37 2.35
CA ASP A 1027 -15.88 -35.68 1.42
C ASP A 1027 -15.09 -34.39 1.09
N SER A 1028 -15.77 -33.26 0.81
CA SER A 1028 -15.12 -31.94 0.65
C SER A 1028 -14.31 -31.50 1.88
N LEU A 1029 -14.73 -31.90 3.07
CA LEU A 1029 -14.06 -31.63 4.35
C LEU A 1029 -12.78 -32.46 4.53
N LEU A 1030 -12.79 -33.73 4.13
CA LEU A 1030 -11.60 -34.58 4.16
C LEU A 1030 -10.55 -34.07 3.15
N ASP A 1031 -11.01 -33.68 1.96
CA ASP A 1031 -10.16 -33.04 0.95
C ASP A 1031 -9.62 -31.69 1.44
N ALA A 1032 -10.44 -30.84 2.07
CA ALA A 1032 -10.00 -29.60 2.69
C ALA A 1032 -9.00 -29.82 3.84
N ALA A 1033 -9.15 -30.89 4.63
CA ALA A 1033 -8.19 -31.24 5.69
C ALA A 1033 -6.86 -31.75 5.13
N ASN A 1034 -6.89 -32.62 4.11
CA ASN A 1034 -5.69 -33.06 3.38
C ASN A 1034 -4.96 -31.89 2.70
N ASN A 1035 -5.71 -31.01 2.02
CA ASN A 1035 -5.15 -29.80 1.41
C ASN A 1035 -4.58 -28.85 2.47
N THR A 1036 -5.29 -28.59 3.59
CA THR A 1036 -4.76 -27.76 4.69
C THR A 1036 -3.46 -28.33 5.27
N ALA A 1037 -3.36 -29.65 5.46
CA ALA A 1037 -2.13 -30.30 5.93
C ALA A 1037 -0.99 -30.19 4.90
N ARG A 1038 -1.29 -30.41 3.61
CA ARG A 1038 -0.33 -30.29 2.49
C ARG A 1038 0.16 -28.84 2.33
N LEU A 1039 -0.71 -27.86 2.49
CA LEU A 1039 -0.41 -26.42 2.45
C LEU A 1039 0.42 -25.95 3.65
N ALA A 1040 0.13 -26.46 4.86
CA ALA A 1040 0.94 -26.20 6.04
C ALA A 1040 2.38 -26.73 5.85
N ARG A 1041 2.53 -27.97 5.36
CA ARG A 1041 3.84 -28.59 5.08
C ARG A 1041 4.58 -27.87 3.94
N ASN A 1042 3.89 -27.52 2.85
CA ASN A 1042 4.50 -26.78 1.73
C ASN A 1042 4.75 -25.30 2.02
N SER A 1043 4.09 -24.72 3.02
CA SER A 1043 4.46 -23.41 3.57
C SER A 1043 5.70 -23.49 4.45
N LYS A 1044 5.83 -24.52 5.31
CA LYS A 1044 7.09 -24.82 6.02
C LYS A 1044 8.26 -25.04 5.04
N TYR A 1045 8.04 -25.77 3.94
CA TYR A 1045 9.01 -25.89 2.85
C TYR A 1045 9.47 -24.53 2.34
N ARG A 1046 8.53 -23.65 1.97
CA ARG A 1046 8.81 -22.29 1.46
C ARG A 1046 9.67 -21.49 2.46
N ILE A 1047 9.28 -21.46 3.74
CA ILE A 1047 10.03 -20.77 4.80
C ILE A 1047 11.43 -21.37 4.96
N MET A 1048 11.55 -22.70 5.04
CA MET A 1048 12.84 -23.38 5.21
C MET A 1048 13.77 -23.19 4.00
N ARG A 1049 13.26 -23.08 2.77
CA ARG A 1049 14.04 -22.71 1.59
C ARG A 1049 14.56 -21.27 1.66
N LEU A 1050 13.79 -20.35 2.23
CA LEU A 1050 14.16 -18.95 2.40
C LEU A 1050 15.18 -18.73 3.52
N ARG A 1051 14.95 -19.34 4.69
CA ARG A 1051 15.82 -19.20 5.88
C ARG A 1051 17.09 -20.07 5.79
N PHE A 1052 17.03 -21.22 5.12
CA PHE A 1052 18.14 -22.15 4.97
C PHE A 1052 18.36 -22.53 3.48
N PRO A 1053 18.75 -21.57 2.60
CA PRO A 1053 18.85 -21.82 1.16
C PRO A 1053 19.87 -22.90 0.76
N HIS A 1054 20.84 -23.18 1.64
CA HIS A 1054 21.87 -24.22 1.49
C HIS A 1054 21.48 -25.57 2.12
N ALA A 1055 20.35 -25.69 2.82
CA ALA A 1055 19.87 -26.97 3.33
C ALA A 1055 19.44 -27.89 2.16
N PRO A 1056 19.69 -29.21 2.26
CA PRO A 1056 19.36 -30.15 1.19
C PRO A 1056 17.84 -30.22 0.99
N VAL A 1057 17.40 -29.94 -0.23
CA VAL A 1057 16.00 -30.02 -0.64
C VAL A 1057 15.54 -31.46 -0.68
N MET A 1058 14.32 -31.72 -0.21
CA MET A 1058 13.69 -33.04 -0.25
C MET A 1058 12.30 -32.96 -0.88
N VAL A 1059 11.86 -34.05 -1.48
CA VAL A 1059 10.45 -34.27 -1.86
C VAL A 1059 9.97 -35.52 -1.12
N SER A 1060 8.77 -35.48 -0.54
CA SER A 1060 8.14 -36.63 0.13
C SER A 1060 6.82 -37.02 -0.51
N GLU A 1061 6.74 -38.27 -0.94
CA GLU A 1061 5.54 -38.95 -1.43
C GLU A 1061 5.13 -40.04 -0.43
N GLY A 1062 3.84 -40.33 -0.30
CA GLY A 1062 3.39 -41.50 0.45
C GLY A 1062 2.06 -41.40 1.18
N ASP A 1063 1.90 -42.35 2.10
CA ASP A 1063 0.67 -42.60 2.87
C ASP A 1063 0.60 -41.86 4.21
N SER A 1064 -0.30 -42.31 5.08
CA SER A 1064 -0.56 -41.76 6.42
C SER A 1064 0.61 -41.85 7.41
N TRP A 1065 1.72 -42.54 7.10
CA TRP A 1065 2.96 -42.43 7.89
C TRP A 1065 3.79 -41.18 7.54
N PHE A 1066 3.52 -40.56 6.39
CA PHE A 1066 4.13 -39.32 5.89
C PHE A 1066 3.16 -38.14 5.81
N GLN A 1067 1.85 -38.40 5.77
CA GLN A 1067 0.78 -37.40 5.88
C GLN A 1067 -0.33 -37.91 6.80
N HIS A 1068 -0.19 -37.69 8.11
CA HIS A 1068 -1.33 -37.82 9.04
C HIS A 1068 -1.98 -36.44 9.28
N PRO A 1069 -3.32 -36.33 9.33
CA PRO A 1069 -3.99 -35.03 9.52
C PRO A 1069 -4.10 -34.58 10.99
N LEU A 1070 -3.96 -35.51 11.96
CA LEU A 1070 -4.14 -35.23 13.40
C LEU A 1070 -2.90 -35.46 14.28
N VAL A 1071 -1.83 -36.05 13.75
CA VAL A 1071 -0.65 -36.47 14.52
C VAL A 1071 0.59 -35.89 13.86
N VAL A 1072 1.55 -35.45 14.68
CA VAL A 1072 2.86 -34.97 14.22
C VAL A 1072 3.65 -36.17 13.70
N ASP A 1073 3.59 -36.37 12.39
CA ASP A 1073 4.12 -37.54 11.68
C ASP A 1073 5.62 -37.44 11.36
N THR A 1074 6.12 -38.42 10.59
CA THR A 1074 7.52 -38.51 10.15
C THR A 1074 7.99 -37.25 9.44
N ILE A 1075 7.18 -36.68 8.55
CA ILE A 1075 7.52 -35.51 7.74
C ILE A 1075 7.42 -34.23 8.56
N ASP A 1076 6.43 -34.09 9.46
CA ASP A 1076 6.37 -32.95 10.38
C ASP A 1076 7.55 -32.92 11.37
N HIS A 1077 8.15 -34.06 11.71
CA HIS A 1077 9.39 -34.09 12.50
C HIS A 1077 10.62 -33.72 11.67
N LEU A 1078 10.77 -34.24 10.45
CA LEU A 1078 11.93 -33.95 9.59
C LEU A 1078 11.91 -32.50 9.05
N SER A 1079 10.72 -31.94 8.79
CA SER A 1079 10.54 -30.56 8.26
C SER A 1079 11.00 -29.46 9.22
N LYS A 1080 11.26 -29.78 10.49
CA LYS A 1080 11.88 -28.88 11.48
C LYS A 1080 13.37 -28.63 11.22
N VAL A 1081 13.99 -29.48 10.39
CA VAL A 1081 15.44 -29.48 10.11
C VAL A 1081 15.72 -29.28 8.62
N TYR A 1082 14.83 -29.73 7.74
CA TYR A 1082 15.03 -29.73 6.30
C TYR A 1082 13.85 -29.13 5.51
N PRO A 1083 14.09 -28.48 4.36
CA PRO A 1083 13.04 -28.08 3.44
C PRO A 1083 12.52 -29.29 2.65
N ILE A 1084 11.39 -29.85 3.10
CA ILE A 1084 10.70 -31.00 2.48
C ILE A 1084 9.42 -30.53 1.79
N TYR A 1085 9.34 -30.68 0.47
CA TYR A 1085 8.11 -30.45 -0.30
C TYR A 1085 7.28 -31.72 -0.32
N CYS A 1086 6.05 -31.66 0.20
CA CYS A 1086 5.19 -32.81 0.42
C CYS A 1086 4.08 -32.88 -0.63
N VAL A 1087 3.97 -34.02 -1.31
CA VAL A 1087 2.84 -34.37 -2.21
C VAL A 1087 1.91 -35.43 -1.60
N ALA A 1088 2.43 -36.22 -0.65
CA ALA A 1088 1.77 -37.30 0.08
C ALA A 1088 0.32 -37.05 0.53
N ALA A 1089 -0.46 -38.13 0.62
CA ALA A 1089 -1.89 -38.09 0.95
C ALA A 1089 -2.31 -39.20 1.94
N ALA A 1090 -3.19 -38.85 2.88
CA ALA A 1090 -3.66 -39.78 3.91
C ALA A 1090 -4.57 -40.85 3.30
N GLY A 1091 -4.22 -42.13 3.46
CA GLY A 1091 -4.99 -43.26 2.92
C GLY A 1091 -4.69 -43.62 1.46
N ASP A 1092 -3.72 -42.98 0.83
CA ASP A 1092 -3.40 -43.21 -0.59
C ASP A 1092 -2.55 -44.49 -0.83
N THR A 1093 -2.55 -44.98 -2.08
CA THR A 1093 -2.00 -46.28 -2.49
C THR A 1093 -0.80 -46.15 -3.42
N LEU A 1094 0.13 -47.11 -3.37
CA LEU A 1094 1.31 -47.15 -4.24
C LEU A 1094 0.90 -47.20 -5.74
N ALA A 1095 -0.24 -47.83 -6.04
CA ALA A 1095 -0.84 -47.88 -7.37
C ALA A 1095 -1.48 -46.56 -7.86
N ASN A 1096 -1.66 -45.55 -7.00
CA ASN A 1096 -2.08 -44.20 -7.37
C ASN A 1096 -0.87 -43.31 -7.68
N TYR A 1097 0.23 -43.40 -6.90
CA TYR A 1097 1.47 -42.64 -7.17
C TYR A 1097 2.01 -42.89 -8.59
N ASP A 1098 1.84 -44.12 -9.10
CA ASP A 1098 2.25 -44.55 -10.45
C ASP A 1098 1.37 -43.97 -11.58
N ARG A 1099 0.14 -43.56 -11.25
CA ARG A 1099 -0.89 -43.10 -12.18
C ARG A 1099 -0.99 -41.57 -12.24
N GLU A 1100 -0.86 -40.93 -11.10
CA GLU A 1100 -1.07 -39.49 -10.92
C GLU A 1100 0.25 -38.72 -11.02
N GLY A 1101 1.36 -39.30 -10.54
CA GLY A 1101 2.71 -38.83 -10.86
C GLY A 1101 3.10 -37.47 -10.28
N GLU A 1102 2.36 -36.92 -9.31
CA GLU A 1102 2.67 -35.61 -8.69
C GLU A 1102 4.12 -35.55 -8.15
N TRP A 1103 4.64 -36.66 -7.61
CA TRP A 1103 6.03 -36.77 -7.18
C TRP A 1103 7.07 -36.60 -8.31
N LEU A 1104 6.77 -36.98 -9.57
CA LEU A 1104 7.67 -36.77 -10.71
C LEU A 1104 7.77 -35.28 -11.06
N GLU A 1105 6.64 -34.55 -11.05
CA GLU A 1105 6.64 -33.11 -11.23
C GLU A 1105 7.30 -32.38 -10.05
N ALA A 1106 7.09 -32.87 -8.82
CA ALA A 1106 7.78 -32.35 -7.63
C ALA A 1106 9.30 -32.57 -7.70
N VAL A 1107 9.77 -33.77 -8.05
CA VAL A 1107 11.22 -34.05 -8.20
C VAL A 1107 11.82 -33.25 -9.35
N GLY A 1108 11.13 -33.12 -10.48
CA GLY A 1108 11.57 -32.29 -11.60
C GLY A 1108 11.65 -30.79 -11.25
N SER A 1109 10.59 -30.24 -10.66
CA SER A 1109 10.49 -28.80 -10.38
C SER A 1109 11.28 -28.34 -9.15
N LYS A 1110 11.37 -29.14 -8.07
CA LYS A 1110 12.06 -28.73 -6.83
C LYS A 1110 13.54 -29.12 -6.81
N SER A 1111 13.99 -29.97 -7.73
CA SER A 1111 15.38 -30.47 -7.83
C SER A 1111 15.98 -30.97 -6.48
N PRO A 1112 15.31 -31.89 -5.76
CA PRO A 1112 15.76 -32.38 -4.46
C PRO A 1112 17.09 -33.16 -4.52
N ARG A 1113 17.80 -33.24 -3.37
CA ARG A 1113 18.89 -34.20 -3.12
C ARG A 1113 18.35 -35.53 -2.58
N PHE A 1114 17.20 -35.50 -1.90
CA PHE A 1114 16.56 -36.68 -1.32
C PHE A 1114 15.10 -36.81 -1.78
N PHE A 1115 14.70 -38.00 -2.23
CA PHE A 1115 13.30 -38.38 -2.39
C PHE A 1115 12.93 -39.34 -1.26
N LEU A 1116 11.87 -39.03 -0.52
CA LEU A 1116 11.36 -39.87 0.56
C LEU A 1116 10.08 -40.54 0.06
N ILE A 1117 9.93 -41.85 0.29
CA ILE A 1117 8.70 -42.59 -0.06
C ILE A 1117 8.23 -43.52 1.07
N SER A 1118 6.93 -43.44 1.38
CA SER A 1118 6.14 -44.44 2.11
C SER A 1118 5.05 -44.99 1.19
N GLY A 1119 4.52 -46.21 1.40
CA GLY A 1119 3.44 -46.77 0.60
C GLY A 1119 3.45 -48.30 0.49
N GLY A 1120 2.34 -48.88 0.02
CA GLY A 1120 2.10 -50.33 0.03
C GLY A 1120 1.24 -50.81 1.21
N GLY A 1121 1.04 -49.96 2.22
CA GLY A 1121 0.13 -50.22 3.33
C GLY A 1121 -1.33 -50.28 2.86
N ASN A 1122 -1.88 -49.18 2.37
CA ASN A 1122 -3.30 -49.08 1.96
C ASN A 1122 -3.64 -49.95 0.75
N ASP A 1123 -2.65 -50.38 -0.04
CA ASP A 1123 -2.82 -51.34 -1.12
C ASP A 1123 -3.26 -52.73 -0.58
N VAL A 1124 -2.69 -53.17 0.55
CA VAL A 1124 -2.98 -54.46 1.21
C VAL A 1124 -4.06 -54.32 2.31
N LEU A 1125 -4.07 -53.18 3.01
CA LEU A 1125 -4.88 -52.93 4.22
C LEU A 1125 -6.18 -52.19 3.86
N GLY A 1126 -7.29 -52.61 4.47
CA GLY A 1126 -8.63 -52.08 4.18
C GLY A 1126 -9.66 -53.21 4.01
N GLU A 1127 -10.81 -52.94 3.41
CA GLU A 1127 -11.84 -53.98 3.20
C GLU A 1127 -11.36 -55.11 2.27
N GLN A 1128 -10.45 -54.80 1.33
CA GLN A 1128 -9.80 -55.79 0.48
C GLN A 1128 -8.94 -56.79 1.27
N PHE A 1129 -8.43 -56.41 2.45
CA PHE A 1129 -7.69 -57.33 3.33
C PHE A 1129 -8.51 -58.55 3.73
N ARG A 1130 -9.84 -58.43 3.84
CA ARG A 1130 -10.75 -59.56 4.08
C ARG A 1130 -10.59 -60.66 3.00
N ASN A 1131 -10.27 -60.30 1.76
CA ASN A 1131 -10.16 -61.21 0.62
C ASN A 1131 -8.77 -61.87 0.49
N HIS A 1132 -7.82 -61.48 1.34
CA HIS A 1132 -6.45 -62.02 1.39
C HIS A 1132 -6.27 -63.09 2.48
N ILE A 1133 -7.29 -63.32 3.30
CA ILE A 1133 -7.32 -64.34 4.34
C ILE A 1133 -8.26 -65.46 3.89
N LYS A 1134 -7.84 -66.72 4.06
CA LYS A 1134 -8.71 -67.88 3.78
C LYS A 1134 -9.93 -67.86 4.70
N ALA A 1135 -11.10 -68.20 4.17
CA ALA A 1135 -12.32 -68.29 4.99
C ALA A 1135 -12.22 -69.47 6.00
N GLY A 1136 -12.47 -69.20 7.28
CA GLY A 1136 -12.44 -70.19 8.36
C GLY A 1136 -13.71 -71.07 8.48
N PRO A 1137 -13.89 -71.80 9.59
CA PRO A 1137 -13.13 -71.71 10.84
C PRO A 1137 -11.74 -72.35 10.75
N HIS A 1138 -10.75 -71.66 11.32
CA HIS A 1138 -9.37 -72.15 11.36
C HIS A 1138 -9.05 -72.90 12.64
N THR A 1139 -8.08 -73.83 12.56
CA THR A 1139 -7.46 -74.39 13.77
C THR A 1139 -6.42 -73.39 14.30
N PRO A 1140 -6.31 -73.16 15.62
CA PRO A 1140 -5.24 -72.34 16.18
C PRO A 1140 -3.85 -72.97 16.00
N GLY A 1141 -2.82 -72.14 15.80
CA GLY A 1141 -1.42 -72.57 15.70
C GLY A 1141 -1.02 -73.23 14.37
N LEU A 1142 -1.67 -72.87 13.25
CA LEU A 1142 -1.15 -73.19 11.91
C LEU A 1142 0.03 -72.27 11.54
N SER A 1143 0.72 -72.55 10.44
CA SER A 1143 1.77 -71.65 9.92
C SER A 1143 1.13 -70.35 9.41
N PRO A 1144 1.79 -69.19 9.49
CA PRO A 1144 1.25 -67.93 8.97
C PRO A 1144 0.76 -68.01 7.51
N GLN A 1145 1.44 -68.77 6.64
CA GLN A 1145 1.03 -68.98 5.24
C GLN A 1145 -0.30 -69.75 5.11
N ASP A 1146 -0.62 -70.64 6.05
CA ASP A 1146 -1.79 -71.50 5.97
C ASP A 1146 -3.10 -70.70 6.09
N TYR A 1147 -3.06 -69.54 6.77
CA TYR A 1147 -4.19 -68.61 6.90
C TYR A 1147 -4.41 -67.70 5.66
N LEU A 1148 -3.45 -67.61 4.73
CA LEU A 1148 -3.42 -66.57 3.70
C LEU A 1148 -3.74 -67.09 2.29
N GLU A 1149 -4.50 -66.33 1.51
CA GLU A 1149 -4.75 -66.66 0.10
C GLU A 1149 -3.55 -66.31 -0.79
N PRO A 1150 -3.28 -67.06 -1.88
CA PRO A 1150 -2.18 -66.77 -2.81
C PRO A 1150 -2.25 -65.37 -3.45
N THR A 1151 -3.45 -64.76 -3.46
CA THR A 1151 -3.68 -63.38 -3.90
C THR A 1151 -2.82 -62.36 -3.15
N LEU A 1152 -2.54 -62.59 -1.86
CA LEU A 1152 -1.73 -61.66 -1.07
C LEU A 1152 -0.25 -61.67 -1.49
N ILE A 1153 0.31 -62.85 -1.77
CA ILE A 1153 1.69 -62.95 -2.24
C ILE A 1153 1.83 -62.32 -3.64
N ALA A 1154 0.82 -62.51 -4.50
CA ALA A 1154 0.76 -61.83 -5.79
C ALA A 1154 0.69 -60.30 -5.66
N GLU A 1155 -0.03 -59.76 -4.68
CA GLU A 1155 -0.09 -58.32 -4.42
C GLU A 1155 1.23 -57.77 -3.85
N LEU A 1156 1.89 -58.49 -2.93
CA LEU A 1156 3.21 -58.13 -2.44
C LEU A 1156 4.28 -58.16 -3.56
N ASP A 1157 4.19 -59.11 -4.50
CA ASP A 1157 5.04 -59.16 -5.70
C ASP A 1157 4.69 -58.04 -6.72
N ASN A 1158 3.43 -57.61 -6.79
CA ASN A 1158 2.98 -56.45 -7.56
C ASN A 1158 3.55 -55.14 -6.99
N LEU A 1159 3.44 -54.91 -5.68
CA LEU A 1159 4.03 -53.76 -4.99
C LEU A 1159 5.54 -53.67 -5.20
N LYS A 1160 6.26 -54.80 -5.14
CA LYS A 1160 7.70 -54.83 -5.47
C LYS A 1160 7.96 -54.39 -6.93
N THR A 1161 7.04 -54.69 -7.84
CA THR A 1161 7.13 -54.32 -9.26
C THR A 1161 6.84 -52.84 -9.48
N ILE A 1162 5.87 -52.26 -8.77
CA ILE A 1162 5.58 -50.81 -8.78
C ILE A 1162 6.77 -50.04 -8.18
N TYR A 1163 7.30 -50.45 -7.02
CA TYR A 1163 8.52 -49.84 -6.46
C TYR A 1163 9.70 -49.85 -7.43
N ARG A 1164 9.90 -50.94 -8.18
CA ARG A 1164 10.93 -51.00 -9.24
C ARG A 1164 10.67 -49.98 -10.35
N LYS A 1165 9.42 -49.81 -10.78
CA LYS A 1165 9.03 -48.81 -11.79
C LYS A 1165 9.30 -47.39 -11.28
N ILE A 1166 8.80 -47.05 -10.09
CA ILE A 1166 9.04 -45.75 -9.42
C ILE A 1166 10.55 -45.44 -9.35
N PHE A 1167 11.38 -46.37 -8.86
CA PHE A 1167 12.84 -46.13 -8.80
C PHE A 1167 13.48 -46.03 -10.19
N THR A 1168 13.03 -46.81 -11.18
CA THR A 1168 13.53 -46.72 -12.57
C THR A 1168 13.22 -45.35 -13.18
N GLU A 1169 12.01 -44.84 -12.98
CA GLU A 1169 11.58 -43.53 -13.48
C GLU A 1169 12.25 -42.38 -12.72
N LEU A 1170 12.41 -42.51 -11.40
CA LEU A 1170 13.15 -41.56 -10.56
C LEU A 1170 14.60 -41.41 -11.00
N PHE A 1171 15.34 -42.50 -11.21
CA PHE A 1171 16.75 -42.43 -11.64
C PHE A 1171 16.92 -42.11 -13.13
N ALA A 1172 15.90 -42.33 -13.96
CA ALA A 1172 15.86 -41.81 -15.32
C ALA A 1172 15.71 -40.27 -15.35
N LEU A 1173 14.95 -39.70 -14.41
CA LEU A 1173 14.79 -38.25 -14.25
C LEU A 1173 15.97 -37.58 -13.52
N ARG A 1174 16.50 -38.23 -12.47
CA ARG A 1174 17.57 -37.72 -11.59
C ARG A 1174 18.53 -38.83 -11.16
N PRO A 1175 19.60 -39.13 -11.92
CA PRO A 1175 20.59 -40.15 -11.57
C PRO A 1175 21.37 -39.87 -10.26
N ASP A 1176 21.42 -38.60 -9.84
CA ASP A 1176 22.21 -38.08 -8.72
C ASP A 1176 21.44 -37.99 -7.39
N ILE A 1177 20.14 -38.27 -7.38
CA ILE A 1177 19.31 -38.22 -6.17
C ILE A 1177 19.58 -39.44 -5.26
N HIS A 1178 19.31 -39.32 -3.97
CA HIS A 1178 19.17 -40.46 -3.07
C HIS A 1178 17.69 -40.69 -2.75
N ALA A 1179 17.20 -41.93 -2.92
CA ALA A 1179 15.85 -42.32 -2.52
C ALA A 1179 15.89 -42.99 -1.14
N LEU A 1180 15.00 -42.62 -0.23
CA LEU A 1180 14.83 -43.24 1.07
C LEU A 1180 13.42 -43.83 1.15
N CYS A 1181 13.33 -45.16 1.22
CA CYS A 1181 12.07 -45.89 1.41
C CYS A 1181 12.08 -46.60 2.76
N HIS A 1182 10.92 -46.77 3.39
CA HIS A 1182 10.81 -47.54 4.62
C HIS A 1182 9.72 -48.60 4.54
N GLY A 1183 9.90 -49.67 5.32
CA GLY A 1183 8.79 -50.58 5.65
C GLY A 1183 8.16 -50.21 7.00
N TYR A 1184 7.06 -50.87 7.36
CA TYR A 1184 6.32 -50.60 8.59
C TYR A 1184 6.79 -51.47 9.77
N ASP A 1185 6.52 -51.00 10.99
CA ASP A 1185 6.81 -51.70 12.25
C ASP A 1185 5.70 -52.73 12.60
N TYR A 1186 5.94 -53.57 13.62
CA TYR A 1186 5.06 -54.66 14.08
C TYR A 1186 3.79 -54.17 14.79
N ILE A 1187 2.85 -53.66 14.00
CA ILE A 1187 1.46 -53.35 14.41
C ILE A 1187 0.79 -54.52 15.15
N THR A 1188 -0.06 -54.21 16.13
CA THR A 1188 -0.79 -55.21 16.92
C THR A 1188 -2.26 -55.23 16.50
N PRO A 1189 -2.76 -56.33 15.89
CA PRO A 1189 -4.16 -56.43 15.48
C PRO A 1189 -5.12 -56.36 16.67
N LEU A 1190 -6.22 -55.65 16.47
CA LEU A 1190 -7.28 -55.47 17.46
C LEU A 1190 -8.02 -56.79 17.76
N GLU A 1191 -8.42 -56.98 19.01
CA GLU A 1191 -9.09 -58.20 19.50
C GLU A 1191 -10.62 -58.13 19.41
N LYS A 1192 -11.14 -57.23 18.58
CA LYS A 1192 -12.55 -56.84 18.51
C LYS A 1192 -13.01 -56.70 17.05
N THR A 1193 -14.32 -56.85 16.82
CA THR A 1193 -14.94 -56.87 15.49
C THR A 1193 -15.72 -55.60 15.15
N ASP A 1194 -15.88 -54.65 16.08
CA ASP A 1194 -16.56 -53.38 15.83
C ASP A 1194 -15.72 -52.41 14.99
N LYS A 1195 -14.39 -52.45 15.13
CA LYS A 1195 -13.44 -51.50 14.52
C LYS A 1195 -12.09 -52.16 14.22
N GLY A 1196 -11.39 -51.61 13.23
CA GLY A 1196 -10.04 -52.00 12.84
C GLY A 1196 -9.92 -52.24 11.34
N TRP A 1197 -8.73 -51.96 10.80
CA TRP A 1197 -8.32 -52.25 9.42
C TRP A 1197 -7.70 -53.64 9.28
N LEU A 1198 -7.34 -54.28 10.40
CA LEU A 1198 -6.72 -55.60 10.44
C LEU A 1198 -7.50 -56.60 11.29
N GLY A 1199 -7.46 -56.45 12.62
CA GLY A 1199 -7.90 -57.47 13.57
C GLY A 1199 -9.35 -57.89 13.36
N ARG A 1200 -10.21 -56.93 13.02
CA ARG A 1200 -11.60 -57.14 12.61
C ARG A 1200 -11.74 -58.16 11.48
N TYR A 1201 -11.09 -57.94 10.32
CA TYR A 1201 -11.24 -58.80 9.15
C TYR A 1201 -10.64 -60.19 9.35
N MET A 1202 -9.61 -60.31 10.20
CA MET A 1202 -9.06 -61.60 10.62
C MET A 1202 -10.07 -62.39 11.45
N ILE A 1203 -10.76 -61.74 12.40
CA ILE A 1203 -11.79 -62.39 13.23
C ILE A 1203 -13.04 -62.70 12.38
N GLU A 1204 -13.46 -61.82 11.46
CA GLU A 1204 -14.55 -62.09 10.50
C GLU A 1204 -14.26 -63.34 9.64
N ASN A 1205 -13.01 -63.55 9.22
CA ASN A 1205 -12.56 -64.78 8.53
C ASN A 1205 -12.26 -65.97 9.47
N GLY A 1206 -12.61 -65.89 10.76
CA GLY A 1206 -12.53 -67.01 11.69
C GLY A 1206 -11.17 -67.24 12.36
N MET A 1207 -10.24 -66.28 12.32
CA MET A 1207 -8.99 -66.32 13.11
C MET A 1207 -9.25 -65.82 14.54
N THR A 1208 -9.65 -66.72 15.44
CA THR A 1208 -10.02 -66.39 16.82
C THR A 1208 -8.81 -66.14 17.75
N SER A 1209 -7.67 -66.76 17.48
CA SER A 1209 -6.42 -66.67 18.26
C SER A 1209 -5.66 -65.36 18.01
N GLN A 1210 -5.37 -64.60 19.06
CA GLN A 1210 -4.55 -63.39 18.97
C GLN A 1210 -3.08 -63.70 18.65
N ALA A 1211 -2.56 -64.85 19.11
CA ALA A 1211 -1.20 -65.27 18.78
C ALA A 1211 -1.06 -65.52 17.27
N ASP A 1212 -2.06 -66.16 16.66
CA ASP A 1212 -2.04 -66.49 15.22
C ASP A 1212 -2.27 -65.23 14.38
N ARG A 1213 -3.15 -64.30 14.81
CA ARG A 1213 -3.30 -62.98 14.18
C ARG A 1213 -1.99 -62.19 14.20
N LYS A 1214 -1.32 -62.11 15.35
CA LYS A 1214 0.01 -61.46 15.44
C LYS A 1214 1.04 -62.17 14.56
N GLY A 1215 1.10 -63.51 14.59
CA GLY A 1215 2.01 -64.28 13.73
C GLY A 1215 1.80 -64.04 12.24
N VAL A 1216 0.54 -63.94 11.79
CA VAL A 1216 0.19 -63.63 10.39
C VAL A 1216 0.57 -62.19 10.01
N ILE A 1217 0.28 -61.19 10.83
CA ILE A 1217 0.67 -59.80 10.49
C ILE A 1217 2.19 -59.61 10.56
N THR A 1218 2.88 -60.21 11.53
CA THR A 1218 4.36 -60.28 11.56
C THR A 1218 4.92 -60.92 10.29
N TYR A 1219 4.29 -61.98 9.77
CA TYR A 1219 4.70 -62.62 8.53
C TYR A 1219 4.51 -61.71 7.31
N ILE A 1220 3.33 -61.09 7.15
CA ILE A 1220 3.04 -60.16 6.04
C ILE A 1220 4.00 -58.97 6.05
N LEU A 1221 4.23 -58.36 7.23
CA LEU A 1221 5.16 -57.25 7.37
C LEU A 1221 6.59 -57.65 7.00
N ASN A 1222 7.03 -58.87 7.34
CA ASN A 1222 8.34 -59.37 6.92
C ASN A 1222 8.40 -59.62 5.40
N GLU A 1223 7.41 -60.31 4.83
CA GLU A 1223 7.34 -60.56 3.38
C GLU A 1223 7.28 -59.26 2.55
N PHE A 1224 6.69 -58.18 3.08
CA PHE A 1224 6.73 -56.84 2.49
C PHE A 1224 8.09 -56.14 2.68
N ASN A 1225 8.58 -56.03 3.92
CA ASN A 1225 9.85 -55.38 4.23
C ASN A 1225 11.02 -56.01 3.45
N ASP A 1226 11.09 -57.34 3.41
CA ASP A 1226 12.18 -58.08 2.78
C ASP A 1226 12.12 -57.97 1.24
N ARG A 1227 10.91 -57.80 0.66
CA ARG A 1227 10.74 -57.45 -0.77
C ARG A 1227 11.21 -56.03 -1.07
N LEU A 1228 10.86 -55.07 -0.21
CA LEU A 1228 11.25 -53.67 -0.33
C LEU A 1228 12.78 -53.52 -0.21
N GLU A 1229 13.40 -54.18 0.77
CA GLU A 1229 14.86 -54.28 0.90
C GLU A 1229 15.49 -54.91 -0.35
N THR A 1230 14.91 -55.99 -0.88
CA THR A 1230 15.42 -56.61 -2.10
C THR A 1230 15.38 -55.68 -3.31
N VAL A 1231 14.29 -54.93 -3.53
CA VAL A 1231 14.20 -54.01 -4.68
C VAL A 1231 15.00 -52.73 -4.47
N ALA A 1232 15.16 -52.24 -3.24
CA ALA A 1232 16.09 -51.17 -2.93
C ALA A 1232 17.54 -51.56 -3.29
N ALA A 1233 17.95 -52.79 -2.96
CA ALA A 1233 19.27 -53.32 -3.29
C ALA A 1233 19.53 -53.50 -4.81
N GLU A 1234 18.52 -53.39 -5.67
CA GLU A 1234 18.68 -53.36 -7.13
C GLU A 1234 19.25 -52.01 -7.63
N PHE A 1235 19.25 -50.95 -6.81
CA PHE A 1235 19.65 -49.59 -7.18
C PHE A 1235 20.67 -48.98 -6.18
N PRO A 1236 21.84 -48.48 -6.62
CA PRO A 1236 22.92 -48.07 -5.71
C PRO A 1236 22.65 -46.79 -4.89
N ASN A 1237 21.60 -46.05 -5.23
CA ASN A 1237 21.21 -44.79 -4.58
C ASN A 1237 19.88 -44.89 -3.80
N VAL A 1238 19.31 -46.09 -3.64
CA VAL A 1238 18.13 -46.32 -2.77
C VAL A 1238 18.60 -46.81 -1.40
N HIS A 1239 18.05 -46.23 -0.34
CA HIS A 1239 18.38 -46.53 1.05
C HIS A 1239 17.11 -47.02 1.75
N TYR A 1240 17.01 -48.33 1.96
CA TYR A 1240 15.92 -48.92 2.73
C TYR A 1240 16.11 -48.67 4.23
N ILE A 1241 15.04 -48.24 4.89
CA ILE A 1241 14.95 -47.99 6.32
C ILE A 1241 14.03 -49.05 6.94
N ASN A 1242 14.62 -49.93 7.75
CA ASN A 1242 13.90 -50.93 8.49
C ASN A 1242 13.27 -50.31 9.75
N ALA A 1243 11.94 -50.16 9.77
CA ALA A 1243 11.23 -49.64 10.94
C ALA A 1243 10.90 -50.71 12.00
N ARG A 1244 11.15 -52.00 11.73
CA ARG A 1244 10.80 -53.12 12.62
C ARG A 1244 11.54 -53.03 13.97
N GLY A 1245 10.81 -52.72 15.04
CA GLY A 1245 11.29 -52.57 16.41
C GLY A 1245 11.65 -51.15 16.84
N LEU A 1246 11.14 -50.10 16.17
CA LEU A 1246 11.40 -48.69 16.52
C LEU A 1246 10.35 -48.08 17.45
N VAL A 1247 9.08 -48.49 17.34
CA VAL A 1247 7.95 -47.89 18.04
C VAL A 1247 7.63 -48.71 19.31
N ALA A 1248 7.67 -48.07 20.48
CA ALA A 1248 7.35 -48.77 21.73
C ALA A 1248 5.86 -49.16 21.79
N GLY A 1249 5.53 -50.20 22.56
CA GLY A 1249 4.15 -50.74 22.62
C GLY A 1249 3.11 -49.79 23.22
N ASP A 1250 3.55 -48.70 23.85
CA ASP A 1250 2.75 -47.60 24.39
C ASP A 1250 2.80 -46.31 23.55
N GLN A 1251 3.49 -46.33 22.40
CA GLN A 1251 3.66 -45.21 21.46
C GLN A 1251 2.83 -45.38 20.17
N TRP A 1252 1.66 -45.99 20.28
CA TRP A 1252 0.70 -46.18 19.18
C TRP A 1252 -0.53 -45.29 19.39
N TYR A 1253 -0.93 -44.60 18.33
CA TYR A 1253 -2.14 -43.77 18.29
C TYR A 1253 -3.39 -44.63 18.05
N ASP A 1254 -3.30 -45.56 17.08
CA ASP A 1254 -4.36 -46.53 16.76
C ASP A 1254 -3.81 -47.94 16.44
N GLU A 1255 -4.49 -48.73 15.62
CA GLU A 1255 -4.07 -50.09 15.24
C GLU A 1255 -2.82 -50.09 14.33
N ILE A 1256 -2.59 -49.04 13.53
CA ILE A 1256 -1.56 -48.98 12.48
C ILE A 1256 -0.72 -47.70 12.45
N HIS A 1257 -1.11 -46.63 13.17
CA HIS A 1257 -0.36 -45.37 13.25
C HIS A 1257 0.34 -45.19 14.62
N PRO A 1258 1.65 -44.87 14.64
CA PRO A 1258 2.35 -44.40 15.84
C PRO A 1258 1.79 -43.10 16.42
N ASP A 1259 2.13 -42.79 17.68
CA ASP A 1259 1.89 -41.49 18.28
C ASP A 1259 2.99 -40.47 17.91
N LYS A 1260 2.90 -39.24 18.44
CA LYS A 1260 3.92 -38.19 18.24
C LYS A 1260 5.34 -38.62 18.62
N GLN A 1261 5.51 -39.52 19.59
CA GLN A 1261 6.82 -40.03 20.03
C GLN A 1261 7.28 -41.20 19.14
N GLY A 1262 6.38 -42.11 18.79
CA GLY A 1262 6.65 -43.20 17.87
C GLY A 1262 7.09 -42.70 16.48
N PHE A 1263 6.37 -41.72 15.91
CA PHE A 1263 6.79 -41.06 14.68
C PHE A 1263 8.12 -40.29 14.82
N GLN A 1264 8.46 -39.80 16.01
CA GLN A 1264 9.77 -39.18 16.26
C GLN A 1264 10.92 -40.22 16.19
N ALA A 1265 10.68 -41.46 16.63
CA ALA A 1265 11.65 -42.55 16.51
C ALA A 1265 11.86 -42.98 15.04
N VAL A 1266 10.78 -43.06 14.26
CA VAL A 1266 10.84 -43.31 12.80
C VAL A 1266 11.61 -42.18 12.09
N ALA A 1267 11.26 -40.92 12.35
CA ALA A 1267 11.97 -39.75 11.80
C ALA A 1267 13.46 -39.72 12.18
N GLY A 1268 13.82 -40.15 13.40
CA GLY A 1268 15.22 -40.28 13.83
C GLY A 1268 16.04 -41.24 12.95
N SER A 1269 15.42 -42.30 12.43
CA SER A 1269 16.09 -43.25 11.52
C SER A 1269 16.34 -42.65 10.14
N PHE A 1270 15.39 -41.88 9.60
CA PHE A 1270 15.60 -41.06 8.39
C PHE A 1270 16.74 -40.05 8.58
N LEU A 1271 16.73 -39.32 9.70
CA LEU A 1271 17.76 -38.34 10.04
C LEU A 1271 19.17 -38.96 10.06
N ASN A 1272 19.30 -40.17 10.61
CA ASN A 1272 20.57 -40.91 10.68
C ASN A 1272 21.10 -41.41 9.31
N VAL A 1273 20.24 -41.57 8.31
CA VAL A 1273 20.64 -41.86 6.92
C VAL A 1273 21.01 -40.57 6.20
N ILE A 1274 20.15 -39.54 6.28
CA ILE A 1274 20.37 -38.23 5.64
C ILE A 1274 21.69 -37.60 6.11
N ASN A 1275 21.94 -37.55 7.43
CA ASN A 1275 23.17 -36.99 7.99
C ASN A 1275 24.44 -37.72 7.52
N ARG A 1276 24.35 -39.03 7.27
CA ARG A 1276 25.47 -39.84 6.75
C ARG A 1276 25.75 -39.53 5.28
N LEU A 1277 24.71 -39.23 4.52
CA LEU A 1277 24.75 -38.90 3.08
C LEU A 1277 25.00 -37.42 2.80
N THR A 1278 25.02 -36.55 3.82
CA THR A 1278 25.37 -35.12 3.71
C THR A 1278 26.73 -34.75 4.31
N ALA A 1279 27.32 -35.62 5.13
CA ALA A 1279 28.64 -35.41 5.75
C ALA A 1279 29.84 -35.95 4.93
N GLY A 1280 29.61 -36.38 3.68
CA GLY A 1280 30.61 -36.89 2.73
C GLY A 1280 30.69 -36.05 1.47
#